data_AF-A0A2A5VQ35-F1
#
_entry.id   AF-A0A2A5VQ35-F1
#
_cell.length_a   1.000
_cell.length_b   1.000
_cell.length_c   1.000
_cell.angle_alpha   90.00
_cell.angle_beta   90.00
_cell.angle_gamma   90.00
#
_symmetry.space_group_name_H-M   'P 1'
#
loop_
_entity.id
_entity.type
_entity.pdbx_description
1 polymer ?
#
loop_
_entity_poly.entity_id
_entity_poly.type
_entity_poly.pdbx_seq_one_letter_code
_entity_poly.pdbx_strand_id
1 'polypeptide(L)'
;MVGRSGVLASAIVLLFLLPLASSTIVASQEAGGFDAEGEWSASVEHDVHPYWWLHWSRDKDVNELDDRLEWLLEQPTELQQDWWRRAPPGSARVFVDYDHHPTDADVSALEKLGVEVTFRFTYLDTVSATAPFEAILDSEGIRSLPGVVMIEDLGLAEPNMHEAVPNMGVDNVWNDLGLDGTGSVIAILDTGVRGDHEGLNDMDDDPFTCIDDPPEPDPTDPNPPPVPADCDPKVIAFFDAVFTDEEHDPSESYDSGTHGTHVAGIAAGSGGGQTDPTSGLRYVGAAPGAWLINILACCDGDIEDVMQGAQWAIDNKDKHGIDIVTSSLGEQQFEIHVDNDGNSAWSRQMDMVVEAGIITTLSAGNEFGGATLAGCNTIDSPGDAKLPVTVASLDKDLGLAIYSSRGYTSDMRVKPDVATIGSSIMAPDAATKDGYTSKSGTSMATPLMAGIAALMVQANPDITPAEFKDIIAAHSIEREIALLDDPGFNDCSLLETRPDNEFGYGQADPVAFVEAAGSIDRSLNVSMDLATLQEIGNESYIAGTSSGGAPGMGVVEVKVGGGEWKGAADLSKNGDWATWRVKLNPHTESGNSTIYARLVISEDSISPIDARRVVLIDGQSASGGLEELTSIGSWVFFVPFALAMALLGFIMTTERWDRKFLAAMRKSDSPSLDFRPGQMLAEGIIAFFRTFGTFVRGLRNGEALTENKASRTISLCILYVAQGLPSGFANVAFVAFLVTNGIEVEQIALLFATVYLPWTFKFIWGPVIDMVTFPRYGVRRPWVLFAETGMIISLATLLIVPDLVASIQLVTILLFIHNLFSSLQDVSVDALAVDILEPDEVATVNGLMFASKRGGIIFGGAVLGMLVVPYGIKSAIMVQLPLLVLIMMVPLFLRERPSNSLFPWSKKEEQEEVWYAETEEAIEMEEVLPWEADHPEEFTQARWVATNLYESRMSPAALVLWLSIGSLLIWGLFAILHQLTSTYTGDWALTFGDIAAPMKSIGKWGLLTSVLLMLAGWLGASIPDIRNPMPASALASQTAYNIVKGFSTRSSFILIFLCLLSELYLFTDPIVVDIFINEAGWSQTKYNAIVGGVVIAFMMFGQIVGGMLGDRFGVREVSMIGFSLLALSNATLALMSDYWTNTNLMVTYLCVRAVINGVAWICVIAVAMRLTFSKAGGSQFTAYMSMFNLSAVMAYLFTGTMTQRFDYITCLYIGAALTLFTVVLLWFIDPDEVDRVLEGRFGDGEDEFDGDLGERPEAWYEEDENVVTS
;
A
#
# COMPACT_ATOMS: atom_id res chain seq x y z
N MET A 1 38.24 1.46 -18.03
CA MET A 1 36.97 1.32 -17.28
C MET A 1 36.76 -0.03 -16.56
N VAL A 2 37.81 -0.85 -16.37
CA VAL A 2 37.80 -2.08 -15.52
C VAL A 2 37.53 -1.78 -14.02
N GLY A 3 37.65 -0.52 -13.59
CA GLY A 3 37.39 -0.06 -12.23
C GLY A 3 35.92 0.22 -11.85
N ARG A 4 34.96 0.12 -12.77
CA ARG A 4 33.53 0.43 -12.49
C ARG A 4 32.67 -0.80 -12.19
N SER A 5 32.92 -1.93 -12.84
CA SER A 5 32.18 -3.19 -12.61
C SER A 5 32.55 -3.85 -11.29
N GLY A 6 33.80 -3.76 -10.87
CA GLY A 6 34.22 -4.38 -9.62
C GLY A 6 33.93 -3.54 -8.36
N VAL A 7 33.95 -2.21 -8.42
CA VAL A 7 33.51 -1.39 -7.27
C VAL A 7 32.01 -1.61 -7.04
N LEU A 8 31.23 -1.77 -8.12
CA LEU A 8 29.83 -2.15 -8.04
C LEU A 8 29.64 -3.64 -7.66
N ALA A 9 30.51 -4.55 -8.10
CA ALA A 9 30.44 -5.96 -7.71
C ALA A 9 30.85 -6.21 -6.26
N SER A 10 31.82 -5.42 -5.77
CA SER A 10 32.18 -5.34 -4.34
C SER A 10 31.11 -4.63 -3.55
N ALA A 11 30.52 -3.55 -4.10
CA ALA A 11 29.35 -2.89 -3.52
C ALA A 11 28.14 -3.81 -3.51
N ILE A 12 28.01 -4.77 -4.43
CA ILE A 12 26.87 -5.66 -4.54
C ILE A 12 27.10 -7.02 -3.84
N VAL A 13 28.34 -7.47 -3.63
CA VAL A 13 28.69 -8.41 -2.55
C VAL A 13 28.44 -7.76 -1.18
N LEU A 14 28.67 -6.44 -1.07
CA LEU A 14 28.14 -5.60 0.01
C LEU A 14 26.62 -5.34 -0.12
N LEU A 15 25.98 -5.58 -1.29
CA LEU A 15 24.53 -5.61 -1.47
C LEU A 15 23.89 -6.97 -1.15
N PHE A 16 24.62 -8.09 -1.11
CA PHE A 16 24.15 -9.33 -0.48
C PHE A 16 24.12 -9.24 1.04
N LEU A 17 24.64 -8.12 1.57
CA LEU A 17 24.42 -7.65 2.92
C LEU A 17 23.32 -6.55 2.99
N LEU A 18 22.58 -6.27 1.90
CA LEU A 18 21.39 -5.43 1.95
C LEU A 18 20.16 -6.24 2.40
N PRO A 19 19.91 -6.27 3.71
CA PRO A 19 18.64 -5.77 4.20
C PRO A 19 18.66 -4.23 4.39
N LEU A 20 19.58 -3.55 3.70
CA LEU A 20 19.98 -2.15 3.91
C LEU A 20 19.32 -1.16 2.92
N ALA A 21 18.30 -1.54 2.16
CA ALA A 21 17.63 -0.60 1.26
C ALA A 21 16.13 -0.86 1.08
N SER A 22 15.34 -0.65 2.13
CA SER A 22 14.02 0.02 2.11
C SER A 22 13.72 0.34 3.59
N SER A 23 13.47 1.57 4.03
CA SER A 23 12.66 2.65 3.49
C SER A 23 13.35 4.02 3.62
N THR A 24 13.17 4.86 2.60
CA THR A 24 13.07 6.33 2.75
C THR A 24 11.57 6.62 2.80
N ILE A 25 11.04 7.55 3.62
CA ILE A 25 11.14 9.03 3.59
C ILE A 25 10.75 9.57 5.01
N VAL A 26 11.63 10.30 5.73
CA VAL A 26 11.60 11.75 6.24
C VAL A 26 10.53 12.05 7.33
N ALA A 27 10.68 12.83 8.44
CA ALA A 27 11.49 13.98 8.95
C ALA A 27 11.88 13.77 10.47
N SER A 28 12.59 14.60 11.25
CA SER A 28 12.87 16.05 11.28
C SER A 28 14.13 16.39 12.13
N GLN A 29 14.68 17.60 12.00
CA GLN A 29 15.70 18.18 12.89
C GLN A 29 15.20 19.56 13.34
N GLU A 30 15.14 19.77 14.66
CA GLU A 30 14.44 20.85 15.39
C GLU A 30 14.99 22.27 15.10
N ALA A 31 14.10 23.23 14.87
CA ALA A 31 14.39 24.66 14.64
C ALA A 31 14.54 25.48 15.96
N GLY A 32 15.38 26.54 15.95
CA GLY A 32 15.58 27.48 17.07
C GLY A 32 16.82 28.39 16.96
N GLY A 33 16.86 29.47 17.74
CA GLY A 33 17.77 30.63 17.63
C GLY A 33 18.17 31.21 19.00
N PHE A 34 18.89 32.34 19.02
CA PHE A 34 19.36 32.97 20.26
C PHE A 34 18.63 34.28 20.53
N ASP A 35 18.17 34.47 21.77
CA ASP A 35 17.49 35.68 22.20
C ASP A 35 18.42 36.88 22.38
N ALA A 36 17.85 38.04 22.70
CA ALA A 36 18.57 39.31 22.90
C ALA A 36 19.62 39.29 24.04
N GLU A 37 19.61 38.28 24.93
CA GLU A 37 20.62 38.06 25.96
C GLU A 37 21.68 37.01 25.55
N GLY A 38 21.49 36.34 24.42
CA GLY A 38 22.40 35.36 23.85
C GLY A 38 22.16 33.93 24.34
N GLU A 39 20.98 33.65 24.89
CA GLU A 39 20.56 32.31 25.34
C GLU A 39 19.74 31.63 24.24
N TRP A 40 19.91 30.32 24.09
CA TRP A 40 19.28 29.56 23.01
C TRP A 40 17.82 29.23 23.36
N SER A 41 16.91 29.52 22.43
CA SER A 41 15.48 29.23 22.50
C SER A 41 15.04 28.40 21.29
N ALA A 42 14.21 27.39 21.54
CA ALA A 42 13.64 26.58 20.47
C ALA A 42 12.52 27.35 19.75
N SER A 43 12.36 27.14 18.46
CA SER A 43 11.18 27.57 17.71
C SER A 43 9.97 26.76 18.20
N VAL A 44 8.81 27.39 18.41
CA VAL A 44 7.56 26.65 18.67
C VAL A 44 6.73 26.45 17.40
N GLU A 45 7.18 27.01 16.29
CA GLU A 45 6.56 26.83 14.99
C GLU A 45 6.96 25.49 14.36
N HIS A 46 6.05 24.94 13.54
CA HIS A 46 6.21 23.62 12.96
C HIS A 46 7.20 23.63 11.78
N ASP A 47 8.03 22.57 11.65
CA ASP A 47 9.13 22.39 10.67
C ASP A 47 8.76 22.45 9.16
N VAL A 48 7.56 22.90 8.79
CA VAL A 48 7.08 22.88 7.39
C VAL A 48 7.72 24.01 6.56
N HIS A 49 8.11 25.12 7.18
CA HIS A 49 8.73 26.26 6.50
C HIS A 49 9.93 26.86 7.27
N PRO A 50 11.02 26.11 7.49
CA PRO A 50 12.21 26.64 8.15
C PRO A 50 12.82 27.75 7.29
N TYR A 51 13.13 28.89 7.90
CA TYR A 51 13.72 30.06 7.24
C TYR A 51 12.85 30.69 6.13
N TRP A 52 11.52 30.61 6.27
CA TRP A 52 10.56 31.11 5.26
C TRP A 52 10.80 32.58 4.87
N TRP A 53 11.25 33.40 5.82
CA TRP A 53 11.57 34.80 5.62
C TRP A 53 12.65 35.04 4.56
N LEU A 54 13.58 34.10 4.34
CA LEU A 54 14.59 34.20 3.26
C LEU A 54 13.99 34.14 1.85
N HIS A 55 12.74 33.69 1.74
CA HIS A 55 12.01 33.51 0.50
C HIS A 55 10.67 34.23 0.52
N TRP A 56 10.48 35.16 1.47
CA TRP A 56 9.20 35.84 1.63
C TRP A 56 8.88 36.65 0.38
N SER A 57 7.79 36.26 -0.29
CA SER A 57 7.45 36.79 -1.61
C SER A 57 7.13 38.28 -1.62
N ARG A 58 6.90 38.85 -0.42
CA ARG A 58 6.59 40.26 -0.20
C ARG A 58 7.76 41.06 0.35
N ASP A 59 8.93 40.46 0.53
CA ASP A 59 10.20 41.16 0.76
C ASP A 59 11.10 40.91 -0.45
N LYS A 60 10.83 41.61 -1.56
CA LYS A 60 11.49 41.31 -2.84
C LYS A 60 12.89 41.84 -2.92
N ASP A 61 13.20 42.90 -2.18
CA ASP A 61 14.55 43.46 -2.11
C ASP A 61 15.40 42.84 -0.99
N VAL A 62 14.81 41.93 -0.21
CA VAL A 62 15.45 41.08 0.82
C VAL A 62 16.03 41.95 1.92
N ASN A 63 15.21 42.87 2.41
CA ASN A 63 15.56 43.86 3.43
C ASN A 63 14.90 43.59 4.79
N GLU A 64 14.22 42.45 4.94
CA GLU A 64 13.55 41.99 6.16
C GLU A 64 12.33 42.85 6.56
N LEU A 65 11.73 43.58 5.60
CA LEU A 65 10.43 44.25 5.71
C LEU A 65 9.49 43.77 4.62
N ASP A 66 8.20 43.70 4.92
CA ASP A 66 7.18 43.56 3.88
C ASP A 66 7.14 44.84 3.00
N ASP A 67 7.44 44.71 1.71
CA ASP A 67 7.38 45.76 0.68
C ASP A 67 6.01 46.49 0.67
N ARG A 68 4.92 45.81 1.05
CA ARG A 68 3.59 46.40 1.17
C ARG A 68 3.48 47.29 2.41
N LEU A 69 4.07 46.87 3.53
CA LEU A 69 4.18 47.70 4.73
C LEU A 69 5.01 48.94 4.39
N GLU A 70 6.14 48.77 3.71
CA GLU A 70 6.98 49.88 3.24
C GLU A 70 6.19 50.84 2.34
N TRP A 71 5.46 50.31 1.37
CA TRP A 71 4.60 51.10 0.50
C TRP A 71 3.49 51.84 1.28
N LEU A 72 2.84 51.19 2.25
CA LEU A 72 1.80 51.79 3.11
C LEU A 72 2.35 52.91 3.99
N LEU A 73 3.59 52.77 4.49
CA LEU A 73 4.31 53.79 5.26
C LEU A 73 4.66 55.03 4.42
N GLU A 74 4.67 54.91 3.09
CA GLU A 74 4.86 56.02 2.15
C GLU A 74 3.54 56.67 1.67
N GLN A 75 2.37 56.10 2.00
CA GLN A 75 1.08 56.65 1.58
C GLN A 75 0.68 57.92 2.34
N PRO A 76 -0.26 58.73 1.81
CA PRO A 76 -0.76 59.91 2.52
C PRO A 76 -1.34 59.56 3.90
N THR A 77 -1.19 60.46 4.88
CA THR A 77 -1.57 60.23 6.29
C THR A 77 -3.04 59.81 6.48
N GLU A 78 -3.93 60.20 5.56
CA GLU A 78 -5.34 59.80 5.56
C GLU A 78 -5.51 58.30 5.27
N LEU A 79 -4.80 57.76 4.27
CA LEU A 79 -4.82 56.33 3.93
C LEU A 79 -4.15 55.49 5.02
N GLN A 80 -3.08 56.01 5.62
CA GLN A 80 -2.38 55.37 6.74
C GLN A 80 -3.27 55.25 7.99
N GLN A 81 -4.03 56.31 8.31
CA GLN A 81 -4.98 56.29 9.41
C GLN A 81 -6.21 55.43 9.11
N ASP A 82 -6.65 55.34 7.85
CA ASP A 82 -7.74 54.43 7.46
C ASP A 82 -7.34 52.96 7.47
N TRP A 83 -6.06 52.66 7.22
CA TRP A 83 -5.50 51.32 7.28
C TRP A 83 -5.19 50.90 8.72
N TRP A 84 -4.43 51.73 9.47
CA TRP A 84 -4.09 51.49 10.88
C TRP A 84 -4.93 52.35 11.83
N ARG A 85 -6.26 52.26 11.73
CA ARG A 85 -7.22 53.05 12.52
C ARG A 85 -7.01 53.02 14.04
N ARG A 86 -6.35 51.97 14.53
CA ARG A 86 -6.07 51.71 15.95
C ARG A 86 -4.64 52.06 16.39
N ALA A 87 -3.78 52.53 15.48
CA ALA A 87 -2.43 52.97 15.81
C ALA A 87 -2.39 54.50 16.05
N PRO A 88 -1.59 55.02 16.99
CA PRO A 88 -1.34 56.45 17.11
C PRO A 88 -0.81 57.04 15.79
N PRO A 89 -1.11 58.31 15.45
CA PRO A 89 -0.57 58.94 14.25
C PRO A 89 0.97 58.89 14.20
N GLY A 90 1.53 58.34 13.13
CA GLY A 90 2.97 58.13 12.98
C GLY A 90 3.48 56.77 13.48
N SER A 91 2.57 55.86 13.87
CA SER A 91 2.86 54.48 14.24
C SER A 91 2.04 53.51 13.38
N ALA A 92 2.60 52.33 13.12
CA ALA A 92 1.90 51.22 12.47
C ALA A 92 1.64 50.12 13.51
N ARG A 93 0.62 49.31 13.25
CA ARG A 93 0.49 48.02 13.94
C ARG A 93 1.08 46.97 13.03
N VAL A 94 2.05 46.24 13.56
CA VAL A 94 2.90 45.33 12.81
C VAL A 94 3.03 44.01 13.55
N PHE A 95 3.34 42.95 12.80
CA PHE A 95 3.92 41.74 13.36
C PHE A 95 5.44 41.87 13.32
N VAL A 96 6.12 41.37 14.35
CA VAL A 96 7.57 41.24 14.41
C VAL A 96 7.89 39.77 14.64
N ASP A 97 8.49 39.16 13.63
CA ASP A 97 8.74 37.72 13.56
C ASP A 97 10.18 37.40 13.96
N TYR A 98 10.39 36.25 14.60
CA TYR A 98 11.68 35.78 15.09
C TYR A 98 12.07 34.40 14.52
N ASP A 99 13.36 34.07 14.50
CA ASP A 99 13.88 32.73 14.16
C ASP A 99 13.75 31.71 15.32
N HIS A 100 13.22 32.15 16.45
CA HIS A 100 13.03 31.39 17.67
C HIS A 100 11.85 31.95 18.47
N HIS A 101 11.38 31.19 19.46
CA HIS A 101 10.25 31.66 20.26
C HIS A 101 10.61 32.88 21.11
N PRO A 102 9.93 34.04 20.93
CA PRO A 102 10.31 35.29 21.57
C PRO A 102 10.29 35.21 23.09
N THR A 103 11.42 35.55 23.71
CA THR A 103 11.57 35.52 25.16
C THR A 103 11.27 36.88 25.78
N ASP A 104 11.29 36.95 27.12
CA ASP A 104 11.12 38.21 27.83
C ASP A 104 12.27 39.20 27.56
N ALA A 105 13.44 38.69 27.18
CA ALA A 105 14.58 39.50 26.76
C ALA A 105 14.30 40.23 25.44
N ASP A 106 13.68 39.54 24.47
CA ASP A 106 13.37 40.10 23.14
C ASP A 106 12.29 41.17 23.23
N VAL A 107 11.22 40.91 24.00
CA VAL A 107 10.18 41.91 24.26
C VAL A 107 10.75 43.14 24.96
N SER A 108 11.63 42.94 25.94
CA SER A 108 12.31 44.06 26.62
C SER A 108 13.24 44.84 25.68
N ALA A 109 13.75 44.22 24.62
CA ALA A 109 14.59 44.87 23.61
C ALA A 109 13.73 45.72 22.64
N LEU A 110 12.57 45.21 22.20
CA LEU A 110 11.60 45.96 21.41
C LEU A 110 11.06 47.19 22.15
N GLU A 111 10.71 47.05 23.43
CA GLU A 111 10.21 48.16 24.24
C GLU A 111 11.22 49.31 24.39
N LYS A 112 12.53 49.01 24.38
CA LYS A 112 13.58 50.05 24.41
C LYS A 112 13.65 50.88 23.14
N LEU A 113 13.16 50.36 22.02
CA LEU A 113 13.04 51.08 20.75
C LEU A 113 11.73 51.88 20.65
N GLY A 114 10.93 51.91 21.72
CA GLY A 114 9.65 52.61 21.75
C GLY A 114 8.51 51.84 21.08
N VAL A 115 8.69 50.53 20.88
CA VAL A 115 7.68 49.61 20.34
C VAL A 115 6.85 49.05 21.48
N GLU A 116 5.52 49.15 21.39
CA GLU A 116 4.61 48.59 22.37
C GLU A 116 4.19 47.18 21.94
N VAL A 117 4.72 46.15 22.59
CA VAL A 117 4.31 44.77 22.33
C VAL A 117 2.91 44.55 22.90
N THR A 118 1.95 44.37 22.01
CA THR A 118 0.52 44.25 22.34
C THR A 118 0.11 42.82 22.66
N PHE A 119 0.79 41.84 22.06
CA PHE A 119 0.49 40.42 22.27
C PHE A 119 1.70 39.57 21.88
N ARG A 120 2.05 38.58 22.70
CA ARG A 120 3.00 37.50 22.36
C ARG A 120 2.19 36.24 22.11
N PHE A 121 2.38 35.63 20.94
CA PHE A 121 1.66 34.42 20.58
C PHE A 121 2.30 33.20 21.26
N THR A 122 1.48 32.22 21.65
CA THR A 122 1.97 31.02 22.37
C THR A 122 2.52 29.95 21.43
N TYR A 123 2.08 29.95 20.17
CA TYR A 123 2.37 28.90 19.18
C TYR A 123 2.92 29.46 17.87
N LEU A 124 3.30 30.74 17.87
CA LEU A 124 4.01 31.41 16.78
C LEU A 124 5.24 32.09 17.37
N ASP A 125 6.30 32.18 16.58
CA ASP A 125 7.55 32.83 16.93
C ASP A 125 7.50 34.33 16.61
N THR A 126 6.36 34.94 16.95
CA THR A 126 5.99 36.29 16.54
C THR A 126 5.44 37.08 17.72
N VAL A 127 5.60 38.40 17.67
CA VAL A 127 4.87 39.34 18.53
C VAL A 127 4.08 40.34 17.71
N SER A 128 2.84 40.63 18.13
CA SER A 128 2.07 41.76 17.59
C SER A 128 2.46 43.00 18.36
N ALA A 129 2.84 44.07 17.65
CA ALA A 129 3.29 45.30 18.28
C ALA A 129 2.76 46.55 17.59
N THR A 130 2.71 47.64 18.35
CA THR A 130 2.52 48.98 17.80
C THR A 130 3.87 49.66 17.76
N ALA A 131 4.38 49.92 16.57
CA ALA A 131 5.72 50.42 16.35
C ALA A 131 5.69 51.82 15.67
N PRO A 132 6.51 52.77 16.13
CA PRO A 132 6.70 54.03 15.41
C PRO A 132 7.27 53.79 14.02
N PHE A 133 6.84 54.55 13.01
CA PHE A 133 7.35 54.42 11.64
C PHE A 133 8.89 54.58 11.57
N GLU A 134 9.44 55.47 12.40
CA GLU A 134 10.90 55.67 12.51
C GLU A 134 11.62 54.39 12.98
N ALA A 135 11.02 53.60 13.87
CA ALA A 135 11.64 52.37 14.39
C ALA A 135 11.58 51.20 13.40
N ILE A 136 10.58 51.20 12.50
CA ILE A 136 10.41 50.19 11.45
C ILE A 136 11.39 50.46 10.29
N LEU A 137 11.51 51.73 9.89
CA LEU A 137 12.30 52.12 8.71
C LEU A 137 13.80 52.28 9.00
N ASP A 138 14.20 52.58 10.24
CA ASP A 138 15.61 52.71 10.61
C ASP A 138 16.35 51.36 10.52
N SER A 139 17.53 51.35 9.90
CA SER A 139 18.38 50.16 9.77
C SER A 139 19.00 49.72 11.11
N GLU A 140 19.10 50.62 12.08
CA GLU A 140 19.49 50.33 13.47
C GLU A 140 18.25 50.22 14.40
N GLY A 141 17.07 50.10 13.79
CA GLY A 141 15.78 49.95 14.47
C GLY A 141 15.44 48.50 14.78
N ILE A 142 14.16 48.12 14.64
CA ILE A 142 13.64 46.80 15.05
C ILE A 142 14.40 45.64 14.37
N ARG A 143 14.73 45.80 13.09
CA ARG A 143 15.47 44.79 12.29
C ARG A 143 16.89 44.49 12.77
N SER A 144 17.48 45.39 13.56
CA SER A 144 18.84 45.17 14.09
C SER A 144 18.89 44.28 15.33
N LEU A 145 17.73 43.89 15.86
CA LEU A 145 17.63 43.08 17.07
C LEU A 145 17.99 41.60 16.78
N PRO A 146 18.68 40.92 17.72
CA PRO A 146 19.01 39.50 17.56
C PRO A 146 17.77 38.64 17.33
N GLY A 147 17.82 37.80 16.30
CA GLY A 147 16.78 36.83 15.98
C GLY A 147 15.53 37.38 15.31
N VAL A 148 15.40 38.69 15.08
CA VAL A 148 14.30 39.25 14.27
C VAL A 148 14.55 38.89 12.81
N VAL A 149 13.50 38.40 12.13
CA VAL A 149 13.61 37.89 10.76
C VAL A 149 12.72 38.60 9.75
N MET A 150 11.61 39.19 10.21
CA MET A 150 10.65 39.90 9.34
C MET A 150 9.80 40.89 10.15
N ILE A 151 9.34 41.96 9.51
CA ILE A 151 8.31 42.86 10.05
C ILE A 151 7.18 43.02 9.03
N GLU A 152 5.97 42.65 9.43
CA GLU A 152 4.80 42.57 8.55
C GLU A 152 3.67 43.55 8.91
N ASP A 153 2.81 43.86 7.93
CA ASP A 153 1.59 44.66 8.10
C ASP A 153 0.39 43.83 8.62
N LEU A 154 -0.53 44.48 9.33
CA LEU A 154 -1.76 43.89 9.88
C LEU A 154 -2.97 44.22 8.96
N GLY A 155 -3.33 43.32 8.04
CA GLY A 155 -4.28 43.56 6.93
C GLY A 155 -5.80 43.65 7.25
N LEU A 156 -6.60 44.04 6.24
CA LEU A 156 -8.09 44.17 6.18
C LEU A 156 -8.75 43.15 5.20
N ALA A 157 -10.03 42.81 5.37
CA ALA A 157 -10.76 41.65 4.77
C ALA A 157 -11.46 41.87 3.38
N GLU A 158 -11.62 40.77 2.61
CA GLU A 158 -12.05 40.68 1.18
C GLU A 158 -12.82 39.34 0.84
N PRO A 159 -13.41 39.14 -0.38
CA PRO A 159 -14.46 38.15 -0.74
C PRO A 159 -13.97 36.72 -1.06
N ASN A 160 -14.79 35.68 -0.82
CA ASN A 160 -14.46 34.23 -0.90
C ASN A 160 -15.70 33.30 -0.79
N MET A 161 -16.03 32.52 -1.82
CA MET A 161 -17.01 31.43 -1.69
C MET A 161 -16.36 30.09 -1.34
N HIS A 162 -15.04 29.95 -1.57
CA HIS A 162 -14.27 28.81 -1.09
C HIS A 162 -14.23 28.72 0.45
N GLU A 163 -14.64 29.77 1.16
CA GLU A 163 -14.67 29.84 2.62
C GLU A 163 -16.04 29.54 3.24
N ALA A 164 -17.17 29.66 2.52
CA ALA A 164 -18.49 29.52 3.17
C ALA A 164 -18.77 28.08 3.63
N VAL A 165 -18.39 27.11 2.79
CA VAL A 165 -18.46 25.69 3.10
C VAL A 165 -17.46 25.32 4.22
N PRO A 166 -16.15 25.68 4.13
CA PRO A 166 -15.20 25.45 5.23
C PRO A 166 -15.49 26.19 6.55
N ASN A 167 -15.89 27.45 6.51
CA ASN A 167 -16.15 28.25 7.71
C ASN A 167 -17.42 27.81 8.44
N MET A 168 -18.39 27.22 7.73
CA MET A 168 -19.55 26.57 8.33
C MET A 168 -19.28 25.11 8.72
N GLY A 169 -18.12 24.55 8.34
CA GLY A 169 -17.76 23.16 8.59
C GLY A 169 -18.57 22.15 7.76
N VAL A 170 -19.11 22.56 6.61
CA VAL A 170 -19.83 21.67 5.69
C VAL A 170 -18.86 20.73 4.97
N ASP A 171 -17.66 21.20 4.66
CA ASP A 171 -16.57 20.38 4.12
C ASP A 171 -16.13 19.31 5.12
N ASN A 172 -16.20 19.56 6.43
CA ASN A 172 -15.96 18.53 7.44
C ASN A 172 -16.99 17.40 7.34
N VAL A 173 -18.22 17.65 6.89
CA VAL A 173 -19.18 16.57 6.62
C VAL A 173 -18.71 15.72 5.43
N TRP A 174 -18.20 16.34 4.37
CA TRP A 174 -17.70 15.60 3.20
C TRP A 174 -16.38 14.87 3.49
N ASN A 175 -15.44 15.56 4.15
CA ASN A 175 -14.09 15.10 4.42
C ASN A 175 -14.04 14.12 5.60
N ASP A 176 -14.81 14.38 6.66
CA ASP A 176 -14.79 13.56 7.88
C ASP A 176 -15.91 12.52 7.93
N LEU A 177 -17.09 12.81 7.35
CA LEU A 177 -18.23 11.89 7.35
C LEU A 177 -18.48 11.20 5.99
N GLY A 178 -17.86 11.66 4.90
CA GLY A 178 -17.99 11.06 3.57
C GLY A 178 -19.38 11.24 2.93
N LEU A 179 -20.21 12.12 3.49
CA LEU A 179 -21.58 12.37 3.05
C LEU A 179 -21.58 13.66 2.24
N ASP A 180 -21.96 13.63 0.96
CA ASP A 180 -21.95 14.76 0.03
C ASP A 180 -23.36 15.13 -0.51
N GLY A 181 -24.40 14.49 0.02
CA GLY A 181 -25.80 14.60 -0.39
C GLY A 181 -26.26 13.52 -1.36
N THR A 182 -25.41 12.54 -1.69
CA THR A 182 -25.75 11.46 -2.63
C THR A 182 -26.98 10.67 -2.18
N GLY A 183 -28.01 10.69 -3.03
CA GLY A 183 -29.29 9.99 -2.80
C GLY A 183 -30.44 10.90 -2.38
N SER A 184 -30.14 12.14 -1.99
CA SER A 184 -31.14 13.16 -1.62
C SER A 184 -31.59 13.98 -2.84
N VAL A 185 -32.84 14.45 -2.85
CA VAL A 185 -33.40 15.29 -3.94
C VAL A 185 -33.85 16.65 -3.41
N ILE A 186 -33.33 17.73 -4.02
CA ILE A 186 -33.64 19.12 -3.67
C ILE A 186 -34.45 19.78 -4.79
N ALA A 187 -35.66 20.22 -4.48
CA ALA A 187 -36.49 21.04 -5.37
C ALA A 187 -36.23 22.54 -5.14
N ILE A 188 -35.81 23.22 -6.21
CA ILE A 188 -35.55 24.66 -6.24
C ILE A 188 -36.79 25.39 -6.73
N LEU A 189 -37.49 26.09 -5.84
CA LEU A 189 -38.69 26.87 -6.14
C LEU A 189 -38.32 28.35 -6.29
N ASP A 190 -37.99 28.78 -7.51
CA ASP A 190 -37.34 30.08 -7.78
C ASP A 190 -37.56 30.58 -9.24
N THR A 191 -36.66 31.41 -9.78
CA THR A 191 -36.71 31.98 -11.16
C THR A 191 -36.38 31.00 -12.28
N GLY A 192 -36.18 29.72 -11.93
CA GLY A 192 -35.72 28.67 -12.83
C GLY A 192 -34.25 28.29 -12.61
N VAL A 193 -33.82 27.15 -13.14
CA VAL A 193 -32.44 26.65 -13.05
C VAL A 193 -31.92 26.38 -14.45
N ARG A 194 -30.79 27.00 -14.80
CA ARG A 194 -30.11 26.74 -16.07
C ARG A 194 -29.35 25.41 -16.00
N GLY A 195 -29.93 24.37 -16.61
CA GLY A 195 -29.40 23.00 -16.54
C GLY A 195 -28.13 22.75 -17.36
N ASP A 196 -27.84 23.57 -18.38
CA ASP A 196 -26.65 23.46 -19.24
C ASP A 196 -25.41 24.21 -18.70
N HIS A 197 -25.44 24.69 -17.46
CA HIS A 197 -24.32 25.41 -16.84
C HIS A 197 -23.29 24.41 -16.26
N GLU A 198 -21.99 24.61 -16.50
CA GLU A 198 -20.91 23.67 -16.12
C GLU A 198 -20.84 23.38 -14.61
N GLY A 199 -21.19 24.34 -13.76
CA GLY A 199 -21.33 24.14 -12.30
C GLY A 199 -22.54 23.32 -11.86
N LEU A 200 -23.44 22.96 -12.78
CA LEU A 200 -24.74 22.31 -12.55
C LEU A 200 -25.03 21.15 -13.53
N ASN A 201 -24.08 20.77 -14.40
CA ASN A 201 -24.18 19.60 -15.29
C ASN A 201 -23.44 18.37 -14.72
N ASP A 202 -23.96 17.20 -15.12
CA ASP A 202 -23.54 15.77 -15.06
C ASP A 202 -22.37 15.21 -14.22
N MET A 203 -21.69 15.96 -13.36
CA MET A 203 -20.75 15.44 -12.35
C MET A 203 -19.53 14.63 -12.87
N ASP A 204 -19.30 14.51 -14.18
CA ASP A 204 -18.19 13.72 -14.76
C ASP A 204 -17.22 14.51 -15.67
N ASP A 205 -17.33 15.84 -15.66
CA ASP A 205 -16.42 16.79 -16.31
C ASP A 205 -16.10 16.54 -17.81
N ASP A 206 -16.91 15.74 -18.50
CA ASP A 206 -16.84 15.52 -19.95
C ASP A 206 -18.15 15.98 -20.63
N PRO A 207 -18.15 17.14 -21.31
CA PRO A 207 -19.35 17.69 -21.95
C PRO A 207 -19.90 16.85 -23.13
N PHE A 208 -19.34 15.67 -23.43
CA PHE A 208 -19.71 14.80 -24.55
C PHE A 208 -19.76 13.30 -24.25
N THR A 209 -20.05 12.88 -23.01
CA THR A 209 -20.15 11.44 -22.63
C THR A 209 -21.15 10.62 -23.43
N CYS A 210 -22.06 11.24 -24.19
CA CYS A 210 -23.01 10.51 -25.03
C CYS A 210 -22.68 10.39 -26.53
N ILE A 211 -21.69 11.12 -27.07
CA ILE A 211 -21.36 11.04 -28.51
C ILE A 211 -19.86 11.25 -28.73
N ASP A 212 -19.18 10.20 -29.21
CA ASP A 212 -17.75 10.16 -29.62
C ASP A 212 -17.31 11.18 -30.72
N ASP A 213 -18.17 12.13 -31.13
CA ASP A 213 -17.82 13.31 -31.97
C ASP A 213 -19.11 14.09 -32.30
N PRO A 214 -19.42 15.23 -31.64
CA PRO A 214 -20.35 16.20 -32.20
C PRO A 214 -19.67 16.90 -33.39
N PRO A 215 -20.33 17.05 -34.55
CA PRO A 215 -19.75 17.81 -35.64
C PRO A 215 -19.58 19.28 -35.20
N GLU A 216 -18.35 19.81 -35.35
CA GLU A 216 -18.09 21.24 -35.10
C GLU A 216 -19.11 22.10 -35.85
N PRO A 217 -19.80 23.05 -35.19
CA PRO A 217 -20.75 23.91 -35.86
C PRO A 217 -20.00 24.79 -36.86
N ASP A 218 -20.42 24.75 -38.14
CA ASP A 218 -19.86 25.58 -39.19
C ASP A 218 -19.97 27.07 -38.78
N PRO A 219 -18.84 27.79 -38.60
CA PRO A 219 -18.84 29.16 -38.11
C PRO A 219 -19.46 30.17 -39.09
N THR A 220 -19.95 29.70 -40.25
CA THR A 220 -20.63 30.51 -41.27
C THR A 220 -22.13 30.25 -41.38
N ASP A 221 -22.68 29.29 -40.62
CA ASP A 221 -24.12 29.02 -40.59
C ASP A 221 -24.85 29.96 -39.62
N PRO A 222 -25.80 30.79 -40.10
CA PRO A 222 -26.60 31.64 -39.22
C PRO A 222 -27.61 30.89 -38.34
N ASN A 223 -27.83 29.58 -38.53
CA ASN A 223 -28.71 28.74 -37.68
C ASN A 223 -28.19 27.28 -37.59
N PRO A 224 -27.13 27.00 -36.80
CA PRO A 224 -26.65 25.63 -36.62
C PRO A 224 -27.72 24.75 -35.94
N PRO A 225 -27.80 23.44 -36.27
CA PRO A 225 -28.70 22.50 -35.61
C PRO A 225 -28.33 22.33 -34.12
N PRO A 226 -29.32 22.14 -33.22
CA PRO A 226 -29.07 21.96 -31.79
C PRO A 226 -28.25 20.69 -31.53
N VAL A 227 -27.25 20.79 -30.66
CA VAL A 227 -26.45 19.67 -30.18
C VAL A 227 -27.37 18.73 -29.37
N PRO A 228 -27.29 17.39 -29.53
CA PRO A 228 -28.13 16.45 -28.79
C PRO A 228 -27.93 16.60 -27.27
N ALA A 229 -29.04 16.48 -26.53
CA ALA A 229 -29.07 16.60 -25.08
C ALA A 229 -28.22 15.52 -24.38
N ASP A 230 -27.57 15.93 -23.30
CA ASP A 230 -26.88 15.13 -22.29
C ASP A 230 -27.76 13.98 -21.75
N CYS A 231 -27.18 12.81 -21.49
CA CYS A 231 -27.89 11.61 -21.03
C CYS A 231 -27.82 11.39 -19.51
N ASP A 232 -27.13 12.22 -18.72
CA ASP A 232 -27.12 12.15 -17.24
C ASP A 232 -27.33 13.52 -16.55
N PRO A 233 -28.50 14.16 -16.77
CA PRO A 233 -28.72 15.51 -16.25
C PRO A 233 -28.86 15.54 -14.72
N LYS A 234 -28.12 16.44 -14.07
CA LYS A 234 -28.27 16.73 -12.63
C LYS A 234 -29.68 17.20 -12.24
N VAL A 235 -30.37 17.84 -13.19
CA VAL A 235 -31.78 18.21 -13.09
C VAL A 235 -32.62 17.03 -13.60
N ILE A 236 -33.41 16.41 -12.71
CA ILE A 236 -34.18 15.19 -13.03
C ILE A 236 -35.65 15.46 -13.38
N ALA A 237 -36.15 16.67 -13.09
CA ALA A 237 -37.50 17.13 -13.43
C ALA A 237 -37.55 18.65 -13.56
N PHE A 238 -38.38 19.15 -14.49
CA PHE A 238 -38.60 20.58 -14.71
C PHE A 238 -40.10 20.90 -14.82
N PHE A 239 -40.61 21.77 -13.94
CA PHE A 239 -41.99 22.28 -13.97
C PHE A 239 -41.99 23.80 -14.18
N ASP A 240 -42.74 24.26 -15.18
CA ASP A 240 -42.89 25.68 -15.52
C ASP A 240 -44.30 26.14 -15.13
N ALA A 241 -44.41 26.79 -13.98
CA ALA A 241 -45.66 27.35 -13.45
C ALA A 241 -46.00 28.73 -14.06
N VAL A 242 -45.05 29.40 -14.71
CA VAL A 242 -45.18 30.82 -15.13
C VAL A 242 -45.74 30.93 -16.54
N PHE A 243 -45.26 30.11 -17.48
CA PHE A 243 -45.60 30.26 -18.90
C PHE A 243 -46.49 29.16 -19.45
N THR A 244 -46.36 27.92 -18.96
CA THR A 244 -47.02 26.75 -19.56
C THR A 244 -47.91 25.95 -18.61
N ASP A 245 -47.67 26.02 -17.30
CA ASP A 245 -48.36 25.22 -16.27
C ASP A 245 -48.30 23.70 -16.55
N GLU A 246 -47.12 23.21 -16.98
CA GLU A 246 -46.88 21.80 -17.31
C GLU A 246 -45.43 21.36 -17.03
N GLU A 247 -45.23 20.04 -16.88
CA GLU A 247 -43.91 19.41 -16.72
C GLU A 247 -43.26 19.25 -18.10
N HIS A 248 -42.02 19.73 -18.24
CA HIS A 248 -41.23 19.67 -19.47
C HIS A 248 -40.06 18.71 -19.34
N ASP A 249 -39.39 18.44 -20.46
CA ASP A 249 -38.15 17.66 -20.45
C ASP A 249 -37.07 18.38 -19.62
N PRO A 250 -36.38 17.70 -18.68
CA PRO A 250 -35.37 18.33 -17.83
C PRO A 250 -34.21 18.95 -18.62
N SER A 251 -33.90 18.45 -19.82
CA SER A 251 -32.86 18.99 -20.69
C SER A 251 -33.20 20.39 -21.25
N GLU A 252 -34.48 20.76 -21.24
CA GLU A 252 -34.96 22.08 -21.66
C GLU A 252 -35.03 23.08 -20.49
N SER A 253 -34.52 22.70 -19.30
CA SER A 253 -34.53 23.53 -18.09
C SER A 253 -33.79 24.86 -18.27
N TYR A 254 -34.50 25.96 -18.00
CA TYR A 254 -33.97 27.32 -18.12
C TYR A 254 -34.24 28.16 -16.87
N ASP A 255 -33.49 29.27 -16.74
CA ASP A 255 -33.69 30.31 -15.74
C ASP A 255 -34.16 31.58 -16.46
N SER A 256 -35.33 32.08 -16.08
CA SER A 256 -35.94 33.31 -16.64
C SER A 256 -35.30 34.58 -16.08
N GLY A 257 -34.66 34.48 -14.92
CA GLY A 257 -33.95 35.55 -14.24
C GLY A 257 -32.45 35.26 -14.20
N THR A 258 -31.91 35.20 -12.97
CA THR A 258 -30.54 34.75 -12.67
C THR A 258 -30.40 34.21 -11.25
N HIS A 259 -31.52 34.12 -10.51
CA HIS A 259 -31.51 33.92 -9.07
C HIS A 259 -31.56 32.43 -8.75
N GLY A 260 -32.47 31.68 -9.36
CA GLY A 260 -32.62 30.24 -9.15
C GLY A 260 -31.37 29.43 -9.51
N THR A 261 -30.66 29.78 -10.59
CA THR A 261 -29.37 29.14 -10.94
C THR A 261 -28.30 29.36 -9.85
N HIS A 262 -28.28 30.53 -9.22
CA HIS A 262 -27.35 30.86 -8.13
C HIS A 262 -27.70 30.06 -6.86
N VAL A 263 -28.99 30.00 -6.51
CA VAL A 263 -29.54 29.21 -5.39
C VAL A 263 -29.25 27.71 -5.56
N ALA A 264 -29.50 27.17 -6.75
CA ALA A 264 -29.23 25.77 -7.09
C ALA A 264 -27.75 25.42 -6.93
N GLY A 265 -26.86 26.32 -7.34
CA GLY A 265 -25.41 26.11 -7.20
C GLY A 265 -24.92 26.17 -5.75
N ILE A 266 -25.54 26.98 -4.88
CA ILE A 266 -25.22 26.97 -3.45
C ILE A 266 -25.68 25.65 -2.80
N ALA A 267 -26.87 25.16 -3.15
CA ALA A 267 -27.41 23.94 -2.58
C ALA A 267 -26.63 22.70 -3.04
N ALA A 268 -26.38 22.55 -4.35
CA ALA A 268 -25.84 21.33 -4.92
C ALA A 268 -24.88 21.54 -6.12
N GLY A 269 -24.20 22.68 -6.26
CA GLY A 269 -23.26 22.90 -7.36
C GLY A 269 -22.07 21.94 -7.34
N SER A 270 -21.68 21.40 -8.51
CA SER A 270 -20.50 20.52 -8.67
C SER A 270 -19.17 21.28 -8.59
N GLY A 271 -19.21 22.59 -8.85
CA GLY A 271 -18.03 23.45 -8.92
C GLY A 271 -17.32 23.46 -10.28
N GLY A 272 -17.93 22.92 -11.34
CA GLY A 272 -17.45 23.02 -12.73
C GLY A 272 -17.56 24.43 -13.33
N GLY A 273 -16.71 24.75 -14.31
CA GLY A 273 -16.60 26.10 -14.88
C GLY A 273 -15.43 26.92 -14.32
N GLN A 274 -15.62 28.23 -14.19
CA GLN A 274 -14.58 29.16 -13.73
C GLN A 274 -14.18 28.87 -12.28
N THR A 275 -12.88 28.71 -12.06
CA THR A 275 -12.29 28.57 -10.74
C THR A 275 -11.83 29.91 -10.20
N ASP A 276 -11.57 29.95 -8.89
CA ASP A 276 -11.02 31.14 -8.27
C ASP A 276 -9.69 31.54 -8.94
N PRO A 277 -9.57 32.78 -9.46
CA PRO A 277 -8.39 33.19 -10.21
C PRO A 277 -7.12 33.29 -9.34
N THR A 278 -7.25 33.26 -8.01
CA THR A 278 -6.15 33.38 -7.05
C THR A 278 -5.76 32.02 -6.48
N SER A 279 -6.73 31.22 -6.03
CA SER A 279 -6.50 29.93 -5.38
C SER A 279 -6.64 28.73 -6.32
N GLY A 280 -7.25 28.91 -7.49
CA GLY A 280 -7.58 27.82 -8.42
C GLY A 280 -8.67 26.87 -7.90
N LEU A 281 -9.26 27.16 -6.73
CA LEU A 281 -10.27 26.32 -6.10
C LEU A 281 -11.61 26.43 -6.83
N ARG A 282 -12.34 25.31 -6.84
CA ARG A 282 -13.70 25.21 -7.39
C ARG A 282 -14.72 25.76 -6.41
N TYR A 283 -15.80 26.29 -6.96
CA TYR A 283 -16.92 26.87 -6.22
C TYR A 283 -18.02 25.82 -6.01
N VAL A 284 -17.80 24.93 -5.03
CA VAL A 284 -18.64 23.75 -4.75
C VAL A 284 -19.81 24.12 -3.83
N GLY A 285 -21.01 23.60 -4.12
CA GLY A 285 -22.21 23.77 -3.29
C GLY A 285 -22.21 22.87 -2.05
N ALA A 286 -23.20 23.02 -1.19
CA ALA A 286 -23.28 22.37 0.13
C ALA A 286 -23.53 20.85 0.10
N ALA A 287 -24.23 20.37 -0.93
CA ALA A 287 -24.51 18.95 -1.16
C ALA A 287 -24.27 18.61 -2.64
N PRO A 288 -23.01 18.57 -3.11
CA PRO A 288 -22.70 18.41 -4.53
C PRO A 288 -23.24 17.10 -5.12
N GLY A 289 -23.45 16.06 -4.30
CA GLY A 289 -24.01 14.77 -4.69
C GLY A 289 -25.55 14.72 -4.75
N ALA A 290 -26.28 15.79 -4.41
CA ALA A 290 -27.74 15.80 -4.45
C ALA A 290 -28.30 15.99 -5.88
N TRP A 291 -29.48 15.43 -6.14
CA TRP A 291 -30.24 15.67 -7.38
C TRP A 291 -31.04 16.97 -7.28
N LEU A 292 -31.24 17.64 -8.41
CA LEU A 292 -32.00 18.89 -8.48
C LEU A 292 -33.32 18.71 -9.24
N ILE A 293 -34.34 19.44 -8.80
CA ILE A 293 -35.59 19.64 -9.54
C ILE A 293 -35.79 21.14 -9.73
N ASN A 294 -36.04 21.55 -10.98
CA ASN A 294 -36.33 22.94 -11.30
C ASN A 294 -37.84 23.19 -11.23
N ILE A 295 -38.27 24.06 -10.31
CA ILE A 295 -39.64 24.57 -10.27
C ILE A 295 -39.59 26.07 -10.57
N LEU A 296 -39.84 26.41 -11.82
CA LEU A 296 -39.90 27.80 -12.29
C LEU A 296 -41.22 28.42 -11.85
N ALA A 297 -41.14 29.40 -10.96
CA ALA A 297 -42.32 30.02 -10.38
C ALA A 297 -42.23 31.54 -10.15
N CYS A 298 -41.05 32.18 -10.23
CA CYS A 298 -40.88 33.60 -9.83
C CYS A 298 -40.16 34.52 -10.85
N CYS A 299 -40.16 35.83 -10.52
CA CYS A 299 -39.64 37.05 -11.16
C CYS A 299 -40.20 37.44 -12.53
N ASP A 300 -40.84 36.49 -13.22
CA ASP A 300 -41.83 36.75 -14.28
C ASP A 300 -43.26 36.27 -13.89
N GLY A 301 -43.40 35.49 -12.80
CA GLY A 301 -44.67 34.98 -12.22
C GLY A 301 -45.07 35.63 -10.88
N ASP A 302 -46.25 35.29 -10.36
CA ASP A 302 -46.84 35.86 -9.13
C ASP A 302 -46.98 34.84 -7.97
N ILE A 303 -47.63 35.25 -6.87
CA ILE A 303 -47.78 34.43 -5.66
C ILE A 303 -48.60 33.15 -5.93
N GLU A 304 -49.53 33.19 -6.89
CA GLU A 304 -50.31 32.02 -7.31
C GLU A 304 -49.42 30.96 -7.95
N ASP A 305 -48.50 31.37 -8.84
CA ASP A 305 -47.62 30.47 -9.60
C ASP A 305 -46.67 29.69 -8.68
N VAL A 306 -46.15 30.33 -7.63
CA VAL A 306 -45.30 29.64 -6.65
C VAL A 306 -46.11 28.77 -5.70
N MET A 307 -47.37 29.11 -5.38
CA MET A 307 -48.26 28.17 -4.68
C MET A 307 -48.56 26.94 -5.53
N GLN A 308 -48.71 27.09 -6.85
CA GLN A 308 -48.85 25.98 -7.79
C GLN A 308 -47.57 25.13 -7.84
N GLY A 309 -46.40 25.75 -7.90
CA GLY A 309 -45.11 25.05 -7.80
C GLY A 309 -44.96 24.26 -6.49
N ALA A 310 -45.35 24.85 -5.35
CA ALA A 310 -45.36 24.16 -4.07
C ALA A 310 -46.37 22.99 -4.03
N GLN A 311 -47.54 23.13 -4.68
CA GLN A 311 -48.51 22.04 -4.80
C GLN A 311 -47.98 20.90 -5.68
N TRP A 312 -47.32 21.22 -6.80
CA TRP A 312 -46.73 20.23 -7.69
C TRP A 312 -45.66 19.38 -6.96
N ALA A 313 -44.87 20.01 -6.08
CA ALA A 313 -43.89 19.30 -5.26
C ALA A 313 -44.54 18.26 -4.31
N ILE A 314 -45.70 18.59 -3.72
CA ILE A 314 -46.47 17.64 -2.89
C ILE A 314 -46.97 16.46 -3.73
N ASP A 315 -47.58 16.75 -4.89
CA ASP A 315 -48.23 15.73 -5.72
C ASP A 315 -47.23 14.75 -6.36
N ASN A 316 -45.98 15.18 -6.58
CA ASN A 316 -44.94 14.39 -7.23
C ASN A 316 -43.84 13.89 -6.29
N LYS A 317 -44.01 14.05 -4.97
CA LYS A 317 -43.06 13.62 -3.94
C LYS A 317 -42.55 12.19 -4.15
N ASP A 318 -43.46 11.21 -4.24
CA ASP A 318 -43.09 9.79 -4.33
C ASP A 318 -42.56 9.40 -5.72
N LYS A 319 -42.97 10.13 -6.77
CA LYS A 319 -42.57 9.88 -8.17
C LYS A 319 -41.11 10.27 -8.39
N HIS A 320 -40.68 11.41 -7.85
CA HIS A 320 -39.32 11.93 -8.03
C HIS A 320 -38.45 11.84 -6.77
N GLY A 321 -38.99 11.31 -5.66
CA GLY A 321 -38.27 11.18 -4.39
C GLY A 321 -37.96 12.53 -3.74
N ILE A 322 -38.87 13.51 -3.79
CA ILE A 322 -38.61 14.87 -3.29
C ILE A 322 -38.47 14.85 -1.76
N ASP A 323 -37.25 15.11 -1.28
CA ASP A 323 -36.95 15.15 0.15
C ASP A 323 -37.01 16.58 0.70
N ILE A 324 -36.50 17.54 -0.08
CA ILE A 324 -36.29 18.93 0.36
C ILE A 324 -36.87 19.91 -0.67
N VAL A 325 -37.57 20.93 -0.19
CA VAL A 325 -37.95 22.12 -0.96
C VAL A 325 -37.24 23.33 -0.35
N THR A 326 -36.58 24.12 -1.20
CA THR A 326 -35.99 25.39 -0.80
C THR A 326 -36.62 26.52 -1.58
N SER A 327 -37.04 27.56 -0.85
CA SER A 327 -37.62 28.76 -1.45
C SER A 327 -36.95 30.00 -0.84
N SER A 328 -36.21 30.70 -1.70
CA SER A 328 -35.47 31.92 -1.36
C SER A 328 -36.22 33.19 -1.77
N LEU A 329 -37.55 33.08 -1.78
CA LEU A 329 -38.51 34.10 -2.19
C LEU A 329 -39.28 34.62 -0.97
N GLY A 330 -39.68 35.88 -1.00
CA GLY A 330 -40.53 36.52 0.00
C GLY A 330 -41.34 37.66 -0.63
N GLU A 331 -42.35 38.13 0.07
CA GLU A 331 -43.01 39.39 -0.33
C GLU A 331 -41.96 40.53 -0.27
N GLN A 332 -41.95 41.41 -1.28
CA GLN A 332 -41.11 42.62 -1.27
C GLN A 332 -42.01 43.82 -1.10
N GLN A 333 -42.16 44.35 0.11
CA GLN A 333 -43.09 45.44 0.35
C GLN A 333 -42.49 46.53 1.24
N PHE A 334 -42.47 47.76 0.71
CA PHE A 334 -42.17 48.99 1.46
C PHE A 334 -43.24 49.32 2.55
N GLU A 335 -44.18 48.42 2.83
CA GLU A 335 -45.19 48.56 3.88
C GLU A 335 -44.83 47.69 5.08
N ILE A 336 -44.78 48.29 6.27
CA ILE A 336 -44.57 47.58 7.53
C ILE A 336 -45.85 46.77 7.82
N HIS A 337 -45.81 45.46 7.59
CA HIS A 337 -46.89 44.55 7.94
C HIS A 337 -46.86 44.22 9.43
N VAL A 338 -48.01 44.35 10.08
CA VAL A 338 -48.19 44.06 11.52
C VAL A 338 -48.97 42.74 11.69
N ASP A 339 -49.16 42.00 10.61
CA ASP A 339 -49.98 40.80 10.48
C ASP A 339 -49.23 39.59 9.90
N ASN A 340 -47.89 39.63 9.87
CA ASN A 340 -47.01 38.48 9.57
C ASN A 340 -47.05 37.47 10.74
N ASP A 341 -48.16 36.74 10.86
CA ASP A 341 -48.44 35.73 11.89
C ASP A 341 -48.45 34.29 11.35
N GLY A 342 -48.04 34.09 10.09
CA GLY A 342 -48.02 32.80 9.40
C GLY A 342 -49.38 32.38 8.81
N ASN A 343 -50.43 33.20 8.89
CA ASN A 343 -51.75 32.86 8.33
C ASN A 343 -51.94 33.24 6.85
N SER A 344 -50.94 33.84 6.21
CA SER A 344 -50.98 34.14 4.77
C SER A 344 -51.25 32.86 3.96
N ALA A 345 -51.86 32.98 2.78
CA ALA A 345 -52.14 31.83 1.93
C ALA A 345 -50.86 31.08 1.55
N TRP A 346 -49.80 31.84 1.36
CA TRP A 346 -48.47 31.40 1.03
C TRP A 346 -47.77 30.66 2.18
N SER A 347 -47.79 31.22 3.40
CA SER A 347 -47.22 30.58 4.60
C SER A 347 -47.93 29.27 4.95
N ARG A 348 -49.26 29.23 4.79
CA ARG A 348 -50.03 27.98 4.97
C ARG A 348 -49.76 26.94 3.89
N GLN A 349 -49.48 27.35 2.66
CA GLN A 349 -49.09 26.41 1.60
C GLN A 349 -47.74 25.77 1.93
N MET A 350 -46.78 26.55 2.41
CA MET A 350 -45.48 26.00 2.85
C MET A 350 -45.60 25.11 4.09
N ASP A 351 -46.54 25.38 5.01
CA ASP A 351 -46.87 24.44 6.09
C ASP A 351 -47.39 23.10 5.54
N MET A 352 -48.22 23.09 4.48
CA MET A 352 -48.71 21.85 3.84
C MET A 352 -47.60 21.05 3.16
N VAL A 353 -46.58 21.70 2.59
CA VAL A 353 -45.40 21.03 2.04
C VAL A 353 -44.69 20.23 3.14
N VAL A 354 -44.55 20.82 4.34
CA VAL A 354 -43.97 20.12 5.50
C VAL A 354 -44.85 18.99 6.00
N GLU A 355 -46.17 19.17 6.06
CA GLU A 355 -47.10 18.10 6.45
C GLU A 355 -47.12 16.92 5.46
N ALA A 356 -46.79 17.14 4.18
CA ALA A 356 -46.60 16.10 3.19
C ALA A 356 -45.30 15.27 3.40
N GLY A 357 -44.50 15.63 4.40
CA GLY A 357 -43.24 14.96 4.71
C GLY A 357 -42.04 15.46 3.92
N ILE A 358 -42.10 16.69 3.40
CA ILE A 358 -41.01 17.33 2.65
C ILE A 358 -40.33 18.36 3.56
N ILE A 359 -39.01 18.27 3.75
CA ILE A 359 -38.25 19.25 4.52
C ILE A 359 -38.26 20.58 3.77
N THR A 360 -38.72 21.64 4.41
CA THR A 360 -38.87 22.96 3.77
C THR A 360 -37.99 24.01 4.44
N THR A 361 -37.15 24.66 3.64
CA THR A 361 -36.29 25.78 4.07
C THR A 361 -36.73 27.08 3.41
N LEU A 362 -36.86 28.13 4.21
CA LEU A 362 -37.36 29.44 3.79
C LEU A 362 -36.42 30.56 4.23
N SER A 363 -36.33 31.61 3.42
CA SER A 363 -35.52 32.77 3.77
C SER A 363 -36.19 33.65 4.83
N ALA A 364 -35.40 34.19 5.77
CA ALA A 364 -35.91 35.09 6.80
C ALA A 364 -36.36 36.46 6.25
N GLY A 365 -35.75 36.92 5.15
CA GLY A 365 -35.97 38.24 4.56
C GLY A 365 -34.73 39.15 4.68
N ASN A 366 -34.65 40.14 3.79
CA ASN A 366 -33.54 41.12 3.75
C ASN A 366 -34.01 42.56 4.02
N GLU A 367 -35.27 42.71 4.42
CA GLU A 367 -35.94 44.00 4.49
C GLU A 367 -35.82 44.54 5.92
N PHE A 368 -35.11 45.67 6.06
CA PHE A 368 -35.03 46.46 7.29
C PHE A 368 -34.35 45.81 8.51
N GLY A 369 -33.58 44.71 8.34
CA GLY A 369 -32.91 43.98 9.44
C GLY A 369 -32.15 44.87 10.44
N GLY A 370 -31.44 45.90 9.98
CA GLY A 370 -30.71 46.88 10.83
C GLY A 370 -31.42 48.22 11.06
N ALA A 371 -32.66 48.41 10.61
CA ALA A 371 -33.35 49.68 10.73
C ALA A 371 -34.12 49.80 12.07
N THR A 372 -33.58 50.58 13.01
CA THR A 372 -34.19 50.91 14.32
C THR A 372 -35.67 51.35 14.30
N LEU A 373 -36.15 51.84 13.15
CA LEU A 373 -37.54 52.31 12.98
C LEU A 373 -38.56 51.19 12.72
N ALA A 374 -38.14 49.99 12.29
CA ALA A 374 -39.04 48.87 11.97
C ALA A 374 -39.34 47.95 13.17
N GLY A 375 -38.52 47.99 14.23
CA GLY A 375 -38.69 47.15 15.42
C GLY A 375 -38.39 45.66 15.16
N CYS A 376 -38.77 44.80 16.10
CA CYS A 376 -38.44 43.37 16.13
C CYS A 376 -39.55 42.52 15.51
N ASN A 377 -39.94 42.85 14.28
CA ASN A 377 -40.93 42.12 13.50
C ASN A 377 -40.68 42.38 12.01
N THR A 378 -39.58 41.82 11.51
CA THR A 378 -39.10 42.04 10.14
C THR A 378 -39.00 40.75 9.32
N ILE A 379 -39.46 39.62 9.89
CA ILE A 379 -39.64 38.36 9.18
C ILE A 379 -40.86 38.50 8.27
N ASP A 380 -40.67 38.24 6.98
CA ASP A 380 -41.73 38.35 5.99
C ASP A 380 -42.33 36.99 5.60
N SER A 381 -43.47 36.99 4.91
CA SER A 381 -44.07 35.78 4.35
C SER A 381 -43.26 35.27 3.15
N PRO A 382 -42.93 33.96 3.06
CA PRO A 382 -43.36 32.82 3.89
C PRO A 382 -42.49 32.56 5.12
N GLY A 383 -41.41 33.30 5.35
CA GLY A 383 -40.47 33.07 6.46
C GLY A 383 -41.15 33.07 7.84
N ASP A 384 -42.36 33.66 7.95
CA ASP A 384 -43.23 33.60 9.13
C ASP A 384 -44.02 32.29 9.29
N ALA A 385 -43.99 31.35 8.34
CA ALA A 385 -44.67 30.05 8.42
C ALA A 385 -44.26 29.23 9.65
N LYS A 386 -45.14 28.34 10.12
CA LYS A 386 -44.98 27.69 11.43
C LYS A 386 -44.08 26.46 11.36
N LEU A 387 -44.29 25.60 10.37
CA LEU A 387 -43.64 24.30 10.25
C LEU A 387 -42.27 24.38 9.58
N PRO A 388 -42.08 25.10 8.44
CA PRO A 388 -40.78 25.22 7.79
C PRO A 388 -39.68 25.79 8.68
N VAL A 389 -38.43 25.54 8.27
CA VAL A 389 -37.23 26.12 8.89
C VAL A 389 -36.89 27.42 8.19
N THR A 390 -36.93 28.52 8.94
CA THR A 390 -36.62 29.86 8.45
C THR A 390 -35.16 30.20 8.76
N VAL A 391 -34.42 30.66 7.76
CA VAL A 391 -32.96 30.78 7.82
C VAL A 391 -32.49 32.24 7.79
N ALA A 392 -31.72 32.63 8.82
CA ALA A 392 -31.03 33.92 8.91
C ALA A 392 -29.71 33.93 8.14
N SER A 393 -29.24 35.12 7.73
CA SER A 393 -27.97 35.30 7.04
C SER A 393 -26.87 35.76 7.99
N LEU A 394 -25.74 35.07 7.96
CA LEU A 394 -24.50 35.42 8.65
C LEU A 394 -23.47 35.99 7.66
N ASP A 395 -22.62 36.88 8.15
CA ASP A 395 -21.34 37.24 7.55
C ASP A 395 -20.31 36.11 7.75
N LYS A 396 -19.16 36.18 7.08
CA LYS A 396 -18.14 35.11 7.12
C LYS A 396 -17.39 35.00 8.43
N ASP A 397 -17.39 36.06 9.23
CA ASP A 397 -16.94 36.07 10.61
C ASP A 397 -17.98 35.46 11.57
N LEU A 398 -19.06 34.90 11.01
CA LEU A 398 -20.19 34.27 11.70
C LEU A 398 -21.00 35.27 12.54
N GLY A 399 -20.83 36.57 12.31
CA GLY A 399 -21.72 37.62 12.80
C GLY A 399 -23.05 37.63 12.04
N LEU A 400 -24.13 38.11 12.65
CA LEU A 400 -25.40 38.31 11.94
C LEU A 400 -25.22 39.41 10.88
N ALA A 401 -25.58 39.11 9.64
CA ALA A 401 -25.50 40.08 8.57
C ALA A 401 -26.47 41.24 8.83
N ILE A 402 -26.02 42.49 8.65
CA ILE A 402 -26.80 43.69 9.01
C ILE A 402 -28.17 43.80 8.31
N TYR A 403 -28.33 43.13 7.16
CA TYR A 403 -29.58 43.11 6.40
C TYR A 403 -30.51 41.96 6.79
N SER A 404 -30.05 40.96 7.54
CA SER A 404 -30.86 39.78 7.89
C SER A 404 -32.07 40.19 8.71
N SER A 405 -33.26 39.77 8.27
CA SER A 405 -34.51 39.98 9.02
C SER A 405 -34.48 39.27 10.37
N ARG A 406 -35.11 39.91 11.35
CA ARG A 406 -35.20 39.52 12.77
C ARG A 406 -36.67 39.38 13.18
N GLY A 407 -36.96 38.36 13.97
CA GLY A 407 -38.26 38.17 14.60
C GLY A 407 -38.50 39.12 15.77
N TYR A 408 -39.56 38.95 16.54
CA TYR A 408 -40.58 37.91 16.49
C TYR A 408 -41.55 38.07 15.31
N THR A 409 -42.31 37.03 15.00
CA THR A 409 -43.52 37.19 14.16
C THR A 409 -44.58 38.01 14.89
N SER A 410 -45.62 38.45 14.17
CA SER A 410 -46.70 39.27 14.72
C SER A 410 -47.52 38.56 15.82
N ASP A 411 -47.52 37.22 15.85
CA ASP A 411 -48.10 36.39 16.91
C ASP A 411 -47.10 35.97 18.02
N MET A 412 -45.93 36.61 18.07
CA MET A 412 -44.87 36.40 19.06
C MET A 412 -44.18 35.02 18.98
N ARG A 413 -44.15 34.36 17.81
CA ARG A 413 -43.29 33.18 17.61
C ARG A 413 -41.87 33.61 17.32
N VAL A 414 -40.92 32.84 17.83
CA VAL A 414 -39.50 33.04 17.55
C VAL A 414 -39.21 32.57 16.13
N LYS A 415 -38.67 33.49 15.31
CA LYS A 415 -38.11 33.28 13.98
C LYS A 415 -36.93 34.26 13.83
N PRO A 416 -35.87 33.94 13.06
CA PRO A 416 -35.62 32.70 12.31
C PRO A 416 -35.47 31.46 13.22
N ASP A 417 -35.45 30.25 12.66
CA ASP A 417 -35.17 29.03 13.45
C ASP A 417 -33.66 28.76 13.57
N VAL A 418 -32.87 29.14 12.55
CA VAL A 418 -31.42 28.89 12.49
C VAL A 418 -30.72 29.94 11.62
N ALA A 419 -29.42 30.16 11.81
CA ALA A 419 -28.62 31.07 10.99
C ALA A 419 -27.47 30.36 10.25
N THR A 420 -27.23 30.73 8.98
CA THR A 420 -26.12 30.23 8.13
C THR A 420 -25.46 31.36 7.33
N ILE A 421 -24.29 31.16 6.74
CA ILE A 421 -23.58 32.21 5.97
C ILE A 421 -24.35 32.51 4.68
N GLY A 422 -24.64 33.80 4.46
CA GLY A 422 -25.34 34.29 3.26
C GLY A 422 -24.71 35.52 2.62
N SER A 423 -23.58 36.02 3.14
CA SER A 423 -22.91 37.23 2.64
C SER A 423 -21.75 36.94 1.67
N SER A 424 -21.74 37.62 0.52
CA SER A 424 -20.68 37.58 -0.50
C SER A 424 -20.39 36.17 -1.01
N ILE A 425 -21.46 35.44 -1.37
CA ILE A 425 -21.44 34.06 -1.85
C ILE A 425 -21.34 34.07 -3.38
N MET A 426 -20.23 33.57 -3.93
CA MET A 426 -20.15 33.22 -5.36
C MET A 426 -21.14 32.09 -5.65
N ALA A 427 -21.66 31.95 -6.86
CA ALA A 427 -22.33 30.74 -7.36
C ALA A 427 -22.51 30.87 -8.88
N PRO A 428 -22.91 29.81 -9.59
CA PRO A 428 -23.17 29.81 -11.03
C PRO A 428 -23.97 31.04 -11.51
N ASP A 429 -23.47 31.69 -12.57
CA ASP A 429 -24.15 32.83 -13.19
C ASP A 429 -24.93 32.37 -14.42
N ALA A 430 -26.26 32.43 -14.32
CA ALA A 430 -27.18 32.09 -15.42
C ALA A 430 -26.88 32.85 -16.73
N ALA A 431 -26.27 34.04 -16.67
CA ALA A 431 -25.91 34.81 -17.85
C ALA A 431 -24.74 34.20 -18.66
N THR A 432 -24.01 33.26 -18.06
CA THR A 432 -22.86 32.57 -18.65
C THR A 432 -23.08 31.05 -18.67
N LYS A 433 -22.24 30.31 -19.41
CA LYS A 433 -22.28 28.84 -19.40
C LYS A 433 -21.34 28.24 -18.35
N ASP A 434 -20.28 28.96 -18.02
CA ASP A 434 -19.16 28.53 -17.19
C ASP A 434 -18.81 29.53 -16.06
N GLY A 435 -19.47 30.70 -16.01
CA GLY A 435 -19.09 31.79 -15.11
C GLY A 435 -19.77 31.78 -13.75
N TYR A 436 -19.18 32.51 -12.80
CA TYR A 436 -19.66 32.61 -11.42
C TYR A 436 -19.84 34.08 -11.02
N THR A 437 -20.86 34.37 -10.21
CA THR A 437 -21.17 35.71 -9.70
C THR A 437 -21.40 35.73 -8.19
N SER A 438 -21.05 36.84 -7.52
CA SER A 438 -21.26 37.02 -6.08
C SER A 438 -22.62 37.67 -5.79
N LYS A 439 -23.37 37.11 -4.83
CA LYS A 439 -24.61 37.68 -4.27
C LYS A 439 -24.59 37.58 -2.73
N SER A 440 -25.35 38.47 -2.07
CA SER A 440 -25.51 38.50 -0.61
C SER A 440 -27.00 38.55 -0.25
N GLY A 441 -27.44 37.73 0.70
CA GLY A 441 -28.82 37.74 1.19
C GLY A 441 -29.17 36.50 2.01
N THR A 442 -30.30 36.54 2.73
CA THR A 442 -30.93 35.33 3.29
C THR A 442 -31.29 34.32 2.20
N SER A 443 -31.45 34.79 0.96
CA SER A 443 -31.61 33.99 -0.25
C SER A 443 -30.38 33.12 -0.58
N MET A 444 -29.20 33.44 -0.05
CA MET A 444 -27.99 32.63 -0.18
C MET A 444 -27.79 31.71 1.04
N ALA A 445 -28.23 32.15 2.22
CA ALA A 445 -28.22 31.35 3.46
C ALA A 445 -29.20 30.17 3.41
N THR A 446 -30.38 30.38 2.83
CA THR A 446 -31.44 29.35 2.72
C THR A 446 -31.03 28.11 1.92
N PRO A 447 -30.47 28.21 0.70
CA PRO A 447 -30.00 27.04 -0.04
C PRO A 447 -28.79 26.37 0.60
N LEU A 448 -27.97 27.10 1.36
CA LEU A 448 -26.89 26.50 2.16
C LEU A 448 -27.47 25.57 3.23
N MET A 449 -28.52 26.00 3.94
CA MET A 449 -29.26 25.15 4.89
C MET A 449 -29.99 24.00 4.19
N ALA A 450 -30.50 24.20 2.97
CA ALA A 450 -31.11 23.13 2.17
C ALA A 450 -30.10 22.05 1.79
N GLY A 451 -28.87 22.43 1.45
CA GLY A 451 -27.78 21.48 1.25
C GLY A 451 -27.41 20.74 2.54
N ILE A 452 -27.32 21.43 3.68
CA ILE A 452 -27.13 20.77 4.99
C ILE A 452 -28.26 19.78 5.29
N ALA A 453 -29.51 20.11 4.96
CA ALA A 453 -30.62 19.18 5.08
C ALA A 453 -30.45 17.95 4.18
N ALA A 454 -29.90 18.10 2.97
CA ALA A 454 -29.62 16.97 2.08
C ALA A 454 -28.54 16.04 2.64
N LEU A 455 -27.56 16.58 3.37
CA LEU A 455 -26.58 15.79 4.12
C LEU A 455 -27.23 15.02 5.28
N MET A 456 -28.18 15.64 5.99
CA MET A 456 -28.95 14.97 7.05
C MET A 456 -29.86 13.86 6.50
N VAL A 457 -30.49 14.07 5.34
CA VAL A 457 -31.30 13.06 4.64
C VAL A 457 -30.41 11.90 4.17
N GLN A 458 -29.19 12.16 3.71
CA GLN A 458 -28.25 11.10 3.37
C GLN A 458 -27.86 10.27 4.60
N ALA A 459 -27.64 10.93 5.74
CA ALA A 459 -27.36 10.26 7.02
C ALA A 459 -28.55 9.45 7.56
N ASN A 460 -29.77 9.94 7.37
CA ASN A 460 -31.01 9.27 7.75
C ASN A 460 -32.12 9.51 6.70
N PRO A 461 -32.27 8.62 5.71
CA PRO A 461 -33.29 8.74 4.66
C PRO A 461 -34.74 8.67 5.17
N ASP A 462 -34.94 8.23 6.42
CA ASP A 462 -36.26 8.10 7.03
C ASP A 462 -36.58 9.29 7.96
N ILE A 463 -35.73 10.33 8.01
CA ILE A 463 -35.90 11.52 8.85
C ILE A 463 -37.18 12.28 8.49
N THR A 464 -38.01 12.55 9.50
CA THR A 464 -39.21 13.36 9.31
C THR A 464 -38.90 14.86 9.44
N PRO A 465 -39.68 15.76 8.82
CA PRO A 465 -39.48 17.19 8.98
C PRO A 465 -39.57 17.69 10.43
N ALA A 466 -40.34 16.99 11.28
CA ALA A 466 -40.42 17.28 12.71
C ALA A 466 -39.10 16.94 13.43
N GLU A 467 -38.54 15.74 13.17
CA GLU A 467 -37.25 15.33 13.72
C GLU A 467 -36.11 16.24 13.22
N PHE A 468 -36.13 16.62 11.93
CA PHE A 468 -35.20 17.60 11.37
C PHE A 468 -35.23 18.92 12.16
N LYS A 469 -36.41 19.44 12.45
CA LYS A 469 -36.58 20.68 13.22
C LYS A 469 -36.19 20.52 14.70
N ASP A 470 -36.48 19.37 15.31
CA ASP A 470 -36.08 19.04 16.68
C ASP A 470 -34.55 18.95 16.82
N ILE A 471 -33.86 18.41 15.81
CA ILE A 471 -32.39 18.35 15.75
C ILE A 471 -31.79 19.75 15.67
N ILE A 472 -32.30 20.60 14.79
CA ILE A 472 -31.87 22.01 14.71
C ILE A 472 -32.05 22.69 16.06
N ALA A 473 -33.20 22.47 16.70
CA ALA A 473 -33.51 23.06 17.99
C ALA A 473 -32.52 22.64 19.09
N ALA A 474 -32.17 21.35 19.13
CA ALA A 474 -31.30 20.78 20.16
C ALA A 474 -29.80 21.03 19.92
N HIS A 475 -29.35 21.05 18.65
CA HIS A 475 -27.93 20.95 18.30
C HIS A 475 -27.31 22.22 17.70
N SER A 476 -28.09 23.29 17.45
CA SER A 476 -27.53 24.56 16.97
C SER A 476 -26.53 25.14 17.98
N ILE A 477 -25.48 25.81 17.47
CA ILE A 477 -24.48 26.48 18.29
C ILE A 477 -25.09 27.76 18.86
N GLU A 478 -25.23 27.81 20.18
CA GLU A 478 -25.73 28.99 20.88
C GLU A 478 -24.75 30.17 20.69
N ARG A 479 -25.27 31.33 20.30
CA ARG A 479 -24.50 32.55 20.12
C ARG A 479 -24.92 33.58 21.17
N GLU A 480 -23.94 34.24 21.77
CA GLU A 480 -24.22 35.28 22.78
C GLU A 480 -24.78 36.54 22.11
N ILE A 481 -25.90 37.03 22.65
CA ILE A 481 -26.57 38.23 22.17
C ILE A 481 -25.74 39.46 22.59
N ALA A 482 -25.24 40.22 21.62
CA ALA A 482 -24.43 41.41 21.86
C ALA A 482 -25.30 42.63 22.23
N LEU A 483 -25.85 42.63 23.45
CA LEU A 483 -26.79 43.63 24.00
C LEU A 483 -26.34 45.12 23.95
N LEU A 484 -25.09 45.43 23.59
CA LEU A 484 -24.53 46.79 23.58
C LEU A 484 -23.69 47.14 22.33
N ASP A 485 -23.46 46.20 21.41
CA ASP A 485 -22.63 46.40 20.20
C ASP A 485 -23.38 46.04 18.89
N ASP A 486 -24.68 45.72 18.93
CA ASP A 486 -25.51 45.59 17.72
C ASP A 486 -25.62 46.95 17.00
N PRO A 487 -25.13 47.08 15.75
CA PRO A 487 -25.20 48.32 14.97
C PRO A 487 -26.64 48.82 14.75
N GLY A 488 -27.65 47.96 14.96
CA GLY A 488 -29.06 48.21 14.71
C GLY A 488 -29.95 48.49 15.92
N PHE A 489 -29.47 48.38 17.18
CA PHE A 489 -30.28 48.54 18.41
C PHE A 489 -31.68 47.88 18.37
N ASN A 490 -31.81 46.71 17.71
CA ASN A 490 -33.09 46.03 17.45
C ASN A 490 -33.20 44.65 18.11
N ASP A 491 -32.34 44.38 19.10
CA ASP A 491 -32.45 43.19 19.95
C ASP A 491 -33.66 43.31 20.90
N CYS A 492 -34.67 42.47 20.68
CA CYS A 492 -35.86 42.37 21.53
C CYS A 492 -35.85 41.16 22.46
N SER A 493 -34.76 40.39 22.49
CA SER A 493 -34.62 39.17 23.29
C SER A 493 -34.31 39.47 24.77
N LEU A 494 -35.03 40.43 25.37
CA LEU A 494 -34.77 40.95 26.71
C LEU A 494 -34.89 39.92 27.85
N LEU A 495 -35.39 38.70 27.59
CA LEU A 495 -35.66 37.66 28.59
C LEU A 495 -35.35 36.22 28.14
N GLU A 496 -34.96 35.97 26.88
CA GLU A 496 -34.78 34.63 26.31
C GLU A 496 -33.38 34.54 25.68
N THR A 497 -32.60 33.52 26.01
CA THR A 497 -31.26 33.30 25.43
C THR A 497 -31.27 32.26 24.30
N ARG A 498 -32.31 31.41 24.24
CA ARG A 498 -32.50 30.40 23.18
C ARG A 498 -33.92 29.79 23.21
N PRO A 499 -34.66 29.73 22.09
CA PRO A 499 -34.34 30.40 20.83
C PRO A 499 -34.54 31.93 20.96
N ASP A 500 -33.73 32.71 20.24
CA ASP A 500 -33.77 34.17 20.22
C ASP A 500 -34.29 34.71 18.86
N ASN A 501 -34.59 36.00 18.81
CA ASN A 501 -35.21 36.63 17.64
C ASN A 501 -34.24 36.98 16.48
N GLU A 502 -32.94 36.73 16.64
CA GLU A 502 -31.89 37.05 15.68
C GLU A 502 -31.26 35.79 15.06
N PHE A 503 -30.81 34.86 15.91
CA PHE A 503 -30.16 33.61 15.50
C PHE A 503 -31.09 32.39 15.64
N GLY A 504 -32.28 32.54 16.22
CA GLY A 504 -33.19 31.42 16.44
C GLY A 504 -32.64 30.46 17.48
N TYR A 505 -32.55 29.18 17.15
CA TYR A 505 -31.88 28.20 18.01
C TYR A 505 -30.35 28.34 18.01
N GLY A 506 -29.78 29.12 17.08
CA GLY A 506 -28.36 29.39 16.98
C GLY A 506 -27.82 29.29 15.55
N GLN A 507 -26.49 29.30 15.43
CA GLN A 507 -25.82 29.01 14.17
C GLN A 507 -25.98 27.51 13.83
N ALA A 508 -26.21 27.20 12.55
CA ALA A 508 -26.21 25.82 12.08
C ALA A 508 -24.86 25.15 12.34
N ASP A 509 -24.90 23.90 12.83
CA ASP A 509 -23.73 23.04 12.96
C ASP A 509 -23.94 21.82 12.06
N PRO A 510 -23.43 21.84 10.82
CA PRO A 510 -23.64 20.76 9.86
C PRO A 510 -23.20 19.41 10.40
N VAL A 511 -22.09 19.36 11.15
CA VAL A 511 -21.57 18.11 11.70
C VAL A 511 -22.50 17.61 12.80
N ALA A 512 -22.82 18.45 13.79
CA ALA A 512 -23.70 18.04 14.89
C ALA A 512 -25.12 17.68 14.41
N PHE A 513 -25.62 18.35 13.36
CA PHE A 513 -26.92 18.05 12.76
C PHE A 513 -26.94 16.69 12.07
N VAL A 514 -25.93 16.40 11.25
CA VAL A 514 -25.79 15.13 10.53
C VAL A 514 -25.59 13.96 11.51
N GLU A 515 -24.80 14.17 12.56
CA GLU A 515 -24.61 13.16 13.62
C GLU A 515 -25.90 12.86 14.39
N ALA A 516 -26.64 13.90 14.76
CA ALA A 516 -27.92 13.76 15.47
C ALA A 516 -29.01 13.15 14.57
N ALA A 517 -29.00 13.43 13.27
CA ALA A 517 -29.92 12.85 12.30
C ALA A 517 -29.73 11.34 12.14
N GLY A 518 -28.49 10.87 12.05
CA GLY A 518 -28.20 9.46 11.81
C GLY A 518 -28.05 8.59 13.06
N SER A 519 -28.13 9.15 14.28
CA SER A 519 -27.70 8.47 15.53
C SER A 519 -26.38 7.70 15.32
N ILE A 520 -25.48 8.36 14.59
CA ILE A 520 -24.33 7.71 13.95
C ILE A 520 -23.36 7.29 15.04
N ASP A 521 -23.24 5.98 15.23
CA ASP A 521 -22.13 5.46 16.03
C ASP A 521 -20.89 5.45 15.14
N ARG A 522 -20.04 6.47 15.27
CA ARG A 522 -18.77 6.61 14.53
C ARG A 522 -17.80 5.43 14.74
N SER A 523 -18.02 4.61 15.78
CA SER A 523 -17.24 3.39 15.95
C SER A 523 -17.65 2.30 14.96
N LEU A 524 -18.86 2.40 14.40
CA LEU A 524 -19.42 1.53 13.38
C LEU A 524 -19.14 2.10 11.98
N ASN A 525 -18.84 1.23 11.03
CA ASN A 525 -18.68 1.59 9.62
C ASN A 525 -19.30 0.52 8.73
N VAL A 526 -19.79 0.90 7.57
CA VAL A 526 -20.23 -0.02 6.51
C VAL A 526 -19.80 0.55 5.17
N SER A 527 -19.39 -0.31 4.25
CA SER A 527 -19.01 0.07 2.89
C SER A 527 -19.43 -1.03 1.93
N MET A 528 -19.94 -0.66 0.76
CA MET A 528 -20.27 -1.53 -0.36
C MET A 528 -19.14 -1.54 -1.38
N ASP A 529 -18.83 -2.73 -1.89
CA ASP A 529 -17.92 -2.96 -3.01
C ASP A 529 -18.65 -2.73 -4.35
N LEU A 530 -19.27 -1.56 -4.49
CA LEU A 530 -20.03 -1.14 -5.66
C LEU A 530 -19.52 0.21 -6.16
N ALA A 531 -19.29 0.31 -7.46
CA ALA A 531 -19.01 1.58 -8.10
C ALA A 531 -20.30 2.36 -8.35
N THR A 532 -20.22 3.68 -8.26
CA THR A 532 -21.32 4.59 -8.63
C THR A 532 -21.61 4.45 -10.13
N LEU A 533 -22.89 4.46 -10.50
CA LEU A 533 -23.44 4.27 -11.85
C LEU A 533 -23.15 2.90 -12.49
N GLN A 534 -22.79 1.89 -11.70
CA GLN A 534 -22.61 0.54 -12.22
C GLN A 534 -23.93 -0.06 -12.73
N GLU A 535 -23.87 -0.72 -13.88
CA GLU A 535 -24.95 -1.54 -14.43
C GLU A 535 -25.13 -2.83 -13.62
N ILE A 536 -26.28 -2.98 -12.96
CA ILE A 536 -26.57 -4.14 -12.11
C ILE A 536 -27.73 -4.94 -12.71
N GLY A 537 -27.40 -6.17 -13.13
CA GLY A 537 -28.36 -7.12 -13.66
C GLY A 537 -29.26 -7.73 -12.58
N ASN A 538 -30.30 -8.42 -13.03
CA ASN A 538 -31.24 -9.08 -12.14
C ASN A 538 -30.56 -10.18 -11.29
N GLU A 539 -30.96 -10.29 -10.01
CA GLU A 539 -30.43 -11.26 -9.04
C GLU A 539 -28.92 -11.16 -8.73
N SER A 540 -28.28 -10.03 -9.02
CA SER A 540 -26.86 -9.79 -8.73
C SER A 540 -26.56 -9.78 -7.23
N TYR A 541 -25.32 -10.15 -6.88
CA TYR A 541 -24.82 -10.09 -5.51
C TYR A 541 -24.13 -8.75 -5.25
N ILE A 542 -24.42 -8.18 -4.09
CA ILE A 542 -23.75 -6.99 -3.57
C ILE A 542 -22.99 -7.41 -2.33
N ALA A 543 -21.71 -7.08 -2.27
CA ALA A 543 -20.85 -7.35 -1.13
C ALA A 543 -20.30 -6.05 -0.56
N GLY A 544 -19.80 -6.14 0.66
CA GLY A 544 -19.19 -5.01 1.33
C GLY A 544 -18.49 -5.41 2.61
N THR A 545 -17.87 -4.43 3.25
CA THR A 545 -17.23 -4.57 4.57
C THR A 545 -18.02 -3.79 5.61
N SER A 546 -17.93 -4.19 6.87
CA SER A 546 -18.39 -3.36 7.98
C SER A 546 -17.39 -3.45 9.14
N SER A 547 -17.41 -2.51 10.07
CA SER A 547 -16.52 -2.56 11.24
C SER A 547 -17.21 -1.94 12.45
N GLY A 548 -16.70 -2.21 13.65
CA GLY A 548 -17.22 -1.67 14.90
C GLY A 548 -18.27 -2.53 15.61
N GLY A 549 -18.88 -3.47 14.90
CA GLY A 549 -19.82 -4.43 15.49
C GLY A 549 -19.10 -5.41 16.44
N ALA A 550 -19.66 -5.63 17.63
CA ALA A 550 -19.19 -6.70 18.50
C ALA A 550 -19.60 -8.08 17.93
N PRO A 551 -18.79 -9.13 18.10
CA PRO A 551 -19.12 -10.48 17.62
C PRO A 551 -20.52 -10.96 18.04
N GLY A 552 -21.36 -11.26 17.05
CA GLY A 552 -22.74 -11.75 17.22
C GLY A 552 -23.80 -10.68 17.47
N MET A 553 -23.45 -9.39 17.35
CA MET A 553 -24.36 -8.26 17.51
C MET A 553 -24.60 -7.55 16.18
N GLY A 554 -25.85 -7.13 15.96
CA GLY A 554 -26.29 -6.36 14.81
C GLY A 554 -26.55 -7.15 13.53
N VAL A 555 -27.01 -6.44 12.50
CA VAL A 555 -27.31 -6.94 11.16
C VAL A 555 -26.96 -5.86 10.14
N VAL A 556 -26.27 -6.24 9.06
CA VAL A 556 -26.15 -5.35 7.89
C VAL A 556 -27.43 -5.42 7.08
N GLU A 557 -28.03 -4.28 6.78
CA GLU A 557 -29.22 -4.15 5.96
C GLU A 557 -28.91 -3.38 4.67
N VAL A 558 -29.58 -3.75 3.58
CA VAL A 558 -29.46 -3.09 2.27
C VAL A 558 -30.84 -2.73 1.71
N LYS A 559 -30.98 -1.51 1.20
CA LYS A 559 -32.20 -0.93 0.59
C LYS A 559 -31.89 -0.47 -0.83
N VAL A 560 -32.87 -0.54 -1.74
CA VAL A 560 -32.75 -0.08 -3.14
C VAL A 560 -33.86 0.93 -3.43
N GLY A 561 -33.51 2.16 -3.78
CA GLY A 561 -34.41 3.28 -3.98
C GLY A 561 -35.33 3.53 -2.79
N GLY A 562 -36.62 3.80 -3.06
CA GLY A 562 -37.68 3.91 -2.04
C GLY A 562 -38.20 2.56 -1.50
N GLY A 563 -37.48 1.45 -1.71
CA GLY A 563 -37.89 0.12 -1.27
C GLY A 563 -37.67 -0.18 0.22
N GLU A 564 -37.99 -1.40 0.65
CA GLU A 564 -37.79 -1.88 2.03
C GLU A 564 -36.36 -2.36 2.29
N TRP A 565 -35.86 -2.18 3.52
CA TRP A 565 -34.56 -2.69 3.99
C TRP A 565 -34.53 -4.22 4.08
N LYS A 566 -33.40 -4.85 3.72
CA LYS A 566 -33.20 -6.31 3.74
C LYS A 566 -31.89 -6.71 4.41
N GLY A 567 -31.94 -7.73 5.27
CA GLY A 567 -30.74 -8.27 5.91
C GLY A 567 -29.78 -8.98 4.94
N ALA A 568 -28.49 -8.64 5.03
CA ALA A 568 -27.39 -9.30 4.36
C ALA A 568 -26.96 -10.59 5.09
N ALA A 569 -26.11 -11.39 4.45
CA ALA A 569 -25.43 -12.53 5.06
C ALA A 569 -24.03 -12.12 5.52
N ASP A 570 -23.69 -12.45 6.77
CA ASP A 570 -22.36 -12.25 7.33
C ASP A 570 -21.37 -13.30 6.79
N LEU A 571 -20.27 -12.85 6.20
CA LEU A 571 -19.15 -13.66 5.70
C LEU A 571 -17.93 -13.61 6.65
N SER A 572 -17.99 -12.80 7.70
CA SER A 572 -16.93 -12.67 8.71
C SER A 572 -16.82 -13.93 9.58
N LYS A 573 -15.59 -14.24 10.01
CA LYS A 573 -15.30 -15.45 10.81
C LYS A 573 -15.75 -15.34 12.26
N ASN A 574 -15.90 -14.12 12.77
CA ASN A 574 -16.27 -13.86 14.16
C ASN A 574 -17.76 -13.60 14.35
N GLY A 575 -18.53 -13.48 13.26
CA GLY A 575 -19.93 -13.03 13.32
C GLY A 575 -20.03 -11.53 13.65
N ASP A 576 -19.02 -10.74 13.31
CA ASP A 576 -18.90 -9.30 13.58
C ASP A 576 -19.25 -8.45 12.35
N TRP A 577 -19.80 -9.06 11.30
CA TRP A 577 -20.17 -8.41 10.04
C TRP A 577 -19.01 -7.79 9.28
N ALA A 578 -17.74 -8.11 9.62
CA ALA A 578 -16.55 -7.54 8.98
C ALA A 578 -16.60 -7.58 7.44
N THR A 579 -17.18 -8.63 6.90
CA THR A 579 -17.46 -8.81 5.47
C THR A 579 -18.89 -9.34 5.34
N TRP A 580 -19.66 -8.82 4.41
CA TRP A 580 -21.07 -9.18 4.25
C TRP A 580 -21.47 -9.24 2.76
N ARG A 581 -22.56 -9.94 2.46
CA ARG A 581 -23.12 -10.03 1.10
C ARG A 581 -24.63 -10.18 1.10
N VAL A 582 -25.31 -9.52 0.18
CA VAL A 582 -26.76 -9.65 -0.06
C VAL A 582 -27.04 -9.96 -1.52
N LYS A 583 -28.13 -10.69 -1.79
CA LYS A 583 -28.63 -10.94 -3.14
C LYS A 583 -29.81 -10.02 -3.42
N LEU A 584 -29.78 -9.31 -4.56
CA LEU A 584 -30.89 -8.42 -4.94
C LEU A 584 -32.16 -9.20 -5.32
N ASN A 585 -33.32 -8.58 -5.09
CA ASN A 585 -34.61 -9.11 -5.54
C ASN A 585 -34.81 -8.82 -7.03
N PRO A 586 -35.70 -9.58 -7.70
CA PRO A 586 -36.05 -9.28 -9.08
C PRO A 586 -36.71 -7.90 -9.24
N HIS A 587 -36.09 -7.04 -10.04
CA HIS A 587 -36.69 -5.82 -10.57
C HIS A 587 -37.27 -6.07 -11.98
N THR A 588 -38.27 -5.27 -12.35
CA THR A 588 -39.05 -5.43 -13.62
C THR A 588 -38.95 -4.23 -14.55
N GLU A 589 -38.37 -3.12 -14.10
CA GLU A 589 -38.13 -1.91 -14.89
C GLU A 589 -36.66 -1.54 -14.76
N SER A 590 -36.06 -1.08 -15.87
CA SER A 590 -34.66 -0.61 -15.88
C SER A 590 -34.64 0.89 -15.62
N GLY A 591 -33.67 1.38 -14.84
CA GLY A 591 -33.57 2.81 -14.51
C GLY A 591 -32.54 3.14 -13.44
N ASN A 592 -32.30 4.44 -13.25
CA ASN A 592 -31.40 4.96 -12.22
C ASN A 592 -32.01 4.73 -10.84
N SER A 593 -31.23 4.15 -9.94
CA SER A 593 -31.62 3.90 -8.57
C SER A 593 -30.42 4.08 -7.64
N THR A 594 -30.68 4.17 -6.34
CA THR A 594 -29.62 4.27 -5.32
C THR A 594 -29.72 3.05 -4.42
N ILE A 595 -28.60 2.38 -4.18
CA ILE A 595 -28.50 1.31 -3.18
C ILE A 595 -27.91 1.89 -1.91
N TYR A 596 -28.54 1.59 -0.78
CA TYR A 596 -28.14 2.00 0.55
C TYR A 596 -27.74 0.78 1.37
N ALA A 597 -26.68 0.87 2.16
CA ALA A 597 -26.29 -0.15 3.13
C ALA A 597 -26.04 0.48 4.51
N ARG A 598 -26.45 -0.22 5.58
CA ARG A 598 -26.23 0.19 6.97
C ARG A 598 -25.97 -1.01 7.87
N LEU A 599 -25.14 -0.86 8.89
CA LEU A 599 -24.99 -1.81 9.98
C LEU A 599 -25.84 -1.34 11.17
N VAL A 600 -26.83 -2.14 11.56
CA VAL A 600 -27.74 -1.82 12.68
C VAL A 600 -27.37 -2.68 13.89
N ILE A 601 -26.90 -2.06 14.98
CA ILE A 601 -26.66 -2.76 16.26
C ILE A 601 -27.90 -2.64 17.17
N SER A 602 -28.53 -1.48 17.21
CA SER A 602 -29.80 -1.18 17.90
C SER A 602 -30.50 0.04 17.27
N GLU A 603 -31.75 0.34 17.66
CA GLU A 603 -32.49 1.51 17.13
C GLU A 603 -31.75 2.85 17.35
N ASP A 604 -30.90 2.95 18.38
CA ASP A 604 -30.13 4.14 18.73
C ASP A 604 -28.62 4.05 18.37
N SER A 605 -28.18 3.00 17.65
CA SER A 605 -26.76 2.79 17.28
C SER A 605 -26.67 2.08 15.93
N ILE A 606 -26.45 2.90 14.91
CA ILE A 606 -26.41 2.51 13.49
C ILE A 606 -25.14 3.10 12.88
N SER A 607 -24.52 2.39 11.94
CA SER A 607 -23.38 2.94 11.18
C SER A 607 -23.81 4.08 10.27
N PRO A 608 -22.86 4.93 9.82
CA PRO A 608 -23.07 5.74 8.62
C PRO A 608 -23.66 4.89 7.49
N ILE A 609 -24.58 5.45 6.72
CA ILE A 609 -25.18 4.76 5.57
C ILE A 609 -24.25 4.93 4.38
N ASP A 610 -23.84 3.83 3.78
CA ASP A 610 -23.15 3.87 2.51
C ASP A 610 -24.18 3.89 1.37
N ALA A 611 -24.07 4.86 0.46
CA ALA A 611 -25.00 5.05 -0.64
C ALA A 611 -24.25 5.02 -1.98
N ARG A 612 -24.76 4.25 -2.96
CA ARG A 612 -24.19 4.13 -4.31
C ARG A 612 -25.28 4.24 -5.37
N ARG A 613 -25.07 5.13 -6.35
CA ARG A 613 -25.96 5.22 -7.53
C ARG A 613 -25.71 4.02 -8.44
N VAL A 614 -26.73 3.46 -9.06
CA VAL A 614 -26.64 2.28 -9.93
C VAL A 614 -27.68 2.37 -11.05
N VAL A 615 -27.40 1.70 -12.16
CA VAL A 615 -28.37 1.50 -13.25
C VAL A 615 -28.89 0.07 -13.18
N LEU A 616 -30.15 -0.12 -12.81
CA LEU A 616 -30.75 -1.45 -12.77
C LEU A 616 -31.14 -1.88 -14.19
N ILE A 617 -30.75 -3.10 -14.62
CA ILE A 617 -31.08 -3.62 -15.96
C ILE A 617 -31.95 -4.87 -15.86
N ASP A 618 -32.98 -4.96 -16.71
CA ASP A 618 -33.91 -6.11 -16.83
C ASP A 618 -33.25 -7.40 -17.41
N GLY A 619 -31.93 -7.41 -17.59
CA GLY A 619 -31.15 -8.55 -18.10
C GLY A 619 -30.57 -9.43 -16.98
N GLN A 620 -30.50 -10.76 -17.19
CA GLN A 620 -29.69 -11.64 -16.33
C GLN A 620 -28.21 -11.28 -16.48
N SER A 621 -27.47 -11.15 -15.38
CA SER A 621 -26.05 -10.78 -15.43
C SER A 621 -25.28 -11.75 -16.33
N ALA A 622 -24.60 -11.22 -17.34
CA ALA A 622 -23.75 -11.95 -18.26
C ALA A 622 -22.42 -12.39 -17.61
N SER A 623 -22.43 -12.78 -16.34
CA SER A 623 -21.26 -13.15 -15.54
C SER A 623 -20.81 -14.59 -15.83
N GLY A 624 -20.66 -14.92 -17.12
CA GLY A 624 -20.36 -16.26 -17.57
C GLY A 624 -19.54 -16.25 -18.85
N GLY A 625 -18.29 -15.77 -18.77
CA GLY A 625 -17.22 -16.34 -19.61
C GLY A 625 -16.36 -15.40 -20.45
N LEU A 626 -16.42 -14.07 -20.34
CA LEU A 626 -15.53 -13.20 -21.14
C LEU A 626 -14.98 -11.92 -20.47
N GLU A 627 -15.49 -11.46 -19.32
CA GLU A 627 -14.97 -10.24 -18.64
C GLU A 627 -13.77 -10.46 -17.70
N GLU A 628 -13.39 -11.71 -17.38
CA GLU A 628 -12.19 -11.96 -16.54
C GLU A 628 -10.87 -11.56 -17.21
N LEU A 629 -10.87 -11.32 -18.52
CA LEU A 629 -9.69 -10.88 -19.29
C LEU A 629 -9.51 -9.35 -19.36
N THR A 630 -10.45 -8.56 -18.80
CA THR A 630 -10.39 -7.09 -18.84
C THR A 630 -10.18 -6.45 -17.46
N SER A 631 -10.17 -7.23 -16.37
CA SER A 631 -9.84 -6.71 -15.03
C SER A 631 -8.37 -6.26 -14.95
N ILE A 632 -8.07 -5.23 -14.15
CA ILE A 632 -6.69 -4.73 -13.91
C ILE A 632 -5.74 -5.89 -13.55
N GLY A 633 -6.21 -6.86 -12.76
CA GLY A 633 -5.44 -8.05 -12.40
C GLY A 633 -4.97 -8.88 -13.59
N SER A 634 -5.82 -9.07 -14.61
CA SER A 634 -5.44 -9.83 -15.81
C SER A 634 -4.37 -9.11 -16.64
N TRP A 635 -4.46 -7.79 -16.80
CA TRP A 635 -3.47 -6.98 -17.54
C TRP A 635 -2.08 -7.00 -16.89
N VAL A 636 -2.02 -7.01 -15.55
CA VAL A 636 -0.77 -7.13 -14.77
C VAL A 636 0.02 -8.39 -15.14
N PHE A 637 -0.65 -9.46 -15.57
CA PHE A 637 0.02 -10.68 -16.04
C PHE A 637 0.22 -10.73 -17.56
N PHE A 638 -0.84 -10.54 -18.35
CA PHE A 638 -0.79 -10.85 -19.78
C PHE A 638 0.14 -9.93 -20.58
N VAL A 639 0.31 -8.66 -20.16
CA VAL A 639 1.25 -7.73 -20.83
C VAL A 639 2.71 -8.13 -20.59
N PRO A 640 3.19 -8.28 -19.33
CA PRO A 640 4.52 -8.81 -19.08
C PRO A 640 4.74 -10.21 -19.68
N PHE A 641 3.72 -11.07 -19.68
CA PHE A 641 3.80 -12.40 -20.28
C PHE A 641 4.04 -12.34 -21.80
N ALA A 642 3.29 -11.50 -22.52
CA ALA A 642 3.48 -11.31 -23.96
C ALA A 642 4.89 -10.77 -24.28
N LEU A 643 5.38 -9.81 -23.49
CA LEU A 643 6.74 -9.27 -23.61
C LEU A 643 7.80 -10.34 -23.33
N ALA A 644 7.63 -11.15 -22.29
CA ALA A 644 8.54 -12.24 -21.96
C ALA A 644 8.56 -13.33 -23.05
N MET A 645 7.39 -13.65 -23.63
CA MET A 645 7.29 -14.60 -24.75
C MET A 645 7.92 -14.05 -26.03
N ALA A 646 7.78 -12.75 -26.30
CA ALA A 646 8.47 -12.09 -27.42
C ALA A 646 9.99 -12.10 -27.21
N LEU A 647 10.46 -11.81 -26.00
CA LEU A 647 11.88 -11.91 -25.63
C LEU A 647 12.40 -13.35 -25.79
N LEU A 648 11.67 -14.35 -25.30
CA LEU A 648 12.03 -15.76 -25.45
C LEU A 648 12.09 -16.15 -26.93
N GLY A 649 11.11 -15.73 -27.73
CA GLY A 649 11.11 -15.96 -29.18
C GLY A 649 12.31 -15.31 -29.88
N PHE A 650 12.65 -14.07 -29.50
CA PHE A 650 13.85 -13.39 -29.97
C PHE A 650 15.10 -14.21 -29.64
N ILE A 651 15.30 -14.60 -28.38
CA ILE A 651 16.45 -15.41 -27.91
C ILE A 651 16.56 -16.73 -28.68
N MET A 652 15.45 -17.47 -28.82
CA MET A 652 15.42 -18.75 -29.54
C MET A 652 15.90 -18.61 -30.98
N THR A 653 15.55 -17.50 -31.64
CA THR A 653 15.96 -17.24 -33.03
C THR A 653 17.39 -16.73 -33.15
N THR A 654 17.83 -15.82 -32.25
CA THR A 654 19.19 -15.26 -32.29
C THR A 654 20.24 -16.30 -31.93
N GLU A 655 19.98 -17.13 -30.92
CA GLU A 655 20.91 -18.17 -30.48
C GLU A 655 20.77 -19.50 -31.26
N ARG A 656 19.91 -19.55 -32.28
CA ARG A 656 19.67 -20.74 -33.13
C ARG A 656 19.45 -22.03 -32.33
N TRP A 657 18.49 -21.98 -31.40
CA TRP A 657 18.16 -23.15 -30.57
C TRP A 657 17.70 -24.35 -31.40
N ASP A 658 17.15 -24.11 -32.60
CA ASP A 658 16.85 -25.16 -33.59
C ASP A 658 18.08 -26.05 -33.86
N ARG A 659 19.25 -25.45 -34.04
CA ARG A 659 20.51 -26.17 -34.27
C ARG A 659 21.03 -26.84 -33.00
N LYS A 660 20.98 -26.14 -31.85
CA LYS A 660 21.40 -26.67 -30.55
C LYS A 660 20.61 -27.95 -30.21
N PHE A 661 19.27 -27.90 -30.31
CA PHE A 661 18.41 -29.03 -30.01
C PHE A 661 18.54 -30.17 -31.03
N LEU A 662 18.69 -29.87 -32.32
CA LEU A 662 18.96 -30.91 -33.34
C LEU A 662 20.31 -31.60 -33.11
N ALA A 663 21.35 -30.87 -32.71
CA ALA A 663 22.65 -31.44 -32.38
C ALA A 663 22.57 -32.35 -31.14
N ALA A 664 21.87 -31.91 -30.08
CA ALA A 664 21.60 -32.71 -28.89
C ALA A 664 20.79 -33.98 -29.19
N MET A 665 19.83 -33.91 -30.13
CA MET A 665 19.10 -35.08 -30.61
C MET A 665 19.97 -36.04 -31.43
N ARG A 666 20.93 -35.53 -32.23
CA ARG A 666 21.85 -36.36 -33.04
C ARG A 666 22.93 -37.09 -32.23
N LYS A 667 23.33 -36.57 -31.07
CA LYS A 667 24.30 -37.23 -30.16
C LYS A 667 23.78 -38.58 -29.59
N SER A 668 22.54 -38.95 -29.92
CA SER A 668 21.75 -40.09 -29.41
C SER A 668 21.83 -41.36 -30.28
N ASP A 669 22.98 -41.73 -30.83
CA ASP A 669 23.16 -43.02 -31.54
C ASP A 669 23.37 -44.22 -30.57
N SER A 670 22.55 -44.29 -29.51
CA SER A 670 22.36 -45.51 -28.69
C SER A 670 20.84 -45.80 -28.59
N PRO A 671 20.44 -47.07 -28.52
CA PRO A 671 19.22 -47.56 -29.17
C PRO A 671 17.96 -46.87 -28.63
N SER A 672 17.12 -46.46 -29.57
CA SER A 672 15.78 -45.90 -29.39
C SER A 672 15.06 -46.48 -28.17
N LEU A 673 14.89 -45.66 -27.13
CA LEU A 673 13.88 -45.89 -26.11
C LEU A 673 12.51 -45.71 -26.79
N ASP A 674 11.97 -46.82 -27.29
CA ASP A 674 10.56 -46.93 -27.64
C ASP A 674 9.74 -46.58 -26.38
N PHE A 675 9.09 -45.43 -26.38
CA PHE A 675 8.39 -44.87 -25.22
C PHE A 675 7.14 -45.71 -24.89
N ARG A 676 7.33 -46.79 -24.13
CA ARG A 676 6.26 -47.70 -23.65
C ARG A 676 6.16 -47.62 -22.12
N PRO A 677 5.20 -46.85 -21.56
CA PRO A 677 5.11 -46.55 -20.13
C PRO A 677 5.10 -47.78 -19.19
N GLY A 678 4.53 -48.91 -19.64
CA GLY A 678 4.38 -50.11 -18.81
C GLY A 678 5.65 -50.96 -18.61
N GLN A 679 6.64 -50.90 -19.52
CA GLN A 679 7.89 -51.68 -19.39
C GLN A 679 8.96 -50.94 -18.57
N MET A 680 8.91 -49.61 -18.55
CA MET A 680 9.87 -48.74 -17.87
C MET A 680 9.83 -48.87 -16.34
N LEU A 681 8.64 -49.05 -15.75
CA LEU A 681 8.50 -49.22 -14.30
C LEU A 681 9.16 -50.51 -13.81
N ALA A 682 8.96 -51.62 -14.53
CA ALA A 682 9.54 -52.92 -14.16
C ALA A 682 11.06 -52.96 -14.34
N GLU A 683 11.58 -52.46 -15.46
CA GLU A 683 13.03 -52.40 -15.71
C GLU A 683 13.74 -51.39 -14.80
N GLY A 684 13.11 -50.24 -14.52
CA GLY A 684 13.61 -49.24 -13.59
C GLY A 684 13.69 -49.75 -12.15
N ILE A 685 12.68 -50.50 -11.67
CA ILE A 685 12.70 -51.14 -10.35
C ILE A 685 13.87 -52.14 -10.24
N ILE A 686 14.09 -52.97 -11.27
CA ILE A 686 15.19 -53.94 -11.28
C ILE A 686 16.55 -53.23 -11.30
N ALA A 687 16.69 -52.16 -12.07
CA ALA A 687 17.91 -51.34 -12.12
C ALA A 687 18.18 -50.65 -10.78
N PHE A 688 17.15 -50.14 -10.11
CA PHE A 688 17.24 -49.58 -8.77
C PHE A 688 17.73 -50.60 -7.75
N PHE A 689 17.12 -51.79 -7.67
CA PHE A 689 17.55 -52.84 -6.74
C PHE A 689 18.99 -53.32 -7.01
N ARG A 690 19.44 -53.31 -8.27
CA ARG A 690 20.83 -53.61 -8.63
C ARG A 690 21.80 -52.53 -8.13
N THR A 691 21.44 -51.26 -8.32
CA THR A 691 22.23 -50.11 -7.88
C THR A 691 22.29 -50.05 -6.35
N PHE A 692 21.15 -50.27 -5.68
CA PHE A 692 21.05 -50.37 -4.22
C PHE A 692 21.86 -51.54 -3.66
N GLY A 693 21.83 -52.72 -4.31
CA GLY A 693 22.67 -53.85 -3.95
C GLY A 693 24.18 -53.58 -4.15
N THR A 694 24.54 -52.64 -5.02
CA THR A 694 25.93 -52.19 -5.23
C THR A 694 26.35 -51.22 -4.12
N PHE A 695 25.47 -50.30 -3.73
CA PHE A 695 25.64 -49.43 -2.56
C PHE A 695 25.81 -50.21 -1.25
N VAL A 696 24.93 -51.17 -0.94
CA VAL A 696 25.04 -51.98 0.29
C VAL A 696 26.35 -52.76 0.35
N ARG A 697 26.83 -53.25 -0.81
CA ARG A 697 28.15 -53.89 -0.91
C ARG A 697 29.27 -52.88 -0.66
N GLY A 698 29.21 -51.70 -1.26
CA GLY A 698 30.18 -50.63 -1.06
C GLY A 698 30.26 -50.17 0.40
N LEU A 699 29.12 -49.99 1.06
CA LEU A 699 29.04 -49.62 2.48
C LEU A 699 29.64 -50.70 3.40
N ARG A 700 29.41 -51.98 3.08
CA ARG A 700 30.01 -53.12 3.81
C ARG A 700 31.52 -53.22 3.58
N ASN A 701 31.99 -52.86 2.39
CA ASN A 701 33.40 -52.94 2.01
C ASN A 701 34.20 -51.70 2.44
N GLY A 702 33.54 -50.61 2.85
CA GLY A 702 34.19 -49.36 3.26
C GLY A 702 34.73 -48.53 2.08
N GLU A 703 34.12 -48.66 0.90
CA GLU A 703 34.48 -47.91 -0.31
C GLU A 703 34.24 -46.41 -0.14
N ALA A 704 35.10 -45.57 -0.72
CA ALA A 704 34.97 -44.11 -0.64
C ALA A 704 33.91 -43.58 -1.63
N LEU A 705 33.26 -42.47 -1.29
CA LEU A 705 32.26 -41.82 -2.14
C LEU A 705 32.84 -41.33 -3.47
N THR A 706 34.11 -40.93 -3.47
CA THR A 706 34.86 -40.51 -4.67
C THR A 706 35.12 -41.64 -5.67
N GLU A 707 35.15 -42.90 -5.23
CA GLU A 707 35.49 -44.05 -6.10
C GLU A 707 34.25 -44.73 -6.70
N ASN A 708 33.09 -44.63 -6.06
CA ASN A 708 31.89 -45.39 -6.43
C ASN A 708 30.67 -44.48 -6.66
N LYS A 709 30.28 -44.34 -7.94
CA LYS A 709 29.10 -43.59 -8.39
C LYS A 709 27.81 -43.97 -7.68
N ALA A 710 27.57 -45.27 -7.48
CA ALA A 710 26.37 -45.76 -6.78
C ALA A 710 26.39 -45.36 -5.31
N SER A 711 27.57 -45.39 -4.68
CA SER A 711 27.73 -44.98 -3.28
C SER A 711 27.55 -43.48 -3.07
N ARG A 712 28.13 -42.61 -3.92
CA ARG A 712 27.85 -41.16 -3.86
C ARG A 712 26.38 -40.83 -4.09
N THR A 713 25.80 -41.33 -5.17
CA THR A 713 24.42 -40.99 -5.57
C THR A 713 23.41 -41.42 -4.50
N ILE A 714 23.45 -42.67 -4.04
CA ILE A 714 22.47 -43.18 -3.07
C ILE A 714 22.65 -42.53 -1.69
N SER A 715 23.90 -42.27 -1.27
CA SER A 715 24.15 -41.61 0.01
C SER A 715 23.59 -40.19 0.04
N LEU A 716 23.84 -39.40 -1.01
CA LEU A 716 23.29 -38.04 -1.11
C LEU A 716 21.75 -38.04 -1.10
N CYS A 717 21.13 -38.96 -1.86
CA CYS A 717 19.67 -39.13 -1.84
C CYS A 717 19.11 -39.46 -0.45
N ILE A 718 19.75 -40.38 0.29
CA ILE A 718 19.32 -40.75 1.65
C ILE A 718 19.39 -39.56 2.61
N LEU A 719 20.45 -38.75 2.54
CA LEU A 719 20.60 -37.57 3.38
C LEU A 719 19.53 -36.50 3.07
N TYR A 720 19.15 -36.37 1.80
CA TYR A 720 18.04 -35.50 1.38
C TYR A 720 16.66 -36.00 1.86
N VAL A 721 16.44 -37.32 1.97
CA VAL A 721 15.23 -37.89 2.61
C VAL A 721 15.12 -37.45 4.07
N ALA A 722 16.26 -37.39 4.79
CA ALA A 722 16.29 -36.97 6.19
C ALA A 722 15.74 -35.55 6.39
N GLN A 723 16.02 -34.65 5.44
CA GLN A 723 15.50 -33.28 5.45
C GLN A 723 14.01 -33.21 5.09
N GLY A 724 13.58 -34.03 4.12
CA GLY A 724 12.22 -34.01 3.61
C GLY A 724 11.18 -34.48 4.63
N LEU A 725 11.54 -35.42 5.50
CA LEU A 725 10.66 -36.00 6.53
C LEU A 725 10.09 -34.94 7.49
N PRO A 726 10.91 -34.17 8.24
CA PRO A 726 10.41 -33.07 9.06
C PRO A 726 9.72 -31.97 8.26
N SER A 727 10.24 -31.65 7.07
CA SER A 727 9.69 -30.59 6.22
C SER A 727 8.24 -30.91 5.79
N GLY A 728 7.95 -32.15 5.38
CA GLY A 728 6.58 -32.55 5.02
C GLY A 728 5.63 -32.53 6.21
N PHE A 729 6.09 -32.93 7.39
CA PHE A 729 5.28 -32.83 8.60
C PHE A 729 4.95 -31.36 8.93
N ALA A 730 5.96 -30.48 8.96
CA ALA A 730 5.78 -29.09 9.31
C ALA A 730 4.94 -28.31 8.28
N ASN A 731 5.22 -28.49 6.98
CA ASN A 731 4.63 -27.65 5.93
C ASN A 731 3.30 -28.17 5.38
N VAL A 732 2.98 -29.45 5.57
CA VAL A 732 1.75 -30.05 5.05
C VAL A 732 0.85 -30.49 6.19
N ALA A 733 1.30 -31.46 7.00
CA ALA A 733 0.45 -32.09 8.00
C ALA A 733 0.07 -31.13 9.13
N PHE A 734 1.04 -30.38 9.65
CA PHE A 734 0.86 -29.45 10.77
C PHE A 734 0.05 -28.22 10.34
N VAL A 735 0.35 -27.63 9.16
CA VAL A 735 -0.42 -26.48 8.65
C VAL A 735 -1.87 -26.83 8.36
N ALA A 736 -2.14 -27.94 7.66
CA ALA A 736 -3.52 -28.36 7.41
C ALA A 736 -4.29 -28.58 8.73
N PHE A 737 -3.60 -29.04 9.78
CA PHE A 737 -4.16 -29.15 11.11
C PHE A 737 -4.46 -27.78 11.74
N LEU A 738 -3.57 -26.80 11.62
CA LEU A 738 -3.82 -25.43 12.10
C LEU A 738 -5.00 -24.77 11.37
N VAL A 739 -5.05 -24.84 10.04
CA VAL A 739 -6.18 -24.29 9.24
C VAL A 739 -7.51 -24.87 9.71
N THR A 740 -7.57 -26.19 9.91
CA THR A 740 -8.81 -26.88 10.34
C THR A 740 -9.25 -26.46 11.75
N ASN A 741 -8.34 -25.94 12.56
CA ASN A 741 -8.64 -25.41 13.90
C ASN A 741 -8.85 -23.89 13.90
N GLY A 742 -9.11 -23.28 12.74
CA GLY A 742 -9.50 -21.87 12.63
C GLY A 742 -8.35 -20.88 12.69
N ILE A 743 -7.11 -21.31 12.42
CA ILE A 743 -5.96 -20.40 12.34
C ILE A 743 -5.98 -19.65 11.00
N GLU A 744 -5.82 -18.33 11.07
CA GLU A 744 -5.84 -17.41 9.93
C GLU A 744 -4.68 -17.62 8.94
N VAL A 745 -4.91 -17.27 7.68
CA VAL A 745 -3.93 -17.40 6.58
C VAL A 745 -2.67 -16.58 6.85
N GLU A 746 -2.81 -15.38 7.41
CA GLU A 746 -1.69 -14.52 7.79
C GLU A 746 -0.79 -15.19 8.85
N GLN A 747 -1.39 -15.84 9.85
CA GLN A 747 -0.65 -16.53 10.91
C GLN A 747 0.09 -17.76 10.36
N ILE A 748 -0.49 -18.44 9.37
CA ILE A 748 0.17 -19.54 8.65
C ILE A 748 1.33 -19.01 7.80
N ALA A 749 1.16 -17.88 7.14
CA ALA A 749 2.23 -17.24 6.37
C ALA A 749 3.39 -16.81 7.28
N LEU A 750 3.10 -16.25 8.46
CA LEU A 750 4.12 -15.93 9.47
C LEU A 750 4.83 -17.19 10.01
N LEU A 751 4.09 -18.28 10.21
CA LEU A 751 4.66 -19.57 10.57
C LEU A 751 5.61 -20.07 9.47
N PHE A 752 5.21 -20.02 8.20
CA PHE A 752 6.08 -20.38 7.08
C PHE A 752 7.33 -19.51 7.03
N ALA A 753 7.18 -18.19 7.08
CA ALA A 753 8.30 -17.26 7.11
C ALA A 753 9.28 -17.61 8.24
N THR A 754 8.76 -17.88 9.44
CA THR A 754 9.57 -18.23 10.61
C THR A 754 10.28 -19.57 10.47
N VAL A 755 9.57 -20.61 10.01
CA VAL A 755 10.14 -21.97 9.85
C VAL A 755 11.18 -22.01 8.72
N TYR A 756 11.01 -21.21 7.66
CA TYR A 756 11.95 -21.10 6.55
C TYR A 756 13.11 -20.14 6.81
N LEU A 757 12.97 -19.17 7.73
CA LEU A 757 14.01 -18.17 8.03
C LEU A 757 15.41 -18.76 8.30
N PRO A 758 15.59 -19.86 9.06
CA PRO A 758 16.89 -20.51 9.23
C PRO A 758 17.61 -20.87 7.92
N TRP A 759 16.86 -21.22 6.87
CA TRP A 759 17.38 -21.59 5.56
C TRP A 759 17.94 -20.38 4.81
N THR A 760 17.54 -19.16 5.18
CA THR A 760 18.15 -17.92 4.68
C THR A 760 19.57 -17.74 5.20
N PHE A 761 19.86 -18.19 6.42
CA PHE A 761 21.18 -18.02 7.05
C PHE A 761 22.23 -19.05 6.63
N LYS A 762 21.95 -19.89 5.64
CA LYS A 762 22.91 -20.88 5.13
C LYS A 762 24.24 -20.27 4.68
N PHE A 763 24.24 -19.04 4.16
CA PHE A 763 25.45 -18.31 3.78
C PHE A 763 26.44 -18.12 4.94
N ILE A 764 26.00 -18.24 6.20
CA ILE A 764 26.86 -18.24 7.39
C ILE A 764 27.53 -19.61 7.56
N TRP A 765 26.78 -20.70 7.35
CA TRP A 765 27.28 -22.06 7.52
C TRP A 765 28.36 -22.44 6.51
N GLY A 766 28.23 -21.99 5.24
CA GLY A 766 29.20 -22.29 4.18
C GLY A 766 30.64 -21.94 4.59
N PRO A 767 30.94 -20.67 4.90
CA PRO A 767 32.26 -20.25 5.36
C PRO A 767 32.70 -20.93 6.66
N VAL A 768 31.80 -21.18 7.61
CA VAL A 768 32.13 -21.86 8.88
C VAL A 768 32.60 -23.30 8.64
N ILE A 769 31.90 -24.05 7.79
CA ILE A 769 32.26 -25.43 7.45
C ILE A 769 33.58 -25.44 6.64
N ASP A 770 33.79 -24.46 5.76
CA ASP A 770 35.03 -24.32 4.98
C ASP A 770 36.24 -23.93 5.87
N MET A 771 36.05 -23.14 6.93
CA MET A 771 37.12 -22.73 7.85
C MET A 771 37.47 -23.79 8.90
N VAL A 772 36.51 -24.58 9.37
CA VAL A 772 36.70 -25.55 10.46
C VAL A 772 36.64 -26.97 9.91
N THR A 773 37.81 -27.52 9.60
CA THR A 773 37.95 -28.83 8.95
C THR A 773 38.50 -29.89 9.90
N PHE A 774 38.08 -31.15 9.68
CA PHE A 774 38.59 -32.31 10.40
C PHE A 774 39.18 -33.34 9.42
N PRO A 775 40.34 -33.09 8.80
CA PRO A 775 40.85 -33.86 7.64
C PRO A 775 40.89 -35.37 7.87
N ARG A 776 41.14 -35.80 9.12
CA ARG A 776 41.19 -37.20 9.53
C ARG A 776 39.86 -37.96 9.38
N TYR A 777 38.73 -37.28 9.52
CA TYR A 777 37.39 -37.91 9.58
C TYR A 777 36.48 -37.53 8.40
N GLY A 778 37.02 -36.78 7.43
CA GLY A 778 36.26 -36.12 6.37
C GLY A 778 36.04 -34.63 6.69
N VAL A 779 35.97 -33.81 5.64
CA VAL A 779 35.79 -32.36 5.78
C VAL A 779 34.33 -32.02 6.09
N ARG A 780 33.37 -32.79 5.55
CA ARG A 780 31.93 -32.48 5.60
C ARG A 780 31.15 -33.40 6.55
N ARG A 781 31.55 -34.67 6.67
CA ARG A 781 30.88 -35.73 7.43
C ARG A 781 30.67 -35.42 8.91
N PRO A 782 31.63 -34.86 9.68
CA PRO A 782 31.40 -34.49 11.07
C PRO A 782 30.28 -33.46 11.25
N TRP A 783 30.17 -32.51 10.31
CA TRP A 783 29.12 -31.49 10.30
C TRP A 783 27.74 -32.09 10.02
N VAL A 784 27.64 -33.04 9.08
CA VAL A 784 26.40 -33.80 8.83
C VAL A 784 25.92 -34.53 10.09
N LEU A 785 26.82 -35.23 10.79
CA LEU A 785 26.46 -35.98 12.01
C LEU A 785 26.06 -35.06 13.17
N PHE A 786 26.74 -33.91 13.32
CA PHE A 786 26.38 -32.90 14.33
C PHE A 786 24.99 -32.33 14.07
N ALA A 787 24.71 -31.97 12.80
CA ALA A 787 23.42 -31.45 12.38
C ALA A 787 22.28 -32.46 12.57
N GLU A 788 22.46 -33.72 12.16
CA GLU A 788 21.46 -34.78 12.36
C GLU A 788 21.17 -35.05 13.85
N THR A 789 22.20 -35.00 14.70
CA THR A 789 22.02 -35.10 16.16
C THR A 789 21.15 -33.96 16.69
N GLY A 790 21.41 -32.72 16.27
CA GLY A 790 20.62 -31.55 16.64
C GLY A 790 19.17 -31.63 16.14
N MET A 791 18.96 -32.12 14.91
CA MET A 791 17.62 -32.37 14.36
C MET A 791 16.82 -33.39 15.18
N ILE A 792 17.46 -34.47 15.63
CA ILE A 792 16.82 -35.49 16.47
C ILE A 792 16.46 -34.92 17.86
N ILE A 793 17.39 -34.21 18.50
CA ILE A 793 17.16 -33.62 19.83
C ILE A 793 16.02 -32.60 19.78
N SER A 794 16.06 -31.67 18.81
CA SER A 794 15.02 -30.65 18.65
C SER A 794 13.64 -31.25 18.41
N LEU A 795 13.49 -32.26 17.54
CA LEU A 795 12.21 -32.95 17.36
C LEU A 795 11.77 -33.73 18.60
N ALA A 796 12.70 -34.34 19.34
CA ALA A 796 12.37 -35.07 20.56
C ALA A 796 11.81 -34.14 21.65
N THR A 797 12.24 -32.88 21.71
CA THR A 797 11.68 -31.92 22.68
C THR A 797 10.20 -31.61 22.44
N LEU A 798 9.70 -31.68 21.21
CA LEU A 798 8.27 -31.49 20.90
C LEU A 798 7.37 -32.55 21.55
N LEU A 799 7.89 -33.75 21.85
CA LEU A 799 7.14 -34.78 22.56
C LEU A 799 6.85 -34.41 24.03
N ILE A 800 7.67 -33.53 24.60
CA ILE A 800 7.59 -33.12 26.01
C ILE A 800 6.55 -32.00 26.20
N VAL A 801 6.19 -31.29 25.12
CA VAL A 801 5.17 -30.22 25.15
C VAL A 801 3.79 -30.82 25.44
N PRO A 802 3.10 -30.45 26.55
CA PRO A 802 1.84 -31.09 26.96
C PRO A 802 0.74 -30.94 25.91
N ASP A 803 0.54 -29.72 25.41
CA ASP A 803 -0.44 -29.35 24.40
C ASP A 803 0.22 -28.48 23.32
N LEU A 804 0.24 -29.02 22.10
CA LEU A 804 0.88 -28.41 20.93
C LEU A 804 -0.01 -27.34 20.28
N VAL A 805 -1.33 -27.40 20.49
CA VAL A 805 -2.31 -26.42 19.97
C VAL A 805 -2.31 -25.18 20.85
N ALA A 806 -2.36 -25.36 22.17
CA ALA A 806 -2.33 -24.24 23.11
C ALA A 806 -0.96 -23.51 23.15
N SER A 807 0.08 -24.10 22.55
CA SER A 807 1.47 -23.61 22.62
C SER A 807 2.09 -23.37 21.23
N ILE A 808 1.32 -22.89 20.24
CA ILE A 808 1.77 -22.66 18.85
C ILE A 808 3.09 -21.90 18.78
N GLN A 809 3.27 -20.86 19.60
CA GLN A 809 4.49 -20.07 19.61
C GLN A 809 5.71 -20.87 20.07
N LEU A 810 5.58 -21.68 21.13
CA LEU A 810 6.64 -22.58 21.58
C LEU A 810 6.97 -23.64 20.52
N VAL A 811 5.96 -24.19 19.84
CA VAL A 811 6.15 -25.14 18.73
C VAL A 811 6.91 -24.47 17.58
N THR A 812 6.56 -23.24 17.24
CA THR A 812 7.22 -22.44 16.21
C THR A 812 8.69 -22.22 16.53
N ILE A 813 9.02 -21.87 17.78
CA ILE A 813 10.42 -21.73 18.24
C ILE A 813 11.19 -23.04 18.10
N LEU A 814 10.59 -24.16 18.52
CA LEU A 814 11.25 -25.47 18.43
C LEU A 814 11.45 -25.92 16.98
N LEU A 815 10.50 -25.61 16.09
CA LEU A 815 10.65 -25.83 14.65
C LEU A 815 11.71 -24.90 14.04
N PHE A 816 11.81 -23.65 14.48
CA PHE A 816 12.91 -22.75 14.08
C PHE A 816 14.28 -23.34 14.45
N ILE A 817 14.45 -23.80 15.70
CA ILE A 817 15.68 -24.44 16.16
C ILE A 817 15.99 -25.71 15.37
N HIS A 818 14.97 -26.53 15.10
CA HIS A 818 15.13 -27.71 14.26
C HIS A 818 15.64 -27.36 12.85
N ASN A 819 15.07 -26.32 12.24
CA ASN A 819 15.44 -25.88 10.90
C ASN A 819 16.84 -25.23 10.85
N LEU A 820 17.37 -24.69 11.96
CA LEU A 820 18.80 -24.29 12.03
C LEU A 820 19.71 -25.51 11.80
N PHE A 821 19.45 -26.62 12.49
CA PHE A 821 20.22 -27.86 12.30
C PHE A 821 19.96 -28.49 10.92
N SER A 822 18.71 -28.46 10.44
CA SER A 822 18.38 -28.98 9.11
C SER A 822 19.10 -28.19 8.00
N SER A 823 19.15 -26.86 8.11
CA SER A 823 19.89 -26.00 7.19
C SER A 823 21.39 -26.27 7.23
N LEU A 824 21.97 -26.54 8.40
CA LEU A 824 23.39 -26.88 8.55
C LEU A 824 23.72 -28.24 7.90
N GLN A 825 22.84 -29.24 8.06
CA GLN A 825 22.97 -30.53 7.38
C GLN A 825 22.95 -30.33 5.87
N ASP A 826 21.99 -29.56 5.36
CA ASP A 826 21.80 -29.29 3.94
C ASP A 826 23.04 -28.64 3.31
N VAL A 827 23.57 -27.57 3.91
CA VAL A 827 24.82 -26.93 3.46
C VAL A 827 26.00 -27.91 3.45
N SER A 828 26.09 -28.76 4.47
CA SER A 828 27.17 -29.75 4.56
C SER A 828 27.06 -30.81 3.46
N VAL A 829 25.84 -31.23 3.10
CA VAL A 829 25.58 -32.23 2.06
C VAL A 829 25.74 -31.64 0.67
N ASP A 830 25.33 -30.39 0.46
CA ASP A 830 25.48 -29.68 -0.82
C ASP A 830 26.94 -29.39 -1.12
N ALA A 831 27.69 -28.90 -0.12
CA ALA A 831 29.14 -28.76 -0.24
C ALA A 831 29.81 -30.11 -0.54
N LEU A 832 29.36 -31.19 0.12
CA LEU A 832 29.85 -32.54 -0.18
C LEU A 832 29.52 -32.97 -1.61
N ALA A 833 28.34 -32.64 -2.14
CA ALA A 833 27.93 -32.96 -3.51
C ALA A 833 28.79 -32.22 -4.54
N VAL A 834 29.05 -30.93 -4.33
CA VAL A 834 29.96 -30.12 -5.17
C VAL A 834 31.38 -30.71 -5.16
N ASP A 835 31.84 -31.22 -4.02
CA ASP A 835 33.19 -31.77 -3.86
C ASP A 835 33.39 -33.16 -4.52
N ILE A 836 32.32 -33.94 -4.76
CA ILE A 836 32.43 -35.35 -5.20
C ILE A 836 31.77 -35.68 -6.54
N LEU A 837 30.93 -34.80 -7.09
CA LEU A 837 30.23 -35.03 -8.35
C LEU A 837 31.08 -34.59 -9.55
N GLU A 838 31.02 -35.38 -10.62
CA GLU A 838 31.65 -35.04 -11.89
C GLU A 838 30.73 -34.10 -12.70
N PRO A 839 31.26 -33.20 -13.58
CA PRO A 839 30.47 -32.17 -14.26
C PRO A 839 29.27 -32.67 -15.07
N ASP A 840 29.38 -33.87 -15.67
CA ASP A 840 28.32 -34.53 -16.45
C ASP A 840 27.28 -35.27 -15.58
N GLU A 841 27.50 -35.32 -14.26
CA GLU A 841 26.59 -35.96 -13.30
C GLU A 841 25.75 -34.96 -12.50
N VAL A 842 26.13 -33.68 -12.51
CA VAL A 842 25.62 -32.66 -11.59
C VAL A 842 24.10 -32.52 -11.67
N ALA A 843 23.51 -32.27 -12.85
CA ALA A 843 22.08 -31.98 -12.92
C ALA A 843 21.22 -33.23 -12.68
N THR A 844 21.63 -34.38 -13.24
CA THR A 844 20.93 -35.66 -13.02
C THR A 844 20.96 -36.11 -11.55
N VAL A 845 22.12 -36.08 -10.89
CA VAL A 845 22.20 -36.49 -9.48
C VAL A 845 21.49 -35.49 -8.57
N ASN A 846 21.60 -34.19 -8.85
CA ASN A 846 20.87 -33.17 -8.10
C ASN A 846 19.35 -33.35 -8.25
N GLY A 847 18.85 -33.65 -9.45
CA GLY A 847 17.44 -34.00 -9.68
C GLY A 847 16.98 -35.19 -8.85
N LEU A 848 17.82 -36.23 -8.72
CA LEU A 848 17.55 -37.38 -7.84
C LEU A 848 17.59 -37.04 -6.35
N MET A 849 18.51 -36.17 -5.93
CA MET A 849 18.60 -35.69 -4.54
C MET A 849 17.33 -34.95 -4.14
N PHE A 850 16.94 -33.93 -4.90
CA PHE A 850 15.71 -33.16 -4.65
C PHE A 850 14.45 -34.02 -4.74
N ALA A 851 14.38 -34.95 -5.71
CA ALA A 851 13.31 -35.93 -5.78
C ALA A 851 13.24 -36.80 -4.51
N SER A 852 14.39 -37.21 -3.97
CA SER A 852 14.46 -37.98 -2.72
C SER A 852 13.97 -37.16 -1.51
N LYS A 853 14.28 -35.86 -1.47
CA LYS A 853 13.70 -34.93 -0.48
C LYS A 853 12.18 -34.85 -0.61
N ARG A 854 11.62 -34.77 -1.83
CA ARG A 854 10.16 -34.84 -2.05
C ARG A 854 9.57 -36.17 -1.57
N GLY A 855 10.27 -37.28 -1.76
CA GLY A 855 9.89 -38.58 -1.17
C GLY A 855 9.80 -38.55 0.36
N GLY A 856 10.75 -37.89 1.03
CA GLY A 856 10.68 -37.61 2.46
C GLY A 856 9.47 -36.75 2.84
N ILE A 857 9.17 -35.70 2.06
CA ILE A 857 8.01 -34.82 2.28
C ILE A 857 6.68 -35.58 2.13
N ILE A 858 6.55 -36.48 1.14
CA ILE A 858 5.36 -37.32 0.99
C ILE A 858 5.13 -38.18 2.22
N PHE A 859 6.20 -38.77 2.76
CA PHE A 859 6.09 -39.57 3.97
C PHE A 859 5.73 -38.69 5.18
N GLY A 860 6.42 -37.57 5.37
CA GLY A 860 6.18 -36.64 6.49
C GLY A 860 4.82 -35.94 6.44
N GLY A 861 4.33 -35.59 5.25
CA GLY A 861 3.10 -34.83 5.03
C GLY A 861 1.88 -35.73 4.89
N ALA A 862 1.85 -36.61 3.89
CA ALA A 862 0.68 -37.46 3.64
C ALA A 862 0.61 -38.65 4.60
N VAL A 863 1.70 -39.44 4.73
CA VAL A 863 1.66 -40.69 5.52
C VAL A 863 1.57 -40.40 7.01
N LEU A 864 2.43 -39.55 7.55
CA LEU A 864 2.35 -39.17 8.96
C LEU A 864 1.15 -38.24 9.25
N GLY A 865 0.76 -37.37 8.30
CA GLY A 865 -0.45 -36.54 8.44
C GLY A 865 -1.74 -37.34 8.60
N MET A 866 -1.86 -38.49 7.93
CA MET A 866 -2.99 -39.41 8.12
C MET A 866 -3.06 -40.01 9.54
N LEU A 867 -1.95 -40.04 10.29
CA LEU A 867 -1.92 -40.52 11.67
C LEU A 867 -2.33 -39.44 12.68
N VAL A 868 -2.24 -38.15 12.30
CA VAL A 868 -2.57 -37.00 13.16
C VAL A 868 -4.03 -37.01 13.58
N VAL A 869 -4.95 -37.30 12.65
CA VAL A 869 -6.39 -37.31 12.91
C VAL A 869 -6.81 -38.40 13.92
N PRO A 870 -6.44 -39.69 13.74
CA PRO A 870 -6.85 -40.75 14.67
C PRO A 870 -6.05 -40.82 15.98
N TYR A 871 -4.76 -40.43 15.97
CA TYR A 871 -3.84 -40.67 17.10
C TYR A 871 -3.20 -39.40 17.67
N GLY A 872 -3.58 -38.23 17.16
CA GLY A 872 -3.02 -36.93 17.54
C GLY A 872 -1.65 -36.66 16.92
N ILE A 873 -1.25 -35.39 16.90
CA ILE A 873 -0.03 -34.89 16.26
C ILE A 873 1.27 -35.53 16.81
N LYS A 874 1.30 -35.91 18.10
CA LYS A 874 2.47 -36.55 18.73
C LYS A 874 2.81 -37.91 18.12
N SER A 875 1.82 -38.60 17.55
CA SER A 875 2.03 -39.90 16.91
C SER A 875 2.93 -39.79 15.67
N ALA A 876 2.81 -38.70 14.90
CA ALA A 876 3.66 -38.43 13.74
C ALA A 876 5.13 -38.27 14.15
N ILE A 877 5.39 -37.49 15.20
CA ILE A 877 6.74 -37.24 15.72
C ILE A 877 7.37 -38.54 16.26
N MET A 878 6.57 -39.37 16.95
CA MET A 878 7.03 -40.68 17.47
C MET A 878 7.48 -41.65 16.37
N VAL A 879 6.86 -41.60 15.19
CA VAL A 879 7.25 -42.46 14.04
C VAL A 879 8.46 -41.88 13.30
N GLN A 880 8.54 -40.55 13.20
CA GLN A 880 9.61 -39.86 12.48
C GLN A 880 10.98 -39.98 13.16
N LEU A 881 11.05 -39.92 14.49
CA LEU A 881 12.31 -39.94 15.25
C LEU A 881 13.15 -41.21 15.00
N PRO A 882 12.62 -42.44 15.12
CA PRO A 882 13.37 -43.66 14.77
C PRO A 882 13.86 -43.70 13.33
N LEU A 883 13.10 -43.12 12.39
CA LEU A 883 13.46 -43.07 10.98
C LEU A 883 14.64 -42.14 10.73
N LEU A 884 14.67 -40.96 11.38
CA LEU A 884 15.82 -40.05 11.33
C LEU A 884 17.07 -40.68 11.96
N VAL A 885 16.92 -41.37 13.09
CA VAL A 885 18.03 -42.13 13.71
C VAL A 885 18.58 -43.17 12.74
N LEU A 886 17.71 -43.90 12.02
CA LEU A 886 18.12 -44.89 11.02
C LEU A 886 18.90 -44.24 9.86
N ILE A 887 18.45 -43.07 9.40
CA ILE A 887 19.14 -42.32 8.33
C ILE A 887 20.51 -41.83 8.81
N MET A 888 20.59 -41.28 10.03
CA MET A 888 21.84 -40.82 10.64
C MET A 888 22.90 -41.93 10.80
N MET A 889 22.47 -43.20 10.86
CA MET A 889 23.41 -44.33 10.88
C MET A 889 24.19 -44.47 9.57
N VAL A 890 23.67 -43.98 8.44
CA VAL A 890 24.35 -44.09 7.13
C VAL A 890 25.66 -43.30 7.10
N PRO A 891 25.71 -41.99 7.37
CA PRO A 891 26.97 -41.23 7.38
C PRO A 891 27.99 -41.71 8.41
N LEU A 892 27.60 -42.45 9.46
CA LEU A 892 28.56 -43.10 10.36
C LEU A 892 29.45 -44.13 9.65
N PHE A 893 28.99 -44.75 8.56
CA PHE A 893 29.72 -45.78 7.81
C PHE A 893 30.27 -45.31 6.45
N LEU A 894 30.13 -44.02 6.13
CA LEU A 894 30.65 -43.45 4.87
C LEU A 894 32.07 -42.90 5.02
N ARG A 895 32.89 -43.05 3.97
CA ARG A 895 34.17 -42.36 3.80
C ARG A 895 34.08 -41.42 2.61
N GLU A 896 34.43 -40.14 2.78
CA GLU A 896 34.46 -39.18 1.68
C GLU A 896 35.56 -39.54 0.68
N ARG A 897 36.79 -39.71 1.20
CA ARG A 897 37.98 -40.11 0.45
C ARG A 897 38.60 -41.38 1.02
N PRO A 898 39.37 -42.16 0.24
CA PRO A 898 39.97 -43.41 0.70
C PRO A 898 40.87 -43.25 1.93
N SER A 899 41.53 -42.10 2.08
CA SER A 899 42.41 -41.74 3.19
C SER A 899 41.69 -41.40 4.51
N ASN A 900 40.35 -41.22 4.50
CA ASN A 900 39.64 -40.84 5.71
C ASN A 900 39.35 -42.02 6.63
N SER A 901 39.49 -41.78 7.94
CA SER A 901 39.20 -42.77 8.98
C SER A 901 37.73 -42.75 9.41
N LEU A 902 37.13 -43.93 9.60
CA LEU A 902 35.72 -44.06 9.98
C LEU A 902 35.47 -43.68 11.45
N PHE A 903 36.34 -44.12 12.37
CA PHE A 903 36.14 -43.95 13.80
C PHE A 903 37.42 -43.45 14.48
N PRO A 904 37.32 -42.70 15.60
CA PRO A 904 38.50 -42.26 16.36
C PRO A 904 39.45 -43.39 16.78
N TRP A 905 38.93 -44.63 16.88
CA TRP A 905 39.66 -45.84 17.28
C TRP A 905 40.06 -46.77 16.12
N SER A 906 39.92 -46.38 14.84
CA SER A 906 40.41 -47.18 13.72
C SER A 906 41.95 -47.19 13.63
N LYS A 907 42.55 -48.35 13.34
CA LYS A 907 44.02 -48.55 13.31
C LYS A 907 44.70 -47.85 12.12
N LYS A 908 45.95 -47.43 12.36
CA LYS A 908 46.88 -46.78 11.42
C LYS A 908 47.35 -47.71 10.29
N GLU A 909 47.44 -47.18 9.07
CA GLU A 909 48.46 -47.55 8.07
C GLU A 909 49.38 -46.34 7.85
N GLU A 910 50.62 -46.60 7.40
CA GLU A 910 51.87 -45.80 7.43
C GLU A 910 51.89 -44.39 6.79
N GLN A 911 50.78 -43.62 6.83
CA GLN A 911 50.67 -42.31 6.17
C GLN A 911 51.02 -41.09 7.04
N GLU A 912 51.39 -41.26 8.32
CA GLU A 912 51.81 -40.12 9.16
C GLU A 912 53.09 -39.44 8.61
N GLU A 913 54.03 -40.17 8.00
CA GLU A 913 55.25 -39.57 7.43
C GLU A 913 55.01 -38.78 6.14
N VAL A 914 54.01 -39.15 5.32
CA VAL A 914 53.66 -38.41 4.10
C VAL A 914 52.93 -37.12 4.45
N TRP A 915 52.07 -37.13 5.49
CA TRP A 915 51.39 -35.93 5.93
C TRP A 915 52.34 -34.93 6.57
N TYR A 916 53.26 -35.32 7.47
CA TYR A 916 54.23 -34.35 7.99
C TYR A 916 55.13 -33.75 6.90
N ALA A 917 55.48 -34.51 5.85
CA ALA A 917 56.22 -34.00 4.69
C ALA A 917 55.40 -33.08 3.78
N GLU A 918 54.13 -33.43 3.47
CA GLU A 918 53.21 -32.55 2.72
C GLU A 918 52.77 -31.33 3.54
N THR A 919 52.74 -31.43 4.87
CA THR A 919 52.43 -30.30 5.76
C THR A 919 53.64 -29.40 5.94
N GLU A 920 54.88 -29.91 5.96
CA GLU A 920 56.08 -29.07 5.85
C GLU A 920 56.17 -28.39 4.47
N GLU A 921 55.87 -29.08 3.36
CA GLU A 921 55.80 -28.45 2.02
C GLU A 921 54.62 -27.46 1.89
N ALA A 922 53.47 -27.70 2.56
CA ALA A 922 52.34 -26.78 2.58
C ALA A 922 52.56 -25.58 3.52
N ILE A 923 53.32 -25.75 4.60
CA ILE A 923 53.77 -24.66 5.49
C ILE A 923 54.90 -23.86 4.82
N GLU A 924 55.76 -24.48 3.99
CA GLU A 924 56.72 -23.75 3.15
C GLU A 924 56.05 -23.03 1.96
N MET A 925 54.91 -23.52 1.46
CA MET A 925 54.03 -22.78 0.53
C MET A 925 53.22 -21.65 1.22
N GLU A 926 53.20 -21.58 2.54
CA GLU A 926 52.51 -20.55 3.34
C GLU A 926 53.21 -19.17 3.26
N GLU A 927 54.39 -19.09 2.64
CA GLU A 927 55.12 -17.84 2.38
C GLU A 927 54.65 -17.08 1.11
N VAL A 928 53.89 -17.71 0.20
CA VAL A 928 53.41 -17.07 -1.03
C VAL A 928 51.89 -16.89 -0.98
N LEU A 929 51.44 -15.64 -0.89
CA LEU A 929 50.02 -15.33 -0.84
C LEU A 929 49.37 -15.65 -2.21
N PRO A 930 48.15 -16.23 -2.27
CA PRO A 930 47.54 -16.71 -3.52
C PRO A 930 47.48 -15.68 -4.66
N TRP A 931 47.36 -14.39 -4.32
CA TRP A 931 47.29 -13.26 -5.27
C TRP A 931 48.66 -12.70 -5.70
N GLU A 932 49.77 -13.28 -5.23
CA GLU A 932 51.11 -13.01 -5.75
C GLU A 932 51.45 -13.92 -6.95
N ALA A 933 50.71 -15.03 -7.11
CA ALA A 933 50.84 -15.97 -8.23
C ALA A 933 49.87 -15.69 -9.40
N ASP A 934 48.72 -15.04 -9.14
CA ASP A 934 47.74 -14.61 -10.16
C ASP A 934 48.20 -13.31 -10.86
N HIS A 935 47.71 -13.02 -12.08
CA HIS A 935 48.01 -11.78 -12.82
C HIS A 935 47.68 -10.54 -11.95
N PRO A 936 48.66 -9.68 -11.60
CA PRO A 936 48.50 -8.68 -10.52
C PRO A 936 47.50 -7.55 -10.80
N GLU A 937 46.99 -7.44 -12.04
CA GLU A 937 45.99 -6.46 -12.47
C GLU A 937 44.55 -6.99 -12.47
N GLU A 938 44.36 -8.32 -12.41
CA GLU A 938 43.06 -8.98 -12.46
C GLU A 938 42.59 -9.30 -11.02
N PHE A 939 41.31 -9.06 -10.69
CA PHE A 939 40.71 -9.31 -9.37
C PHE A 939 41.25 -8.47 -8.18
N THR A 940 41.52 -7.18 -8.43
CA THR A 940 42.00 -6.21 -7.41
C THR A 940 41.18 -6.14 -6.11
N GLN A 941 39.87 -6.42 -6.17
CA GLN A 941 39.00 -6.41 -4.99
C GLN A 941 39.10 -7.67 -4.12
N ALA A 942 39.18 -8.84 -4.73
CA ALA A 942 39.41 -10.08 -4.00
C ALA A 942 40.72 -9.99 -3.23
N ARG A 943 41.76 -9.44 -3.88
CA ARG A 943 43.04 -9.12 -3.26
C ARG A 943 42.90 -8.11 -2.13
N TRP A 944 42.16 -7.01 -2.32
CA TRP A 944 41.95 -6.00 -1.28
C TRP A 944 41.30 -6.60 -0.03
N VAL A 945 40.24 -7.40 -0.18
CA VAL A 945 39.55 -8.06 0.95
C VAL A 945 40.49 -9.02 1.69
N ALA A 946 41.20 -9.87 0.95
CA ALA A 946 42.09 -10.87 1.53
C ALA A 946 43.33 -10.24 2.21
N THR A 947 43.87 -9.17 1.64
CA THR A 947 45.03 -8.45 2.21
C THR A 947 44.64 -7.77 3.53
N ASN A 948 43.46 -7.15 3.62
CA ASN A 948 42.97 -6.54 4.86
C ASN A 948 42.69 -7.56 5.99
N LEU A 949 42.38 -8.82 5.64
CA LEU A 949 42.23 -9.92 6.61
C LEU A 949 43.57 -10.46 7.13
N TYR A 950 44.62 -10.39 6.29
CA TYR A 950 45.95 -10.89 6.60
C TYR A 950 46.86 -9.86 7.29
N GLU A 951 46.74 -8.57 6.92
CA GLU A 951 47.65 -7.53 7.41
C GLU A 951 47.42 -7.15 8.89
N SER A 952 48.52 -6.80 9.56
CA SER A 952 48.52 -6.38 10.98
C SER A 952 47.92 -4.98 11.20
N ARG A 953 47.70 -4.22 10.14
CA ARG A 953 47.08 -2.89 10.13
C ARG A 953 46.00 -2.86 9.05
N MET A 954 44.88 -2.21 9.34
CA MET A 954 43.75 -2.05 8.43
C MET A 954 43.31 -0.58 8.39
N SER A 955 42.70 -0.17 7.28
CA SER A 955 42.15 1.18 7.16
C SER A 955 41.02 1.41 8.19
N PRO A 956 40.82 2.65 8.69
CA PRO A 956 39.69 2.95 9.58
C PRO A 956 38.33 2.66 8.94
N ALA A 957 38.22 2.85 7.63
CA ALA A 957 37.00 2.52 6.88
C ALA A 957 36.65 1.03 6.98
N ALA A 958 37.64 0.14 6.84
CA ALA A 958 37.44 -1.30 6.96
C ALA A 958 37.08 -1.72 8.39
N LEU A 959 37.73 -1.15 9.42
CA LEU A 959 37.41 -1.46 10.82
C LEU A 959 35.97 -1.07 11.18
N VAL A 960 35.56 0.14 10.79
CA VAL A 960 34.20 0.65 11.03
C VAL A 960 33.16 -0.19 10.27
N LEU A 961 33.49 -0.64 9.05
CA LEU A 961 32.64 -1.55 8.28
C LEU A 961 32.43 -2.90 9.01
N TRP A 962 33.50 -3.51 9.54
CA TRP A 962 33.39 -4.76 10.29
C TRP A 962 32.56 -4.63 11.57
N LEU A 963 32.76 -3.55 12.33
CA LEU A 963 31.96 -3.27 13.54
C LEU A 963 30.49 -3.03 13.19
N SER A 964 30.23 -2.33 12.09
CA SER A 964 28.89 -2.08 11.57
C SER A 964 28.18 -3.38 11.18
N ILE A 965 28.82 -4.23 10.39
CA ILE A 965 28.30 -5.54 9.98
C ILE A 965 28.02 -6.42 11.22
N GLY A 966 28.97 -6.50 12.15
CA GLY A 966 28.80 -7.25 13.39
C GLY A 966 27.61 -6.76 14.22
N SER A 967 27.43 -5.45 14.32
CA SER A 967 26.28 -4.84 15.00
C SER A 967 24.95 -5.16 14.32
N LEU A 968 24.90 -5.15 12.99
CA LEU A 968 23.68 -5.50 12.24
C LEU A 968 23.32 -6.99 12.36
N LEU A 969 24.32 -7.88 12.39
CA LEU A 969 24.09 -9.32 12.62
C LEU A 969 23.53 -9.58 14.03
N ILE A 970 24.07 -8.89 15.04
CA ILE A 970 23.54 -8.95 16.41
C ILE A 970 22.12 -8.40 16.44
N TRP A 971 21.85 -7.27 15.78
CA TRP A 971 20.49 -6.74 15.67
C TRP A 971 19.53 -7.77 15.07
N GLY A 972 19.86 -8.37 13.92
CA GLY A 972 19.00 -9.35 13.26
C GLY A 972 18.69 -10.55 14.17
N LEU A 973 19.71 -11.09 14.86
CA LEU A 973 19.54 -12.17 15.83
C LEU A 973 18.57 -11.80 16.96
N PHE A 974 18.78 -10.63 17.58
CA PHE A 974 17.97 -10.18 18.71
C PHE A 974 16.56 -9.73 18.30
N ALA A 975 16.38 -9.20 17.08
CA ALA A 975 15.08 -8.88 16.52
C ALA A 975 14.23 -10.13 16.28
N ILE A 976 14.84 -11.20 15.75
CA ILE A 976 14.19 -12.51 15.59
C ILE A 976 13.82 -13.08 16.96
N LEU A 977 14.76 -13.06 17.92
CA LEU A 977 14.47 -13.52 19.28
C LEU A 977 13.33 -12.72 19.92
N HIS A 978 13.29 -11.40 19.73
CA HIS A 978 12.21 -10.56 20.22
C HIS A 978 10.86 -10.94 19.58
N GLN A 979 10.79 -11.08 18.26
CA GLN A 979 9.56 -11.48 17.57
C GLN A 979 9.05 -12.85 18.03
N LEU A 980 9.98 -13.79 18.28
CA LEU A 980 9.64 -15.13 18.72
C LEU A 980 9.21 -15.20 20.18
N THR A 981 9.70 -14.31 21.04
CA THR A 981 9.56 -14.44 22.50
C THR A 981 8.83 -13.28 23.19
N SER A 982 8.40 -12.26 22.44
CA SER A 982 7.74 -11.04 22.95
C SER A 982 6.62 -11.32 23.96
N THR A 983 5.79 -12.34 23.70
CA THR A 983 4.69 -12.78 24.57
C THR A 983 5.14 -13.35 25.93
N TYR A 984 6.37 -13.87 26.03
CA TYR A 984 6.93 -14.47 27.26
C TYR A 984 7.96 -13.57 27.94
N THR A 985 8.52 -12.60 27.22
CA THR A 985 9.57 -11.70 27.70
C THR A 985 9.06 -10.28 27.99
N GLY A 986 7.77 -10.00 27.80
CA GLY A 986 7.18 -8.67 28.04
C GLY A 986 7.38 -8.14 29.47
N ASP A 987 7.46 -9.03 30.47
CA ASP A 987 7.70 -8.69 31.87
C ASP A 987 9.20 -8.63 32.25
N TRP A 988 10.11 -8.88 31.31
CA TRP A 988 11.54 -8.85 31.60
C TRP A 988 12.03 -7.40 31.72
N ALA A 989 12.91 -7.15 32.69
CA ALA A 989 13.51 -5.81 32.88
C ALA A 989 14.36 -5.33 31.69
N LEU A 990 14.77 -6.26 30.82
CA LEU A 990 15.45 -5.98 29.56
C LEU A 990 14.98 -7.01 28.54
N THR A 991 14.27 -6.57 27.50
CA THR A 991 13.79 -7.44 26.43
C THR A 991 14.85 -7.63 25.34
N PHE A 992 14.68 -8.63 24.48
CA PHE A 992 15.56 -8.78 23.32
C PHE A 992 15.43 -7.60 22.34
N GLY A 993 14.28 -6.90 22.31
CA GLY A 993 14.09 -5.69 21.52
C GLY A 993 14.96 -4.53 22.00
N ASP A 994 15.11 -4.38 23.32
CA ASP A 994 15.95 -3.35 23.95
C ASP A 994 17.44 -3.55 23.65
N ILE A 995 17.87 -4.80 23.43
CA ILE A 995 19.23 -5.12 22.96
C ILE A 995 19.36 -4.89 21.44
N ALA A 996 18.32 -5.21 20.66
CA ALA A 996 18.34 -5.08 19.21
C ALA A 996 18.42 -3.60 18.76
N ALA A 997 17.65 -2.71 19.38
CA ALA A 997 17.53 -1.29 18.99
C ALA A 997 18.87 -0.52 18.89
N PRO A 998 19.77 -0.54 19.90
CA PRO A 998 21.06 0.14 19.79
C PRO A 998 21.98 -0.51 18.75
N MET A 999 21.90 -1.83 18.58
CA MET A 999 22.70 -2.56 17.60
C MET A 999 22.32 -2.20 16.14
N LYS A 1000 21.03 -1.94 15.88
CA LYS A 1000 20.56 -1.40 14.58
C LYS A 1000 21.21 -0.05 14.28
N SER A 1001 21.21 0.84 15.27
CA SER A 1001 21.71 2.20 15.15
C SER A 1001 23.23 2.26 14.97
N ILE A 1002 23.98 1.54 15.81
CA ILE A 1002 25.45 1.42 15.69
C ILE A 1002 25.83 0.86 14.32
N GLY A 1003 25.09 -0.16 13.85
CA GLY A 1003 25.24 -0.73 12.52
C GLY A 1003 25.05 0.31 11.41
N LYS A 1004 23.89 0.96 11.36
CA LYS A 1004 23.54 1.95 10.32
C LYS A 1004 24.55 3.10 10.23
N TRP A 1005 24.88 3.73 11.37
CA TRP A 1005 25.81 4.86 11.41
C TRP A 1005 27.26 4.46 11.11
N GLY A 1006 27.67 3.26 11.52
CA GLY A 1006 28.98 2.72 11.16
C GLY A 1006 29.14 2.55 9.64
N LEU A 1007 28.13 2.01 8.95
CA LEU A 1007 28.17 1.83 7.49
C LEU A 1007 28.32 3.17 6.75
N LEU A 1008 27.51 4.17 7.13
CA LEU A 1008 27.62 5.53 6.58
C LEU A 1008 29.02 6.12 6.81
N THR A 1009 29.53 5.97 8.03
CA THR A 1009 30.87 6.47 8.39
C THR A 1009 31.97 5.77 7.57
N SER A 1010 31.85 4.47 7.32
CA SER A 1010 32.79 3.73 6.47
C SER A 1010 32.78 4.26 5.03
N VAL A 1011 31.60 4.48 4.45
CA VAL A 1011 31.44 5.05 3.10
C VAL A 1011 32.04 6.46 3.01
N LEU A 1012 31.80 7.31 4.02
CA LEU A 1012 32.38 8.66 4.08
C LEU A 1012 33.91 8.62 4.18
N LEU A 1013 34.48 7.68 4.94
CA LEU A 1013 35.93 7.49 5.01
C LEU A 1013 36.52 6.98 3.69
N MET A 1014 35.82 6.09 2.97
CA MET A 1014 36.22 5.63 1.64
C MET A 1014 36.15 6.76 0.61
N LEU A 1015 35.09 7.57 0.63
CA LEU A 1015 34.93 8.77 -0.22
C LEU A 1015 36.00 9.82 0.08
N ALA A 1016 36.29 10.09 1.35
CA ALA A 1016 37.35 11.00 1.74
C ALA A 1016 38.72 10.53 1.22
N GLY A 1017 39.02 9.23 1.34
CA GLY A 1017 40.22 8.62 0.76
C GLY A 1017 40.26 8.76 -0.77
N TRP A 1018 39.14 8.53 -1.45
CA TRP A 1018 39.00 8.70 -2.90
C TRP A 1018 39.21 10.15 -3.36
N LEU A 1019 38.75 11.13 -2.57
CA LEU A 1019 38.97 12.57 -2.79
C LEU A 1019 40.39 13.04 -2.40
N GLY A 1020 41.28 12.13 -1.98
CA GLY A 1020 42.68 12.41 -1.71
C GLY A 1020 43.01 12.77 -0.25
N ALA A 1021 42.09 12.58 0.70
CA ALA A 1021 42.38 12.77 2.12
C ALA A 1021 43.30 11.65 2.65
N SER A 1022 44.40 12.01 3.34
CA SER A 1022 45.32 11.04 3.94
C SER A 1022 44.83 10.57 5.30
N ILE A 1023 44.32 9.34 5.40
CA ILE A 1023 43.80 8.74 6.63
C ILE A 1023 44.77 7.64 7.12
N PRO A 1024 45.29 7.69 8.37
CA PRO A 1024 46.26 6.71 8.86
C PRO A 1024 45.63 5.36 9.24
N ASP A 1025 46.34 4.25 8.96
CA ASP A 1025 45.89 2.89 9.28
C ASP A 1025 45.93 2.56 10.77
N ILE A 1026 44.95 1.74 11.21
CA ILE A 1026 44.74 1.31 12.59
C ILE A 1026 45.18 -0.16 12.75
N ARG A 1027 45.60 -0.56 13.95
CA ARG A 1027 45.97 -1.95 14.24
C ARG A 1027 44.78 -2.89 14.04
N ASN A 1028 44.98 -3.97 13.29
CA ASN A 1028 43.97 -5.01 13.07
C ASN A 1028 43.68 -5.74 14.40
N PRO A 1029 42.41 -5.77 14.88
CA PRO A 1029 42.03 -6.48 16.10
C PRO A 1029 41.85 -8.00 15.90
N MET A 1030 41.76 -8.48 14.66
CA MET A 1030 41.60 -9.90 14.33
C MET A 1030 42.97 -10.60 14.17
N PRO A 1031 43.11 -11.87 14.60
CA PRO A 1031 44.32 -12.63 14.36
C PRO A 1031 44.48 -12.91 12.85
N ALA A 1032 45.66 -12.63 12.31
CA ALA A 1032 45.97 -12.93 10.92
C ALA A 1032 45.83 -14.45 10.67
N SER A 1033 45.02 -14.81 9.68
CA SER A 1033 44.78 -16.20 9.30
C SER A 1033 44.91 -16.32 7.79
N ALA A 1034 45.91 -17.08 7.34
CA ALA A 1034 46.13 -17.37 5.92
C ALA A 1034 44.94 -18.10 5.31
N LEU A 1035 44.38 -19.08 6.04
CA LEU A 1035 43.20 -19.83 5.61
C LEU A 1035 41.96 -18.94 5.45
N ALA A 1036 41.67 -18.05 6.41
CA ALA A 1036 40.52 -17.15 6.30
C ALA A 1036 40.68 -16.15 5.14
N SER A 1037 41.90 -15.68 4.91
CA SER A 1037 42.23 -14.74 3.83
C SER A 1037 42.12 -15.43 2.45
N GLN A 1038 42.58 -16.68 2.33
CA GLN A 1038 42.45 -17.48 1.12
C GLN A 1038 40.98 -17.81 0.80
N THR A 1039 40.18 -18.18 1.80
CA THR A 1039 38.74 -18.43 1.63
C THR A 1039 38.02 -17.15 1.17
N ALA A 1040 38.30 -16.00 1.80
CA ALA A 1040 37.73 -14.73 1.40
C ALA A 1040 38.13 -14.33 -0.04
N TYR A 1041 39.40 -14.53 -0.41
CA TYR A 1041 39.89 -14.31 -1.77
C TYR A 1041 39.10 -15.14 -2.79
N ASN A 1042 38.98 -16.45 -2.56
CA ASN A 1042 38.30 -17.36 -3.47
C ASN A 1042 36.79 -17.06 -3.59
N ILE A 1043 36.12 -16.66 -2.50
CA ILE A 1043 34.70 -16.30 -2.52
C ILE A 1043 34.49 -15.03 -3.37
N VAL A 1044 35.26 -13.97 -3.11
CA VAL A 1044 35.12 -12.71 -3.86
C VAL A 1044 35.49 -12.91 -5.33
N LYS A 1045 36.52 -13.72 -5.61
CA LYS A 1045 36.87 -14.13 -6.97
C LYS A 1045 35.72 -14.89 -7.64
N GLY A 1046 35.06 -15.81 -6.94
CA GLY A 1046 33.91 -16.57 -7.45
C GLY A 1046 32.73 -15.69 -7.87
N PHE A 1047 32.45 -14.60 -7.15
CA PHE A 1047 31.37 -13.65 -7.46
C PHE A 1047 31.75 -12.53 -8.44
N SER A 1048 32.99 -12.51 -8.92
CA SER A 1048 33.48 -11.42 -9.77
C SER A 1048 33.04 -11.50 -11.23
N THR A 1049 32.55 -12.66 -11.69
CA THR A 1049 32.03 -12.84 -13.05
C THR A 1049 30.63 -12.24 -13.19
N ARG A 1050 30.26 -11.83 -14.41
CA ARG A 1050 28.98 -11.15 -14.65
C ARG A 1050 27.79 -12.08 -14.36
N SER A 1051 27.86 -13.32 -14.80
CA SER A 1051 26.75 -14.27 -14.67
C SER A 1051 26.55 -14.73 -13.24
N SER A 1052 27.62 -15.01 -12.49
CA SER A 1052 27.54 -15.34 -11.05
C SER A 1052 26.95 -14.18 -10.25
N PHE A 1053 27.23 -12.95 -10.68
CA PHE A 1053 26.67 -11.76 -10.08
C PHE A 1053 25.19 -11.52 -10.41
N ILE A 1054 24.74 -11.73 -11.64
CA ILE A 1054 23.32 -11.54 -11.99
C ILE A 1054 22.46 -12.64 -11.38
N LEU A 1055 22.99 -13.87 -11.32
CA LEU A 1055 22.32 -15.03 -10.74
C LEU A 1055 21.82 -14.79 -9.31
N ILE A 1056 22.54 -14.00 -8.55
CA ILE A 1056 22.26 -13.64 -7.18
C ILE A 1056 20.88 -12.90 -7.06
N PHE A 1057 20.56 -12.02 -8.03
CA PHE A 1057 19.33 -11.24 -8.09
C PHE A 1057 18.20 -12.12 -8.61
N LEU A 1058 18.53 -13.02 -9.54
CA LEU A 1058 17.62 -14.07 -9.97
C LEU A 1058 17.18 -14.91 -8.76
N CYS A 1059 18.12 -15.37 -7.94
CA CYS A 1059 17.81 -16.12 -6.73
C CYS A 1059 16.90 -15.33 -5.78
N LEU A 1060 17.20 -14.05 -5.55
CA LEU A 1060 16.44 -13.17 -4.65
C LEU A 1060 15.01 -12.86 -5.13
N LEU A 1061 14.74 -12.91 -6.43
CA LEU A 1061 13.44 -12.53 -7.00
C LEU A 1061 12.58 -13.74 -7.43
N SER A 1062 13.20 -14.88 -7.71
CA SER A 1062 12.54 -16.05 -8.31
C SER A 1062 11.48 -16.74 -7.44
N GLU A 1063 11.52 -16.62 -6.11
CA GLU A 1063 10.52 -17.19 -5.19
C GLU A 1063 9.46 -16.19 -4.74
N LEU A 1064 9.47 -14.96 -5.26
CA LEU A 1064 8.51 -13.94 -4.83
C LEU A 1064 7.06 -14.38 -5.05
N TYR A 1065 6.76 -15.26 -6.02
CA TYR A 1065 5.41 -15.77 -6.25
C TYR A 1065 4.87 -16.69 -5.13
N LEU A 1066 5.72 -17.19 -4.23
CA LEU A 1066 5.32 -18.08 -3.14
C LEU A 1066 4.38 -17.42 -2.13
N PHE A 1067 4.23 -16.09 -2.16
CA PHE A 1067 3.20 -15.40 -1.36
C PHE A 1067 1.79 -15.89 -1.66
N THR A 1068 1.58 -16.50 -2.84
CA THR A 1068 0.30 -17.10 -3.25
C THR A 1068 0.05 -18.46 -2.62
N ASP A 1069 1.05 -19.16 -2.09
CA ASP A 1069 0.86 -20.53 -1.55
C ASP A 1069 -0.13 -20.59 -0.37
N PRO A 1070 -0.09 -19.69 0.65
CA PRO A 1070 -1.10 -19.66 1.70
C PRO A 1070 -2.51 -19.39 1.16
N ILE A 1071 -2.63 -18.54 0.12
CA ILE A 1071 -3.89 -18.23 -0.56
C ILE A 1071 -4.44 -19.49 -1.24
N VAL A 1072 -3.60 -20.25 -1.94
CA VAL A 1072 -3.98 -21.50 -2.61
C VAL A 1072 -4.47 -22.55 -1.61
N VAL A 1073 -3.84 -22.66 -0.42
CA VAL A 1073 -4.29 -23.55 0.65
C VAL A 1073 -5.70 -23.18 1.10
N ASP A 1074 -5.94 -21.89 1.32
CA ASP A 1074 -7.23 -21.34 1.75
C ASP A 1074 -8.33 -21.58 0.71
N ILE A 1075 -8.04 -21.31 -0.57
CA ILE A 1075 -8.95 -21.62 -1.70
C ILE A 1075 -9.37 -23.09 -1.68
N PHE A 1076 -8.46 -24.04 -1.49
CA PHE A 1076 -8.85 -25.44 -1.55
C PHE A 1076 -9.61 -25.91 -0.30
N ILE A 1077 -9.28 -25.40 0.88
CA ILE A 1077 -9.90 -25.85 2.13
C ILE A 1077 -11.23 -25.13 2.38
N ASN A 1078 -11.23 -23.79 2.31
CA ASN A 1078 -12.37 -22.97 2.70
C ASN A 1078 -13.30 -22.68 1.51
N GLU A 1079 -12.79 -22.29 0.34
CA GLU A 1079 -13.64 -21.99 -0.84
C GLU A 1079 -14.14 -23.25 -1.55
N ALA A 1080 -13.24 -24.19 -1.85
CA ALA A 1080 -13.58 -25.44 -2.54
C ALA A 1080 -14.09 -26.55 -1.60
N GLY A 1081 -14.07 -26.31 -0.28
CA GLY A 1081 -14.59 -27.23 0.74
C GLY A 1081 -13.84 -28.56 0.86
N TRP A 1082 -12.54 -28.63 0.56
CA TRP A 1082 -11.78 -29.87 0.71
C TRP A 1082 -11.50 -30.18 2.18
N SER A 1083 -11.78 -31.41 2.60
CA SER A 1083 -11.42 -31.86 3.94
C SER A 1083 -9.90 -31.92 4.13
N GLN A 1084 -9.43 -31.72 5.36
CA GLN A 1084 -8.00 -31.81 5.71
C GLN A 1084 -7.34 -33.11 5.22
N THR A 1085 -8.01 -34.24 5.42
CA THR A 1085 -7.50 -35.56 4.97
C THR A 1085 -7.37 -35.62 3.45
N LYS A 1086 -8.33 -35.05 2.72
CA LYS A 1086 -8.32 -35.00 1.25
C LYS A 1086 -7.18 -34.10 0.76
N TYR A 1087 -7.04 -32.91 1.34
CA TYR A 1087 -5.95 -31.98 1.02
C TYR A 1087 -4.57 -32.62 1.26
N ASN A 1088 -4.35 -33.21 2.45
CA ASN A 1088 -3.09 -33.87 2.80
C ASN A 1088 -2.77 -35.06 1.88
N ALA A 1089 -3.77 -35.86 1.48
CA ALA A 1089 -3.54 -36.98 0.57
C ALA A 1089 -3.20 -36.52 -0.86
N ILE A 1090 -3.89 -35.49 -1.35
CA ILE A 1090 -3.72 -34.98 -2.72
C ILE A 1090 -2.48 -34.10 -2.80
N VAL A 1091 -2.45 -32.98 -2.09
CA VAL A 1091 -1.38 -31.99 -2.18
C VAL A 1091 -0.12 -32.52 -1.52
N GLY A 1092 -0.26 -33.10 -0.32
CA GLY A 1092 0.83 -33.71 0.44
C GLY A 1092 1.38 -35.03 -0.12
N GLY A 1093 0.67 -35.66 -1.07
CA GLY A 1093 1.02 -36.97 -1.60
C GLY A 1093 1.11 -36.99 -3.12
N VAL A 1094 -0.04 -36.99 -3.79
CA VAL A 1094 -0.13 -37.12 -5.25
C VAL A 1094 0.61 -35.99 -5.97
N VAL A 1095 0.32 -34.73 -5.63
CA VAL A 1095 0.90 -33.55 -6.30
C VAL A 1095 2.42 -33.52 -6.13
N ILE A 1096 2.93 -33.78 -4.91
CA ILE A 1096 4.37 -33.85 -4.67
C ILE A 1096 5.02 -35.01 -5.43
N ALA A 1097 4.33 -36.14 -5.63
CA ALA A 1097 4.84 -37.24 -6.45
C ALA A 1097 4.99 -36.84 -7.93
N PHE A 1098 4.07 -36.04 -8.46
CA PHE A 1098 4.19 -35.44 -9.79
C PHE A 1098 5.31 -34.40 -9.85
N MET A 1099 5.51 -33.60 -8.81
CA MET A 1099 6.65 -32.69 -8.70
C MET A 1099 7.98 -33.45 -8.71
N MET A 1100 8.06 -34.54 -7.95
CA MET A 1100 9.21 -35.44 -7.91
C MET A 1100 9.53 -36.01 -9.30
N PHE A 1101 8.50 -36.42 -10.05
CA PHE A 1101 8.67 -36.84 -11.44
C PHE A 1101 9.21 -35.69 -12.33
N GLY A 1102 8.66 -34.48 -12.19
CA GLY A 1102 9.13 -33.28 -12.88
C GLY A 1102 10.60 -32.96 -12.61
N GLN A 1103 11.07 -33.08 -11.36
CA GLN A 1103 12.46 -32.82 -11.00
C GLN A 1103 13.44 -33.84 -11.61
N ILE A 1104 13.06 -35.12 -11.66
CA ILE A 1104 13.87 -36.16 -12.31
C ILE A 1104 13.98 -35.89 -13.81
N VAL A 1105 12.83 -35.65 -14.46
CA VAL A 1105 12.78 -35.38 -15.90
C VAL A 1105 13.49 -34.07 -16.23
N GLY A 1106 13.33 -33.04 -15.41
CA GLY A 1106 13.97 -31.74 -15.59
C GLY A 1106 15.49 -31.82 -15.54
N GLY A 1107 16.07 -32.55 -14.59
CA GLY A 1107 17.52 -32.77 -14.54
C GLY A 1107 18.05 -33.43 -15.81
N MET A 1108 17.35 -34.47 -16.30
CA MET A 1108 17.71 -35.16 -17.55
C MET A 1108 17.58 -34.27 -18.79
N LEU A 1109 16.54 -33.42 -18.84
CA LEU A 1109 16.33 -32.48 -19.94
C LEU A 1109 17.39 -31.38 -19.92
N GLY A 1110 17.74 -30.85 -18.74
CA GLY A 1110 18.77 -29.83 -18.56
C GLY A 1110 20.15 -30.31 -19.01
N ASP A 1111 20.56 -31.52 -18.63
CA ASP A 1111 21.82 -32.12 -19.11
C ASP A 1111 21.84 -32.31 -20.63
N ARG A 1112 20.68 -32.59 -21.24
CA ARG A 1112 20.58 -32.90 -22.67
C ARG A 1112 20.48 -31.66 -23.55
N PHE A 1113 19.64 -30.70 -23.18
CA PHE A 1113 19.25 -29.57 -24.01
C PHE A 1113 19.80 -28.23 -23.53
N GLY A 1114 20.47 -28.20 -22.38
CA GLY A 1114 20.97 -27.00 -21.74
C GLY A 1114 20.09 -26.59 -20.56
N VAL A 1115 20.71 -26.39 -19.39
CA VAL A 1115 20.00 -26.06 -18.14
C VAL A 1115 19.37 -24.66 -18.18
N ARG A 1116 20.00 -23.70 -18.85
CA ARG A 1116 19.51 -22.32 -19.00
C ARG A 1116 18.28 -22.28 -19.90
N GLU A 1117 18.33 -22.96 -21.04
CA GLU A 1117 17.26 -23.01 -22.04
C GLU A 1117 16.00 -23.71 -21.49
N VAL A 1118 16.17 -24.89 -20.88
CA VAL A 1118 15.05 -25.64 -20.28
C VAL A 1118 14.43 -24.86 -19.12
N SER A 1119 15.25 -24.13 -18.35
CA SER A 1119 14.76 -23.28 -17.26
C SER A 1119 13.89 -22.11 -17.77
N MET A 1120 14.32 -21.39 -18.82
CA MET A 1120 13.55 -20.27 -19.39
C MET A 1120 12.17 -20.72 -19.89
N ILE A 1121 12.10 -21.87 -20.57
CA ILE A 1121 10.82 -22.47 -20.98
C ILE A 1121 10.00 -22.87 -19.74
N GLY A 1122 10.64 -23.52 -18.76
CA GLY A 1122 10.00 -23.98 -17.53
C GLY A 1122 9.33 -22.86 -16.74
N PHE A 1123 10.04 -21.75 -16.51
CA PHE A 1123 9.49 -20.59 -15.78
C PHE A 1123 8.39 -19.86 -16.57
N SER A 1124 8.49 -19.81 -17.91
CA SER A 1124 7.40 -19.27 -18.75
C SER A 1124 6.12 -20.11 -18.63
N LEU A 1125 6.26 -21.44 -18.64
CA LEU A 1125 5.12 -22.35 -18.43
C LEU A 1125 4.60 -22.30 -16.99
N LEU A 1126 5.47 -22.09 -16.00
CA LEU A 1126 5.08 -21.95 -14.59
C LEU A 1126 4.28 -20.66 -14.37
N ALA A 1127 4.70 -19.55 -14.99
CA ALA A 1127 3.97 -18.28 -14.99
C ALA A 1127 2.56 -18.45 -15.55
N LEU A 1128 2.45 -19.06 -16.73
CA LEU A 1128 1.17 -19.36 -17.36
C LEU A 1128 0.32 -20.30 -16.50
N SER A 1129 0.93 -21.33 -15.90
CA SER A 1129 0.23 -22.23 -15.01
C SER A 1129 -0.33 -21.50 -13.79
N ASN A 1130 0.45 -20.61 -13.15
CA ASN A 1130 -0.03 -19.85 -11.99
C ASN A 1130 -1.21 -18.93 -12.36
N ALA A 1131 -1.14 -18.24 -13.50
CA ALA A 1131 -2.26 -17.44 -14.02
C ALA A 1131 -3.48 -18.29 -14.38
N THR A 1132 -3.27 -19.54 -14.81
CA THR A 1132 -4.36 -20.48 -15.13
C THR A 1132 -5.23 -20.79 -13.90
N LEU A 1133 -4.69 -20.75 -12.67
CA LEU A 1133 -5.53 -20.94 -11.47
C LEU A 1133 -6.54 -19.79 -11.30
N ALA A 1134 -6.12 -18.57 -11.61
CA ALA A 1134 -6.99 -17.39 -11.59
C ALA A 1134 -8.10 -17.51 -12.63
N LEU A 1135 -7.76 -17.90 -13.87
CA LEU A 1135 -8.72 -18.19 -14.95
C LEU A 1135 -9.67 -19.37 -14.68
N MET A 1136 -9.43 -20.14 -13.63
CA MET A 1136 -10.23 -21.29 -13.25
C MET A 1136 -11.04 -21.04 -11.96
N SER A 1137 -11.20 -19.78 -11.56
CA SER A 1137 -11.99 -19.29 -10.42
C SER A 1137 -13.36 -20.00 -10.31
N ASP A 1138 -14.14 -19.99 -11.39
CA ASP A 1138 -15.46 -20.62 -11.51
C ASP A 1138 -15.45 -22.15 -11.28
N TYR A 1139 -14.28 -22.77 -11.41
CA TYR A 1139 -14.11 -24.22 -11.35
C TYR A 1139 -13.33 -24.71 -10.13
N TRP A 1140 -13.01 -23.85 -9.15
CA TRP A 1140 -12.28 -24.27 -7.95
C TRP A 1140 -12.98 -25.38 -7.17
N THR A 1141 -14.32 -25.40 -7.18
CA THR A 1141 -15.13 -26.45 -6.54
C THR A 1141 -15.01 -27.81 -7.27
N ASN A 1142 -14.61 -27.83 -8.54
CA ASN A 1142 -14.44 -29.05 -9.32
C ASN A 1142 -13.12 -29.78 -8.96
N THR A 1143 -13.25 -30.70 -8.01
CA THR A 1143 -12.11 -31.46 -7.46
C THR A 1143 -11.27 -32.15 -8.53
N ASN A 1144 -11.87 -32.86 -9.50
CA ASN A 1144 -11.09 -33.66 -10.47
C ASN A 1144 -10.27 -32.77 -11.39
N LEU A 1145 -10.86 -31.64 -11.79
CA LEU A 1145 -10.19 -30.66 -12.63
C LEU A 1145 -9.03 -30.01 -11.86
N MET A 1146 -9.26 -29.58 -10.63
CA MET A 1146 -8.24 -28.97 -9.77
C MET A 1146 -7.09 -29.92 -9.43
N VAL A 1147 -7.37 -31.19 -9.14
CA VAL A 1147 -6.34 -32.22 -8.94
C VAL A 1147 -5.48 -32.38 -10.19
N THR A 1148 -6.11 -32.45 -11.36
CA THR A 1148 -5.40 -32.58 -12.63
C THR A 1148 -4.51 -31.36 -12.89
N TYR A 1149 -5.05 -30.16 -12.69
CA TYR A 1149 -4.31 -28.91 -12.78
C TYR A 1149 -3.09 -28.89 -11.85
N LEU A 1150 -3.27 -29.20 -10.56
CA LEU A 1150 -2.19 -29.22 -9.57
C LEU A 1150 -1.09 -30.21 -9.94
N CYS A 1151 -1.43 -31.39 -10.45
CA CYS A 1151 -0.46 -32.38 -10.91
C CYS A 1151 0.34 -31.88 -12.13
N VAL A 1152 -0.31 -31.24 -13.10
CA VAL A 1152 0.35 -30.66 -14.28
C VAL A 1152 1.29 -29.53 -13.86
N ARG A 1153 0.79 -28.59 -13.05
CA ARG A 1153 1.59 -27.49 -12.47
C ARG A 1153 2.80 -28.03 -11.72
N ALA A 1154 2.63 -29.07 -10.92
CA ALA A 1154 3.71 -29.67 -10.14
C ALA A 1154 4.85 -30.22 -11.01
N VAL A 1155 4.54 -30.85 -12.15
CA VAL A 1155 5.56 -31.31 -13.10
C VAL A 1155 6.32 -30.12 -13.69
N ILE A 1156 5.60 -29.10 -14.16
CA ILE A 1156 6.19 -27.88 -14.73
C ILE A 1156 7.11 -27.20 -13.71
N ASN A 1157 6.61 -27.02 -12.49
CA ASN A 1157 7.35 -26.45 -11.37
C ASN A 1157 8.63 -27.25 -11.07
N GLY A 1158 8.52 -28.58 -11.02
CA GLY A 1158 9.66 -29.48 -10.79
C GLY A 1158 10.75 -29.35 -11.86
N VAL A 1159 10.37 -29.25 -13.14
CA VAL A 1159 11.30 -29.07 -14.26
C VAL A 1159 11.99 -27.71 -14.22
N ALA A 1160 11.22 -26.64 -14.01
CA ALA A 1160 11.72 -25.27 -13.99
C ALA A 1160 12.77 -25.07 -12.89
N TRP A 1161 12.42 -25.47 -11.67
CA TRP A 1161 13.27 -25.29 -10.48
C TRP A 1161 14.57 -26.06 -10.54
N ILE A 1162 14.54 -27.33 -10.92
CA ILE A 1162 15.77 -28.13 -10.91
C ILE A 1162 16.80 -27.60 -11.91
N CYS A 1163 16.35 -27.03 -13.02
CA CYS A 1163 17.23 -26.45 -14.02
C CYS A 1163 17.87 -25.14 -13.55
N VAL A 1164 17.13 -24.28 -12.83
CA VAL A 1164 17.70 -23.07 -12.22
C VAL A 1164 18.75 -23.41 -11.17
N ILE A 1165 18.47 -24.40 -10.31
CA ILE A 1165 19.44 -24.85 -9.31
C ILE A 1165 20.70 -25.38 -10.01
N ALA A 1166 20.55 -26.11 -11.11
CA ALA A 1166 21.69 -26.57 -11.91
C ALA A 1166 22.49 -25.43 -12.55
N VAL A 1167 21.85 -24.34 -13.01
CA VAL A 1167 22.55 -23.11 -13.44
C VAL A 1167 23.38 -22.54 -12.30
N ALA A 1168 22.82 -22.48 -11.09
CA ALA A 1168 23.55 -21.98 -9.92
C ALA A 1168 24.78 -22.83 -9.58
N MET A 1169 24.68 -24.16 -9.70
CA MET A 1169 25.82 -25.06 -9.50
C MET A 1169 26.93 -24.84 -10.54
N ARG A 1170 26.57 -24.66 -11.83
CA ARG A 1170 27.56 -24.40 -12.90
C ARG A 1170 28.28 -23.07 -12.74
N LEU A 1171 27.59 -22.06 -12.21
CA LEU A 1171 28.14 -20.72 -11.94
C LEU A 1171 28.85 -20.61 -10.58
N THR A 1172 29.23 -21.75 -10.00
CA THR A 1172 29.95 -21.82 -8.75
C THR A 1172 31.40 -22.21 -9.00
N PHE A 1173 32.32 -21.39 -8.51
CA PHE A 1173 33.76 -21.63 -8.60
C PHE A 1173 34.18 -22.76 -7.64
N SER A 1174 34.90 -23.78 -8.13
CA SER A 1174 35.20 -24.99 -7.34
C SER A 1174 35.97 -24.72 -6.04
N LYS A 1175 36.89 -23.74 -6.05
CA LYS A 1175 37.69 -23.38 -4.85
C LYS A 1175 36.88 -22.63 -3.78
N ALA A 1176 35.70 -22.13 -4.11
CA ALA A 1176 34.74 -21.51 -3.19
C ALA A 1176 33.38 -22.19 -3.24
N GLY A 1177 33.33 -23.45 -3.71
CA GLY A 1177 32.14 -24.15 -4.12
C GLY A 1177 31.04 -24.17 -3.06
N GLY A 1178 31.40 -24.65 -1.88
CA GLY A 1178 30.50 -24.74 -0.73
C GLY A 1178 29.93 -23.39 -0.32
N SER A 1179 30.76 -22.35 -0.23
CA SER A 1179 30.33 -21.02 0.21
C SER A 1179 29.51 -20.25 -0.85
N GLN A 1180 29.92 -20.29 -2.12
CA GLN A 1180 29.26 -19.55 -3.19
C GLN A 1180 27.90 -20.17 -3.57
N PHE A 1181 27.82 -21.50 -3.72
CA PHE A 1181 26.57 -22.17 -4.04
C PHE A 1181 25.53 -21.99 -2.92
N THR A 1182 26.00 -22.10 -1.68
CA THR A 1182 25.16 -21.91 -0.50
C THR A 1182 24.59 -20.49 -0.42
N ALA A 1183 25.35 -19.47 -0.82
CA ALA A 1183 24.85 -18.11 -0.88
C ALA A 1183 23.69 -17.95 -1.89
N TYR A 1184 23.76 -18.59 -3.08
CA TYR A 1184 22.63 -18.61 -4.00
C TYR A 1184 21.40 -19.28 -3.39
N MET A 1185 21.57 -20.44 -2.74
CA MET A 1185 20.49 -21.13 -2.05
C MET A 1185 19.90 -20.29 -0.91
N SER A 1186 20.73 -19.56 -0.17
CA SER A 1186 20.29 -18.58 0.83
C SER A 1186 19.40 -17.49 0.22
N MET A 1187 19.74 -16.97 -0.96
CA MET A 1187 18.95 -15.93 -1.62
C MET A 1187 17.58 -16.44 -2.11
N PHE A 1188 17.49 -17.68 -2.60
CA PHE A 1188 16.19 -18.30 -2.87
C PHE A 1188 15.33 -18.36 -1.60
N ASN A 1189 15.89 -18.84 -0.49
CA ASN A 1189 15.15 -18.94 0.76
C ASN A 1189 14.75 -17.56 1.33
N LEU A 1190 15.59 -16.54 1.17
CA LEU A 1190 15.26 -15.16 1.56
C LEU A 1190 14.09 -14.63 0.72
N SER A 1191 14.08 -14.92 -0.58
CA SER A 1191 12.98 -14.60 -1.49
C SER A 1191 11.66 -15.21 -1.01
N ALA A 1192 11.68 -16.49 -0.63
CA ALA A 1192 10.53 -17.21 -0.06
C ALA A 1192 9.99 -16.53 1.22
N VAL A 1193 10.89 -16.23 2.16
CA VAL A 1193 10.53 -15.63 3.45
C VAL A 1193 9.92 -14.26 3.24
N MET A 1194 10.50 -13.43 2.38
CA MET A 1194 9.93 -12.13 2.02
C MET A 1194 8.56 -12.28 1.35
N ALA A 1195 8.40 -13.24 0.44
CA ALA A 1195 7.13 -13.54 -0.20
C ALA A 1195 6.04 -13.87 0.84
N TYR A 1196 6.31 -14.78 1.78
CA TYR A 1196 5.35 -15.13 2.83
C TYR A 1196 5.01 -13.96 3.75
N LEU A 1197 5.98 -13.10 4.08
CA LEU A 1197 5.72 -11.88 4.87
C LEU A 1197 4.84 -10.88 4.12
N PHE A 1198 4.90 -10.85 2.78
CA PHE A 1198 4.05 -9.99 1.96
C PHE A 1198 2.63 -10.52 1.76
N THR A 1199 2.36 -11.82 2.01
CA THR A 1199 1.03 -12.41 1.79
C THR A 1199 -0.09 -11.62 2.47
N GLY A 1200 0.07 -11.27 3.76
CA GLY A 1200 -0.96 -10.54 4.50
C GLY A 1200 -1.27 -9.16 3.93
N THR A 1201 -0.24 -8.38 3.58
CA THR A 1201 -0.40 -7.07 2.93
C THR A 1201 -1.04 -7.18 1.55
N MET A 1202 -0.72 -8.23 0.78
CA MET A 1202 -1.30 -8.45 -0.54
C MET A 1202 -2.79 -8.79 -0.45
N THR A 1203 -3.18 -9.68 0.47
CA THR A 1203 -4.60 -10.07 0.66
C THR A 1203 -5.45 -8.96 1.29
N GLN A 1204 -4.85 -7.99 1.97
CA GLN A 1204 -5.54 -6.79 2.46
C GLN A 1204 -5.80 -5.76 1.36
N ARG A 1205 -5.01 -5.77 0.28
CA ARG A 1205 -5.05 -4.77 -0.79
C ARG A 1205 -5.71 -5.27 -2.08
N PHE A 1206 -5.65 -6.57 -2.32
CA PHE A 1206 -6.10 -7.19 -3.56
C PHE A 1206 -6.90 -8.45 -3.26
N ASP A 1207 -7.88 -8.74 -4.11
CA ASP A 1207 -8.61 -10.00 -4.08
C ASP A 1207 -7.71 -11.19 -4.49
N TYR A 1208 -8.19 -12.41 -4.24
CA TYR A 1208 -7.41 -13.61 -4.51
C TYR A 1208 -7.06 -13.79 -6.00
N ILE A 1209 -7.94 -13.41 -6.92
CA ILE A 1209 -7.70 -13.57 -8.36
C ILE A 1209 -6.59 -12.61 -8.80
N THR A 1210 -6.64 -11.34 -8.38
CA THR A 1210 -5.57 -10.37 -8.65
C THR A 1210 -4.24 -10.77 -8.01
N CYS A 1211 -4.26 -11.26 -6.77
CA CYS A 1211 -3.06 -11.80 -6.12
C CYS A 1211 -2.41 -12.94 -6.92
N LEU A 1212 -3.22 -13.86 -7.47
CA LEU A 1212 -2.73 -14.95 -8.30
C LEU A 1212 -2.09 -14.45 -9.61
N TYR A 1213 -2.66 -13.44 -10.26
CA TYR A 1213 -2.06 -12.82 -11.44
C TYR A 1213 -0.77 -12.07 -11.13
N ILE A 1214 -0.70 -11.32 -10.02
CA ILE A 1214 0.54 -10.68 -9.55
C ILE A 1214 1.61 -11.74 -9.31
N GLY A 1215 1.28 -12.82 -8.59
CA GLY A 1215 2.19 -13.94 -8.36
C GLY A 1215 2.68 -14.56 -9.67
N ALA A 1216 1.79 -14.74 -10.66
CA ALA A 1216 2.16 -15.21 -11.99
C ALA A 1216 3.11 -14.24 -12.71
N ALA A 1217 2.89 -12.93 -12.63
CA ALA A 1217 3.75 -11.92 -13.24
C ALA A 1217 5.15 -11.92 -12.61
N LEU A 1218 5.25 -12.03 -11.28
CA LEU A 1218 6.53 -12.07 -10.55
C LEU A 1218 7.41 -13.26 -10.97
N THR A 1219 6.81 -14.39 -11.39
CA THR A 1219 7.61 -15.53 -11.88
C THR A 1219 8.38 -15.24 -13.18
N LEU A 1220 7.97 -14.22 -13.95
CA LEU A 1220 8.60 -13.88 -15.23
C LEU A 1220 9.96 -13.17 -15.06
N PHE A 1221 10.25 -12.60 -13.89
CA PHE A 1221 11.56 -12.01 -13.60
C PHE A 1221 12.70 -13.01 -13.83
N THR A 1222 12.48 -14.27 -13.47
CA THR A 1222 13.47 -15.34 -13.68
C THR A 1222 13.81 -15.51 -15.16
N VAL A 1223 12.81 -15.45 -16.05
CA VAL A 1223 13.02 -15.59 -17.50
C VAL A 1223 13.87 -14.44 -18.05
N VAL A 1224 13.58 -13.21 -17.62
CA VAL A 1224 14.32 -12.01 -18.04
C VAL A 1224 15.76 -12.05 -17.56
N LEU A 1225 16.00 -12.43 -16.30
CA LEU A 1225 17.36 -12.46 -15.73
C LEU A 1225 18.21 -13.58 -16.31
N LEU A 1226 17.63 -14.75 -16.62
CA LEU A 1226 18.33 -15.85 -17.29
C LEU A 1226 18.86 -15.49 -18.67
N TRP A 1227 18.33 -14.45 -19.32
CA TRP A 1227 18.87 -13.98 -20.58
C TRP A 1227 20.30 -13.42 -20.43
N PHE A 1228 20.59 -12.77 -19.31
CA PHE A 1228 21.89 -12.14 -19.06
C PHE A 1228 22.92 -13.09 -18.41
N ILE A 1229 22.57 -14.36 -18.26
CA ILE A 1229 23.37 -15.36 -17.56
C ILE A 1229 23.94 -16.36 -18.58
N ASP A 1230 25.26 -16.43 -18.67
CA ASP A 1230 26.01 -17.48 -19.36
C ASP A 1230 26.41 -18.56 -18.34
N PRO A 1231 25.81 -19.77 -18.37
CA PRO A 1231 26.06 -20.82 -17.38
C PRO A 1231 27.50 -21.35 -17.41
N ASP A 1232 28.26 -21.10 -18.48
CA ASP A 1232 29.61 -21.65 -18.64
C ASP A 1232 30.71 -20.58 -18.43
N GLU A 1233 30.36 -19.33 -18.05
CA GLU A 1233 31.31 -18.22 -17.86
C GLU A 1233 32.35 -18.51 -16.78
N VAL A 1234 31.95 -19.10 -15.65
CA VAL A 1234 32.87 -19.43 -14.53
C VAL A 1234 33.89 -20.48 -14.94
N ASP A 1235 33.45 -21.52 -15.67
CA ASP A 1235 34.33 -22.58 -16.14
C ASP A 1235 35.35 -22.05 -17.17
N ARG A 1236 34.96 -21.04 -17.96
CA ARG A 1236 35.82 -20.36 -18.94
C ARG A 1236 36.81 -19.38 -18.29
N VAL A 1237 36.34 -18.51 -17.38
CA VAL A 1237 37.13 -17.39 -16.83
C VAL A 1237 37.95 -17.79 -15.59
N LEU A 1238 37.41 -18.65 -14.72
CA LEU A 1238 38.03 -18.95 -13.41
C LEU A 1238 38.65 -20.35 -13.32
N GLU A 1239 38.13 -21.32 -14.06
CA GLU A 1239 38.60 -22.72 -14.00
C GLU A 1239 39.54 -23.11 -15.15
N GLY A 1240 39.53 -22.37 -16.27
CA GLY A 1240 40.40 -22.63 -17.42
C GLY A 1240 40.14 -23.97 -18.11
N ARG A 1241 38.92 -24.51 -18.02
CA ARG A 1241 38.57 -25.85 -18.54
C ARG A 1241 38.34 -25.88 -20.05
N PHE A 1242 38.06 -24.73 -20.65
CA PHE A 1242 38.03 -24.54 -22.09
C PHE A 1242 39.35 -23.89 -22.49
N GLY A 1243 40.27 -24.68 -23.05
CA GLY A 1243 41.57 -24.18 -23.50
C GLY A 1243 41.41 -23.13 -24.60
N ASP A 1244 42.45 -22.30 -24.81
CA ASP A 1244 42.55 -21.19 -25.76
C ASP A 1244 42.43 -21.60 -27.27
N GLY A 1245 41.78 -22.70 -27.59
CA GLY A 1245 41.66 -23.21 -28.95
C GLY A 1245 40.37 -23.99 -29.19
N GLU A 1246 39.61 -23.51 -30.16
CA GLU A 1246 38.55 -24.22 -30.91
C GLU A 1246 37.19 -24.37 -30.21
N ASP A 1247 36.44 -23.27 -30.16
CA ASP A 1247 35.22 -23.06 -30.97
C ASP A 1247 34.61 -21.72 -30.53
N GLU A 1248 35.05 -20.64 -31.19
CA GLU A 1248 34.37 -19.35 -31.16
C GLU A 1248 32.94 -19.55 -31.66
N PHE A 1249 32.01 -19.79 -30.74
CA PHE A 1249 30.60 -19.62 -31.01
C PHE A 1249 30.36 -18.11 -31.05
N ASP A 1250 30.41 -17.55 -32.26
CA ASP A 1250 30.03 -16.16 -32.63
C ASP A 1250 28.56 -15.87 -32.27
N GLY A 1251 28.25 -15.90 -30.98
CA GLY A 1251 27.10 -15.28 -30.38
C GLY A 1251 27.46 -13.87 -29.94
N ASP A 1252 27.82 -13.02 -30.91
CA ASP A 1252 27.92 -11.57 -30.72
C ASP A 1252 26.54 -11.03 -30.28
N LEU A 1253 26.35 -10.95 -28.97
CA LEU A 1253 25.34 -10.13 -28.32
C LEU A 1253 25.99 -9.40 -27.13
N GLY A 1254 26.85 -8.45 -27.46
CA GLY A 1254 27.22 -7.36 -26.54
C GLY A 1254 28.70 -7.04 -26.44
N GLU A 1255 29.59 -7.75 -27.13
CA GLU A 1255 31.02 -7.44 -27.16
C GLU A 1255 31.38 -6.67 -28.43
N ARG A 1256 31.24 -5.35 -28.36
CA ARG A 1256 32.25 -4.47 -28.96
C ARG A 1256 33.14 -3.92 -27.85
N PRO A 1257 34.34 -4.47 -27.63
CA PRO A 1257 35.37 -3.84 -26.81
C PRO A 1257 35.84 -2.50 -27.40
N GLU A 1258 35.53 -2.22 -28.67
CA GLU A 1258 36.08 -1.09 -29.43
C GLU A 1258 35.25 0.21 -29.35
N ALA A 1259 34.06 0.21 -28.72
CA ALA A 1259 33.23 1.42 -28.62
C ALA A 1259 33.48 2.26 -27.35
N TRP A 1260 34.45 1.89 -26.51
CA TRP A 1260 34.74 2.54 -25.23
C TRP A 1260 36.14 3.15 -25.14
N TYR A 1261 36.93 3.10 -26.21
CA TYR A 1261 38.29 3.65 -26.25
C TYR A 1261 38.65 4.18 -27.66
N GLU A 1262 38.18 5.36 -28.02
CA GLU A 1262 38.93 6.23 -28.96
C GLU A 1262 38.72 7.70 -28.55
N GLU A 1263 39.67 8.26 -27.82
CA GLU A 1263 40.02 9.68 -27.96
C GLU A 1263 41.13 9.76 -29.01
N ASP A 1264 40.82 10.49 -30.08
CA ASP A 1264 41.69 11.07 -31.11
C ASP A 1264 43.17 10.71 -31.07
N GLU A 1265 43.67 10.07 -32.15
CA GLU A 1265 44.85 10.59 -32.86
C GLU A 1265 45.00 10.08 -34.30
N ASN A 1266 44.90 11.05 -35.23
CA ASN A 1266 45.55 11.19 -36.53
C ASN A 1266 45.52 10.04 -37.57
N VAL A 1267 44.67 10.29 -38.56
CA VAL A 1267 44.85 9.97 -39.99
C VAL A 1267 46.32 9.99 -40.43
N VAL A 1268 46.91 8.83 -40.74
CA VAL A 1268 47.93 8.70 -41.80
C VAL A 1268 47.80 7.35 -42.53
N THR A 1269 47.37 7.46 -43.77
CA THR A 1269 47.55 6.61 -44.96
C THR A 1269 48.52 5.41 -44.89
N SER A 1270 48.06 4.24 -45.34
CA SER A 1270 48.41 3.67 -46.68
C SER A 1270 47.64 2.39 -46.98
#